data_AF-A0A4S4L3T4-F1
#
_entry.id   AF-A0A4S4L3T4-F1
#
_cell.length_a   1.000
_cell.length_b   1.000
_cell.length_c   1.000
_cell.angle_alpha   90.00
_cell.angle_beta   90.00
_cell.angle_gamma   90.00
#
_symmetry.space_group_name_H-M   'P 1'
#
loop_
_entity.id
_entity.type
_entity.pdbx_description
1 polymer ?
#
loop_
_entity_poly.entity_id
_entity_poly.type
_entity_poly.pdbx_seq_one_letter_code
_entity_poly.pdbx_strand_id
1 'polypeptide(L)'
;MPDTTLPVAPVRADDPPKKKEAEKDEKANGKVEGDASKDKDKEGEELSEEDLQLRNELEMLVERLKESDVGLHRPALETLRTLIRTSTSSMTSVPKPLKFLRPHYRDMQVLYETWPSSEDKSLFADILSVLAMTYSDTEPRGTLRYCLLATSMSSRPDNPGSWGHEYVRHLASELGSEFTMRQEKIDEPEKEEDENEDDIEELQKLGLECAKFLLLHNAEPDAVDLLEELEIVERLAELVDVNNYARVCAYMVSCVYFLPPPDDQTFLRTVHELYIKHGKLPEALTIALRLADQELVLQDFQNAGNPVMKRQLAFLLARAQVPLEWTQTEDDEEPEEDLVECLSNTNLSKWFKEFGTELGALEPKSLEDIYKSHLENTRAVGPNIDSARANLAGTFVNAFVNAGFGNDKLMIDAPEGESWIYKNKDHGMMSAAASLGLSLLWDTDSGLTQVDRYTYSSEEYIKAGAFLATGILNCGVRTEADAALALLADHIDSKSVPLKTGAIVGLGLAYAGSQREDLSILLLPLVADDANSMEIASITALALGHIFVGSCNGEIAGTILQTLMERDDAALNEKWARFMVLGLALLYMGRQETSDATLETLKAIEHNISKQAQILVDICSYAGTTNPLKVQTMLHHCNDHIDKEKTKEDDTFQAFAVIGITLVAMGEDVGSEMAVRQLNHLMHYGEPTIRRAVPLALGLISASNPQLPILDTLSKYSHDYDLAVALNAIFAMGLVGAGTNNARLAQMLRQLANYYYKEPDCLFTVRIAQGLVHMGKGTIGLNPFFGDRGIMSRSAVAGLLTVLTAFTDAKSFILDKYHWMLYYLVTAMYPRFLITLDEDLNPTPVTVRVGQAVDVVGQAGKPRTISGFQTHQTPVRLGTTDRAEFATEEFIPYAAVLEGFVIIKKNPGWEKEDKMELFVIQAVLFVIIGSWADYGRWRPYITIFFTVLAVAVSFAWLGVEDASKWRAGVALYIIGLIAYQVTLWRTHILDCGLARDLPEVKASTRDVLNDEKSLEDHIEFESLQRNRISNVSFAVCSAGEILILAVMVGILKGLKSDESTQNNTKAFSVLIAFSGGVWLLCAIPWFILEKKRPGLMLPPGTLFITIGFRQVYVALLGIVTQGLGIYLFWLVQKKFKISTKAMLSFNCVWIIILTIWGLVGVHTDKFGFKHVWEIWLYQAYYGLMVCPWYAYSQTMISEVSPLSQMFLFFALFSIVGKTSAFIGPFVSSAIIDDAGGNNNMPFAFLFTLVDVAKSRKECKEFVAAEAKRTLFV
;
A
#
# COMPACT_ATOMS: atom_id res chain seq x y z
N MET A 1 -12.71 -9.99 78.92
CA MET A 1 -13.19 -11.32 78.49
C MET A 1 -14.66 -11.22 78.15
N PRO A 2 -15.22 -12.04 77.23
CA PRO A 2 -14.59 -13.06 76.39
C PRO A 2 -14.60 -12.68 74.88
N ASP A 3 -14.47 -13.68 74.01
CA ASP A 3 -14.85 -13.82 72.58
C ASP A 3 -15.51 -12.66 71.81
N THR A 4 -15.10 -12.45 70.55
CA THR A 4 -15.95 -12.72 69.36
C THR A 4 -15.21 -12.52 68.01
N THR A 5 -15.82 -13.05 66.96
CA THR A 5 -15.34 -13.23 65.57
C THR A 5 -15.11 -11.94 64.75
N LEU A 6 -14.25 -12.10 63.74
CA LEU A 6 -13.96 -11.28 62.54
C LEU A 6 -15.03 -10.27 62.07
N PRO A 7 -14.59 -9.21 61.37
CA PRO A 7 -14.91 -9.18 59.92
C PRO A 7 -13.72 -8.79 59.02
N VAL A 8 -13.70 -9.39 57.82
CA VAL A 8 -12.89 -8.96 56.66
C VAL A 8 -13.44 -7.63 56.13
N ALA A 9 -12.57 -6.68 55.80
CA ALA A 9 -12.92 -5.42 55.14
C ALA A 9 -12.52 -5.44 53.64
N PRO A 10 -13.33 -4.88 52.72
CA PRO A 10 -13.09 -4.97 51.29
C PRO A 10 -12.08 -3.92 50.80
N VAL A 11 -11.14 -4.33 49.95
CA VAL A 11 -10.29 -3.41 49.19
C VAL A 11 -11.10 -2.80 48.03
N ARG A 12 -11.13 -1.47 47.94
CA ARG A 12 -11.59 -0.74 46.75
C ARG A 12 -10.38 -0.33 45.93
N ALA A 13 -10.47 -0.49 44.62
CA ALA A 13 -9.54 0.13 43.68
C ALA A 13 -9.94 1.59 43.45
N ASP A 14 -9.01 2.52 43.67
CA ASP A 14 -9.06 3.90 43.20
C ASP A 14 -7.85 4.12 42.28
N ASP A 15 -8.09 4.57 41.05
CA ASP A 15 -7.05 4.81 40.04
C ASP A 15 -6.12 5.99 40.40
N PRO A 16 -4.84 5.97 39.99
CA PRO A 16 -3.87 6.99 40.37
C PRO A 16 -3.99 8.30 39.57
N PRO A 17 -3.89 9.48 40.20
CA PRO A 17 -3.82 10.75 39.50
C PRO A 17 -2.41 11.02 38.93
N LYS A 18 -2.35 11.40 37.65
CA LYS A 18 -1.13 11.76 36.89
C LYS A 18 -0.20 12.74 37.62
N LYS A 19 1.11 12.47 37.56
CA LYS A 19 2.17 13.49 37.69
C LYS A 19 2.92 13.67 36.38
N LYS A 20 3.41 14.90 36.18
CA LYS A 20 3.92 15.44 34.91
C LYS A 20 5.39 15.09 34.67
N GLU A 21 5.76 15.02 33.40
CA GLU A 21 7.14 15.00 32.90
C GLU A 21 7.86 16.32 33.20
N ALA A 22 9.18 16.25 33.42
CA ALA A 22 10.13 17.35 33.25
C ALA A 22 11.55 16.79 33.03
N GLU A 23 11.99 16.85 31.76
CA GLU A 23 13.36 17.06 31.27
C GLU A 23 14.54 16.20 31.78
N LYS A 24 15.24 15.58 30.82
CA LYS A 24 16.67 15.22 30.90
C LYS A 24 17.35 15.61 29.58
N ASP A 25 18.44 16.38 29.69
CA ASP A 25 19.32 16.76 28.59
C ASP A 25 20.51 15.77 28.40
N GLU A 26 21.25 15.96 27.31
CA GLU A 26 22.09 14.93 26.64
C GLU A 26 23.53 14.67 27.17
N LYS A 27 24.08 13.51 26.71
CA LYS A 27 25.50 13.19 26.38
C LYS A 27 26.54 13.01 27.51
N ALA A 28 27.64 12.24 27.38
CA ALA A 28 28.08 11.09 26.57
C ALA A 28 29.60 10.83 26.85
N ASN A 29 30.03 9.56 26.75
CA ASN A 29 31.41 8.99 26.83
C ASN A 29 32.04 8.80 28.23
N GLY A 30 32.92 7.80 28.48
CA GLY A 30 33.19 6.54 27.73
C GLY A 30 34.65 6.01 27.74
N LYS A 31 34.84 4.72 28.10
CA LYS A 31 36.08 3.85 27.98
C LYS A 31 37.30 4.23 28.87
N VAL A 32 38.18 3.33 29.38
CA VAL A 32 38.32 1.84 29.32
C VAL A 32 39.22 1.33 30.49
N GLU A 33 38.95 0.10 30.99
CA GLU A 33 39.78 -0.93 31.71
C GLU A 33 40.84 -0.58 32.78
N GLY A 34 41.03 -1.50 33.77
CA GLY A 34 42.28 -1.52 34.58
C GLY A 34 42.30 -2.16 35.99
N ASP A 35 41.64 -3.30 36.22
CA ASP A 35 41.89 -4.34 37.26
C ASP A 35 42.52 -3.98 38.65
N ALA A 36 41.77 -4.23 39.74
CA ALA A 36 42.27 -4.96 40.94
C ALA A 36 41.16 -5.17 41.99
N SER A 37 41.04 -6.40 42.50
CA SER A 37 40.04 -6.81 43.49
C SER A 37 40.31 -6.35 44.94
N LYS A 38 39.29 -5.78 45.60
CA LYS A 38 38.86 -6.09 46.99
C LYS A 38 37.64 -5.26 47.44
N ASP A 39 36.92 -5.80 48.42
CA ASP A 39 35.79 -5.23 49.15
C ASP A 39 34.51 -4.91 48.35
N LYS A 40 33.54 -5.86 48.35
CA LYS A 40 32.11 -5.55 48.51
C LYS A 40 31.20 -6.73 48.93
N ASP A 41 31.61 -7.52 49.92
CA ASP A 41 30.65 -8.29 50.73
C ASP A 41 29.97 -7.34 51.74
N LYS A 42 28.93 -6.60 51.30
CA LYS A 42 27.87 -5.92 52.11
C LYS A 42 27.12 -4.85 51.29
N GLU A 43 26.27 -5.26 50.36
CA GLU A 43 25.08 -4.47 49.99
C GLU A 43 23.90 -5.46 49.89
N GLY A 44 23.30 -5.77 51.03
CA GLY A 44 21.99 -6.40 51.05
C GLY A 44 20.95 -5.35 50.71
N GLU A 45 20.12 -5.60 49.70
CA GLU A 45 19.01 -4.71 49.33
C GLU A 45 18.07 -4.53 50.54
N GLU A 46 17.80 -3.28 50.93
CA GLU A 46 16.74 -2.97 51.89
C GLU A 46 15.38 -3.26 51.25
N LEU A 47 14.91 -4.50 51.41
CA LEU A 47 13.57 -4.93 51.00
C LEU A 47 12.50 -4.08 51.71
N SER A 48 11.46 -3.71 50.97
CA SER A 48 10.27 -3.03 51.52
C SER A 48 9.65 -3.87 52.65
N GLU A 49 9.01 -3.23 53.64
CA GLU A 49 8.28 -3.95 54.70
C GLU A 49 7.21 -4.89 54.13
N GLU A 50 6.61 -4.53 52.99
CA GLU A 50 5.63 -5.34 52.25
C GLU A 50 6.29 -6.60 51.62
N ASP A 51 7.51 -6.47 51.08
CA ASP A 51 8.25 -7.59 50.48
C ASP A 51 8.76 -8.57 51.56
N LEU A 52 9.12 -8.05 52.74
CA LEU A 52 9.47 -8.86 53.91
C LEU A 52 8.26 -9.63 54.45
N GLN A 53 7.07 -9.01 54.48
CA GLN A 53 5.83 -9.70 54.84
C GLN A 53 5.47 -10.82 53.85
N LEU A 54 5.53 -10.52 52.55
CA LEU A 54 5.30 -11.51 51.48
C LEU A 54 6.25 -12.70 51.59
N ARG A 55 7.55 -12.45 51.83
CA ARG A 55 8.55 -13.50 52.03
C ARG A 55 8.22 -14.39 53.23
N ASN A 56 7.89 -13.79 54.39
CA ASN A 56 7.55 -14.54 55.60
C ASN A 56 6.26 -15.37 55.43
N GLU A 57 5.27 -14.85 54.70
CA GLU A 57 4.03 -15.58 54.39
C GLU A 57 4.30 -16.78 53.48
N LEU A 58 5.16 -16.62 52.47
CA LEU A 58 5.60 -17.70 51.60
C LEU A 58 6.39 -18.77 52.37
N GLU A 59 7.41 -18.40 53.16
CA GLU A 59 8.19 -19.33 53.98
C GLU A 59 7.28 -20.15 54.93
N MET A 60 6.30 -19.50 55.55
CA MET A 60 5.31 -20.13 56.43
C MET A 60 4.38 -21.12 55.68
N LEU A 61 4.00 -20.82 54.42
CA LEU A 61 3.28 -21.77 53.57
C LEU A 61 4.15 -22.99 53.20
N VAL A 62 5.45 -22.82 52.99
CA VAL A 62 6.38 -23.95 52.75
C VAL A 62 6.53 -24.82 54.00
N GLU A 63 6.60 -24.24 55.19
CA GLU A 63 6.67 -25.01 56.44
C GLU A 63 5.40 -25.85 56.66
N ARG A 64 4.21 -25.32 56.35
CA ARG A 64 2.93 -26.08 56.38
C ARG A 64 2.87 -27.26 55.41
N LEU A 65 3.67 -27.26 54.35
CA LEU A 65 3.80 -28.41 53.45
C LEU A 65 4.70 -29.52 54.04
N LYS A 66 5.55 -29.18 55.03
CA LYS A 66 6.41 -30.14 55.77
C LYS A 66 5.72 -30.75 57.00
N GLU A 67 4.60 -30.17 57.46
CA GLU A 67 3.79 -30.72 58.56
C GLU A 67 3.08 -32.01 58.14
N SER A 68 2.81 -32.93 59.08
CA SER A 68 2.28 -34.25 58.75
C SER A 68 0.75 -34.32 58.57
N ASP A 69 0.06 -33.19 58.44
CA ASP A 69 -1.40 -33.11 58.46
C ASP A 69 -1.99 -32.82 57.07
N VAL A 70 -2.48 -33.88 56.42
CA VAL A 70 -2.95 -33.89 55.03
C VAL A 70 -4.08 -32.88 54.78
N GLY A 71 -4.88 -32.54 55.80
CA GLY A 71 -5.96 -31.56 55.70
C GLY A 71 -5.50 -30.11 55.49
N LEU A 72 -4.24 -29.79 55.83
CA LEU A 72 -3.68 -28.43 55.70
C LEU A 72 -2.91 -28.22 54.39
N HIS A 73 -2.51 -29.29 53.71
CA HIS A 73 -1.76 -29.21 52.44
C HIS A 73 -2.57 -28.54 51.32
N ARG A 74 -3.82 -28.97 51.07
CA ARG A 74 -4.62 -28.43 49.97
C ARG A 74 -4.91 -26.92 50.10
N PRO A 75 -5.33 -26.39 51.27
CA PRO A 75 -5.44 -24.94 51.47
C PRO A 75 -4.10 -24.19 51.31
N ALA A 76 -2.97 -24.79 51.74
CA ALA A 76 -1.66 -24.18 51.57
C ALA A 76 -1.25 -24.08 50.09
N LEU A 77 -1.45 -25.15 49.31
CA LEU A 77 -1.21 -25.18 47.87
C LEU A 77 -2.11 -24.20 47.10
N GLU A 78 -3.41 -24.15 47.42
CA GLU A 78 -4.34 -23.18 46.80
C GLU A 78 -3.98 -21.72 47.15
N THR A 79 -3.54 -21.45 48.38
CA THR A 79 -3.07 -20.11 48.78
C THR A 79 -1.79 -19.75 48.04
N LEU A 80 -0.83 -20.67 47.94
CA LEU A 80 0.41 -20.46 47.18
C LEU A 80 0.12 -20.21 45.69
N ARG A 81 -0.80 -20.98 45.09
CA ARG A 81 -1.28 -20.79 43.72
C ARG A 81 -1.92 -19.42 43.50
N THR A 82 -2.77 -18.95 44.43
CA THR A 82 -3.40 -17.63 44.29
C THR A 82 -2.40 -16.48 44.44
N LEU A 83 -1.43 -16.58 45.37
CA LEU A 83 -0.35 -15.60 45.54
C LEU A 83 0.56 -15.50 44.30
N ILE A 84 0.97 -16.64 43.73
CA ILE A 84 1.77 -16.69 42.50
C ILE A 84 0.98 -16.04 41.35
N ARG A 85 -0.27 -16.47 41.11
CA ARG A 85 -1.12 -15.97 40.00
C ARG A 85 -1.46 -14.48 40.10
N THR A 86 -1.68 -13.95 41.31
CA THR A 86 -1.95 -12.52 41.49
C THR A 86 -0.70 -11.66 41.27
N SER A 87 0.48 -12.20 41.57
CA SER A 87 1.77 -11.51 41.38
C SER A 87 2.33 -11.60 39.96
N THR A 88 1.91 -12.57 39.14
CA THR A 88 2.31 -12.71 37.72
C THR A 88 1.60 -11.76 36.75
N SER A 89 0.68 -10.90 37.22
CA SER A 89 -0.06 -9.98 36.37
C SER A 89 0.78 -8.79 35.81
N SER A 90 2.02 -8.61 36.28
CA SER A 90 2.95 -7.59 35.79
C SER A 90 3.88 -8.13 34.68
N MET A 91 3.55 -7.82 33.43
CA MET A 91 4.07 -8.34 32.15
C MET A 91 5.57 -8.06 31.83
N THR A 92 6.42 -7.72 32.79
CA THR A 92 7.79 -7.20 32.51
C THR A 92 8.89 -7.60 33.50
N SER A 93 8.62 -8.43 34.51
CA SER A 93 9.65 -8.81 35.49
C SER A 93 9.35 -10.10 36.23
N VAL A 94 10.36 -10.97 36.34
CA VAL A 94 10.32 -12.21 37.14
C VAL A 94 9.67 -11.96 38.52
N PRO A 95 8.48 -12.53 38.79
CA PRO A 95 7.70 -12.26 39.98
C PRO A 95 8.51 -12.42 41.28
N LYS A 96 8.37 -11.45 42.20
CA LYS A 96 9.03 -11.49 43.51
C LYS A 96 8.76 -12.80 44.30
N PRO A 97 7.55 -13.39 44.31
CA PRO A 97 7.31 -14.68 44.97
C PRO A 97 8.24 -15.80 44.51
N LEU A 98 8.51 -15.89 43.20
CA LEU A 98 9.38 -16.93 42.64
C LEU A 98 10.83 -16.74 43.09
N LYS A 99 11.31 -15.49 43.18
CA LYS A 99 12.64 -15.18 43.74
C LYS A 99 12.76 -15.59 45.20
N PHE A 100 11.71 -15.44 46.00
CA PHE A 100 11.69 -15.82 47.42
C PHE A 100 11.51 -17.33 47.65
N LEU A 101 10.81 -18.04 46.75
CA LEU A 101 10.64 -19.49 46.82
C LEU A 101 11.83 -20.27 46.23
N ARG A 102 12.65 -19.65 45.36
CA ARG A 102 13.85 -20.26 44.73
C ARG A 102 14.76 -21.05 45.69
N PRO A 103 15.07 -20.59 46.93
CA PRO A 103 15.91 -21.35 47.86
C PRO A 103 15.28 -22.64 48.37
N HIS A 104 13.94 -22.73 48.38
CA HIS A 104 13.17 -23.86 48.91
C HIS A 104 12.82 -24.91 47.84
N TYR A 105 13.12 -24.66 46.57
CA TYR A 105 12.75 -25.55 45.46
C TYR A 105 13.27 -26.99 45.64
N ARG A 106 14.53 -27.14 46.09
CA ARG A 106 15.15 -28.47 46.32
C ARG A 106 14.52 -29.23 47.50
N ASP A 107 14.06 -28.53 48.54
CA ASP A 107 13.31 -29.13 49.64
C ASP A 107 11.94 -29.64 49.17
N MET A 108 11.28 -28.89 48.28
CA MET A 108 9.97 -29.26 47.73
C MET A 108 10.06 -30.47 46.78
N GLN A 109 11.12 -30.60 46.00
CA GLN A 109 11.36 -31.80 45.17
C GLN A 109 11.46 -33.07 46.03
N VAL A 110 12.24 -33.04 47.11
CA VAL A 110 12.35 -34.18 48.05
C VAL A 110 11.02 -34.47 48.73
N LEU A 111 10.23 -33.44 49.06
CA LEU A 111 8.87 -33.63 49.60
C LEU A 111 7.94 -34.33 48.60
N TYR A 112 7.98 -33.93 47.32
CA TYR A 112 7.13 -34.47 46.25
C TYR A 112 7.33 -35.97 46.02
N GLU A 113 8.58 -36.44 46.11
CA GLU A 113 8.90 -37.87 45.99
C GLU A 113 8.29 -38.71 47.13
N THR A 114 8.07 -38.13 48.31
CA THR A 114 7.47 -38.84 49.46
C THR A 114 5.94 -38.94 49.41
N TRP A 115 5.26 -38.17 48.57
CA TRP A 115 3.79 -38.13 48.53
C TRP A 115 3.18 -39.23 47.64
N PRO A 116 2.05 -39.84 48.02
CA PRO A 116 1.32 -40.80 47.18
C PRO A 116 0.58 -40.11 46.03
N SER A 117 0.24 -40.86 44.98
CA SER A 117 -0.53 -40.36 43.83
C SER A 117 -1.94 -39.90 44.26
N SER A 118 -2.20 -38.60 44.19
CA SER A 118 -3.44 -37.91 44.62
C SER A 118 -3.60 -36.62 43.82
N GLU A 119 -4.81 -36.03 43.77
CA GLU A 119 -5.06 -34.69 43.22
C GLU A 119 -4.18 -33.62 43.87
N ASP A 120 -3.86 -33.77 45.16
CA ASP A 120 -2.99 -32.82 45.86
C ASP A 120 -1.53 -32.93 45.38
N LYS A 121 -1.14 -34.08 44.81
CA LYS A 121 0.18 -34.29 44.19
C LYS A 121 0.25 -33.71 42.77
N SER A 122 -0.83 -33.74 41.98
CA SER A 122 -0.84 -33.04 40.68
C SER A 122 -0.80 -31.51 40.87
N LEU A 123 -1.60 -30.96 41.80
CA LEU A 123 -1.53 -29.54 42.17
C LEU A 123 -0.13 -29.12 42.68
N PHE A 124 0.58 -30.00 43.38
CA PHE A 124 1.95 -29.74 43.82
C PHE A 124 2.96 -29.86 42.67
N ALA A 125 2.73 -30.76 41.69
CA ALA A 125 3.51 -30.83 40.46
C ALA A 125 3.36 -29.55 39.60
N ASP A 126 2.15 -29.01 39.45
CA ASP A 126 1.92 -27.74 38.74
C ASP A 126 2.74 -26.59 39.36
N ILE A 127 2.73 -26.50 40.69
CA ILE A 127 3.47 -25.47 41.44
C ILE A 127 4.99 -25.67 41.29
N LEU A 128 5.46 -26.91 41.31
CA LEU A 128 6.87 -27.24 41.06
C LEU A 128 7.30 -26.93 39.62
N SER A 129 6.42 -27.15 38.63
CA SER A 129 6.65 -26.76 37.24
C SER A 129 6.87 -25.25 37.10
N VAL A 130 5.98 -24.45 37.68
CA VAL A 130 6.10 -22.97 37.65
C VAL A 130 7.36 -22.51 38.39
N LEU A 131 7.70 -23.12 39.53
CA LEU A 131 8.91 -22.76 40.29
C LEU A 131 10.21 -23.07 39.52
N ALA A 132 10.22 -24.14 38.73
CA ALA A 132 11.36 -24.54 37.92
C ALA A 132 11.78 -23.48 36.89
N MET A 133 10.89 -22.55 36.50
CA MET A 133 11.24 -21.45 35.58
C MET A 133 12.34 -20.51 36.13
N THR A 134 12.63 -20.56 37.44
CA THR A 134 13.74 -19.81 38.07
C THR A 134 15.03 -20.62 38.23
N TYR A 135 15.06 -21.84 37.69
CA TYR A 135 16.09 -22.84 37.90
C TYR A 135 16.51 -23.48 36.56
N SER A 136 17.26 -22.72 35.76
CA SER A 136 17.78 -23.12 34.44
C SER A 136 18.73 -24.33 34.43
N ASP A 137 19.29 -24.68 35.60
CA ASP A 137 20.51 -25.53 35.69
C ASP A 137 20.24 -26.94 36.25
N THR A 138 19.00 -27.44 36.23
CA THR A 138 18.69 -28.83 36.63
C THR A 138 18.36 -29.71 35.44
N GLU A 139 19.29 -30.62 35.11
CA GLU A 139 18.94 -31.92 34.53
C GLU A 139 18.23 -32.77 35.61
N PRO A 140 17.08 -33.42 35.32
CA PRO A 140 16.23 -33.27 34.14
C PRO A 140 15.35 -32.00 34.22
N ARG A 141 15.01 -31.42 33.05
CA ARG A 141 14.27 -30.16 32.92
C ARG A 141 12.99 -30.15 33.76
N GLY A 142 12.94 -29.23 34.72
CA GLY A 142 11.95 -29.25 35.78
C GLY A 142 10.55 -28.87 35.34
N THR A 143 10.40 -27.84 34.49
CA THR A 143 9.07 -27.31 34.14
C THR A 143 8.26 -28.37 33.39
N LEU A 144 8.83 -28.87 32.30
CA LEU A 144 8.17 -29.85 31.44
C LEU A 144 7.91 -31.18 32.16
N ARG A 145 8.90 -31.72 32.89
CA ARG A 145 8.75 -33.00 33.60
C ARG A 145 7.62 -32.96 34.63
N TYR A 146 7.55 -31.90 35.44
CA TYR A 146 6.48 -31.78 36.43
C TYR A 146 5.13 -31.41 35.79
N CYS A 147 5.11 -30.74 34.64
CA CYS A 147 3.89 -30.49 33.88
C CYS A 147 3.30 -31.79 33.30
N LEU A 148 4.10 -32.64 32.63
CA LEU A 148 3.65 -33.95 32.13
C LEU A 148 3.17 -34.86 33.26
N LEU A 149 3.87 -34.86 34.41
CA LEU A 149 3.44 -35.60 35.61
C LEU A 149 2.15 -35.02 36.25
N ALA A 150 1.82 -33.75 36.06
CA ALA A 150 0.56 -33.18 36.51
C ALA A 150 -0.59 -33.57 35.56
N THR A 151 -0.35 -33.47 34.25
CA THR A 151 -1.32 -33.81 33.18
C THR A 151 -1.70 -35.30 33.22
N SER A 152 -0.72 -36.20 33.29
CA SER A 152 -0.95 -37.66 33.36
C SER A 152 -1.65 -38.12 34.66
N MET A 153 -1.56 -37.35 35.75
CA MET A 153 -2.20 -37.69 37.04
C MET A 153 -3.58 -37.05 37.25
N SER A 154 -4.02 -36.10 36.40
CA SER A 154 -5.27 -35.37 36.60
C SER A 154 -6.42 -35.83 35.70
N SER A 155 -7.62 -35.97 36.27
CA SER A 155 -8.85 -36.21 35.51
C SER A 155 -9.43 -34.96 34.85
N ARG A 156 -8.84 -33.79 35.12
CA ARG A 156 -9.07 -32.51 34.44
C ARG A 156 -7.73 -31.79 34.32
N PRO A 157 -7.09 -31.74 33.14
CA PRO A 157 -5.93 -30.86 32.96
C PRO A 157 -6.37 -29.41 33.17
N ASP A 158 -5.65 -28.68 34.02
CA ASP A 158 -5.82 -27.24 34.15
C ASP A 158 -5.03 -26.58 33.02
N ASN A 159 -5.70 -25.83 32.14
CA ASN A 159 -5.06 -25.23 30.96
C ASN A 159 -3.74 -24.53 31.32
N PRO A 160 -2.61 -24.81 30.63
CA PRO A 160 -1.29 -24.23 30.92
C PRO A 160 -1.30 -22.70 31.00
N GLY A 161 -2.13 -22.07 30.17
CA GLY A 161 -2.39 -20.63 30.17
C GLY A 161 -2.91 -20.02 31.47
N SER A 162 -3.40 -20.83 32.43
CA SER A 162 -3.88 -20.35 33.73
C SER A 162 -2.79 -19.70 34.59
N TRP A 163 -1.51 -20.01 34.31
CA TRP A 163 -0.32 -19.48 34.96
C TRP A 163 0.30 -18.25 34.26
N GLY A 164 -0.20 -17.87 33.08
CA GLY A 164 0.19 -16.66 32.36
C GLY A 164 1.23 -16.88 31.24
N HIS A 165 1.49 -15.80 30.51
CA HIS A 165 2.19 -15.84 29.22
C HIS A 165 3.69 -16.17 29.33
N GLU A 166 4.38 -15.72 30.39
CA GLU A 166 5.80 -16.04 30.62
C GLU A 166 6.02 -17.53 30.89
N TYR A 167 5.08 -18.19 31.59
CA TYR A 167 5.13 -19.63 31.83
C TYR A 167 4.96 -20.43 30.55
N VAL A 168 3.96 -20.09 29.72
CA VAL A 168 3.74 -20.78 28.43
C VAL A 168 4.93 -20.56 27.48
N ARG A 169 5.56 -19.38 27.47
CA ARG A 169 6.76 -19.11 26.66
C ARG A 169 7.98 -19.93 27.11
N HIS A 170 8.19 -20.07 28.42
CA HIS A 170 9.24 -20.92 28.96
C HIS A 170 9.00 -22.40 28.66
N LEU A 171 7.76 -22.87 28.83
CA LEU A 171 7.38 -24.25 28.55
C LEU A 171 7.54 -24.58 27.06
N ALA A 172 7.14 -23.67 26.15
CA ALA A 172 7.36 -23.82 24.71
C ALA A 172 8.85 -24.07 24.37
N SER A 173 9.75 -23.23 24.90
CA SER A 173 11.20 -23.36 24.67
C SER A 173 11.82 -24.63 25.30
N GLU A 174 11.31 -25.09 26.44
CA GLU A 174 11.72 -26.39 27.02
C GLU A 174 11.18 -27.59 26.23
N LEU A 175 10.03 -27.45 25.55
CA LEU A 175 9.34 -28.50 24.79
C LEU A 175 10.03 -28.78 23.44
N GLY A 176 10.27 -27.76 22.62
CA GLY A 176 10.96 -27.94 21.34
C GLY A 176 12.36 -28.52 21.52
N SER A 177 13.13 -27.95 22.45
CA SER A 177 14.46 -28.49 22.80
C SER A 177 14.42 -29.87 23.48
N GLU A 178 13.26 -30.39 23.90
CA GLU A 178 13.11 -31.78 24.40
C GLU A 178 12.73 -32.73 23.28
N PHE A 179 11.86 -32.29 22.39
CA PHE A 179 11.51 -32.99 21.16
C PHE A 179 12.77 -33.36 20.37
N THR A 180 13.66 -32.39 20.08
CA THR A 180 14.96 -32.66 19.44
C THR A 180 15.78 -33.71 20.19
N MET A 181 15.82 -33.64 21.54
CA MET A 181 16.57 -34.56 22.40
C MET A 181 15.93 -35.94 22.59
N ARG A 182 14.66 -36.12 22.22
CA ARG A 182 14.00 -37.43 22.12
C ARG A 182 14.17 -38.01 20.72
N GLN A 183 14.10 -37.18 19.69
CA GLN A 183 14.34 -37.56 18.29
C GLN A 183 15.80 -38.01 18.06
N GLU A 184 16.80 -37.28 18.58
CA GLU A 184 18.22 -37.70 18.56
C GLU A 184 18.45 -39.07 19.26
N LYS A 185 17.59 -39.48 20.20
CA LYS A 185 17.69 -40.79 20.87
C LYS A 185 16.99 -41.92 20.13
N ILE A 186 16.10 -41.60 19.18
CA ILE A 186 15.44 -42.58 18.31
C ILE A 186 16.39 -43.02 17.19
N ASP A 187 17.31 -42.13 16.76
CA ASP A 187 18.38 -42.47 15.82
C ASP A 187 19.51 -43.37 16.40
N GLU A 188 19.52 -43.65 17.71
CA GLU A 188 20.42 -44.66 18.32
C GLU A 188 19.80 -46.09 18.23
N PRO A 189 20.39 -47.03 17.48
CA PRO A 189 19.69 -48.23 16.98
C PRO A 189 19.55 -49.41 17.97
N GLU A 190 19.37 -49.17 19.29
CA GLU A 190 19.38 -50.25 20.31
C GLU A 190 18.26 -50.23 21.38
N LYS A 191 17.13 -49.51 21.21
CA LYS A 191 15.99 -49.59 22.16
C LYS A 191 14.61 -49.72 21.50
N GLU A 192 13.70 -50.34 22.27
CA GLU A 192 12.46 -50.98 21.82
C GLU A 192 11.41 -49.99 21.25
N GLU A 193 10.74 -50.39 20.16
CA GLU A 193 9.96 -49.50 19.29
C GLU A 193 8.54 -49.16 19.81
N ASP A 194 7.99 -49.93 20.76
CA ASP A 194 6.55 -49.86 21.13
C ASP A 194 6.18 -48.90 22.29
N GLU A 195 7.12 -48.42 23.13
CA GLU A 195 6.80 -47.50 24.26
C GLU A 195 7.04 -46.01 23.94
N ASN A 196 7.68 -45.67 22.82
CA ASN A 196 8.17 -44.31 22.56
C ASN A 196 7.24 -43.43 21.69
N GLU A 197 6.28 -44.01 20.95
CA GLU A 197 5.31 -43.23 20.14
C GLU A 197 4.32 -42.46 21.03
N ASP A 198 3.80 -43.08 22.09
CA ASP A 198 2.88 -42.46 23.06
C ASP A 198 3.54 -41.22 23.73
N ASP A 199 4.83 -41.34 24.07
CA ASP A 199 5.63 -40.29 24.71
C ASP A 199 5.83 -39.05 23.82
N ILE A 200 5.85 -39.23 22.50
CA ILE A 200 5.86 -38.11 21.53
C ILE A 200 4.44 -37.55 21.39
N GLU A 201 3.41 -38.39 21.27
CA GLU A 201 2.03 -37.94 21.10
C GLU A 201 1.54 -37.10 22.30
N GLU A 202 2.02 -37.36 23.52
CA GLU A 202 1.78 -36.52 24.70
C GLU A 202 2.41 -35.11 24.56
N LEU A 203 3.66 -35.01 24.06
CA LEU A 203 4.30 -33.72 23.78
C LEU A 203 3.55 -32.95 22.69
N GLN A 204 3.13 -33.64 21.63
CA GLN A 204 2.33 -33.06 20.55
C GLN A 204 1.00 -32.48 21.07
N LYS A 205 0.30 -33.21 21.94
CA LYS A 205 -0.96 -32.75 22.57
C LYS A 205 -0.74 -31.52 23.45
N LEU A 206 0.32 -31.51 24.26
CA LEU A 206 0.68 -30.35 25.10
C LEU A 206 1.06 -29.13 24.25
N GLY A 207 1.83 -29.31 23.18
CA GLY A 207 2.18 -28.27 22.22
C GLY A 207 0.94 -27.64 21.57
N LEU A 208 -0.04 -28.45 21.15
CA LEU A 208 -1.31 -27.98 20.60
C LEU A 208 -2.15 -27.15 21.60
N GLU A 209 -2.12 -27.47 22.90
CA GLU A 209 -2.78 -26.66 23.94
C GLU A 209 -2.07 -25.32 24.17
N CYS A 210 -0.74 -25.32 24.15
CA CYS A 210 0.07 -24.10 24.22
C CYS A 210 -0.13 -23.19 23.00
N ALA A 211 -0.14 -23.75 21.78
CA ALA A 211 -0.42 -23.03 20.55
C ALA A 211 -1.82 -22.38 20.57
N LYS A 212 -2.86 -23.11 21.01
CA LYS A 212 -4.22 -22.55 21.21
C LYS A 212 -4.22 -21.34 22.16
N PHE A 213 -3.47 -21.39 23.25
CA PHE A 213 -3.37 -20.27 24.19
C PHE A 213 -2.65 -19.06 23.57
N LEU A 214 -1.53 -19.28 22.89
CA LEU A 214 -0.75 -18.21 22.24
C LEU A 214 -1.57 -17.51 21.14
N LEU A 215 -2.30 -18.28 20.31
CA LEU A 215 -3.22 -17.75 19.30
C LEU A 215 -4.35 -16.90 19.92
N LEU A 216 -4.94 -17.32 21.03
CA LEU A 216 -5.98 -16.53 21.75
C LEU A 216 -5.44 -15.21 22.32
N HIS A 217 -4.15 -15.15 22.64
CA HIS A 217 -3.51 -13.97 23.22
C HIS A 217 -2.84 -13.02 22.21
N ASN A 218 -2.94 -13.28 20.89
CA ASN A 218 -2.25 -12.55 19.82
C ASN A 218 -0.72 -12.71 19.85
N ALA A 219 -0.23 -13.87 20.26
CA ALA A 219 1.15 -14.29 20.12
C ALA A 219 1.26 -15.30 18.97
N GLU A 220 0.79 -14.92 17.78
CA GLU A 220 0.77 -15.81 16.61
C GLU A 220 2.17 -16.32 16.17
N PRO A 221 3.25 -15.51 16.18
CA PRO A 221 4.60 -15.99 15.84
C PRO A 221 5.10 -17.08 16.80
N ASP A 222 5.09 -16.81 18.12
CA ASP A 222 5.51 -17.76 19.16
C ASP A 222 4.73 -19.11 19.08
N ALA A 223 3.52 -19.12 18.48
CA ALA A 223 2.71 -20.32 18.27
C ALA A 223 3.08 -21.10 17.00
N VAL A 224 3.56 -20.43 15.95
CA VAL A 224 4.06 -21.05 14.72
C VAL A 224 5.42 -21.68 14.99
N ASP A 225 6.34 -20.94 15.62
CA ASP A 225 7.68 -21.40 15.99
C ASP A 225 7.59 -22.70 16.83
N LEU A 226 6.67 -22.76 17.80
CA LEU A 226 6.45 -23.96 18.62
C LEU A 226 5.95 -25.17 17.81
N LEU A 227 5.16 -24.96 16.76
CA LEU A 227 4.65 -26.06 15.92
C LEU A 227 5.67 -26.50 14.87
N GLU A 228 6.59 -25.61 14.48
CA GLU A 228 7.80 -25.92 13.71
C GLU A 228 8.77 -26.78 14.54
N GLU A 229 9.11 -26.34 15.76
CA GLU A 229 9.99 -27.07 16.70
C GLU A 229 9.46 -28.48 17.10
N LEU A 230 8.19 -28.78 16.80
CA LEU A 230 7.54 -30.07 17.05
C LEU A 230 7.23 -30.88 15.76
N GLU A 231 7.57 -30.37 14.58
CA GLU A 231 7.27 -30.96 13.27
C GLU A 231 5.76 -31.22 13.00
N ILE A 232 4.85 -30.41 13.56
CA ILE A 232 3.38 -30.59 13.44
C ILE A 232 2.66 -29.42 12.74
N VAL A 233 3.37 -28.70 11.88
CA VAL A 233 2.88 -27.47 11.24
C VAL A 233 1.54 -27.68 10.53
N GLU A 234 1.29 -28.85 9.92
CA GLU A 234 0.02 -29.20 9.27
C GLU A 234 -1.22 -29.03 10.19
N ARG A 235 -1.11 -29.40 11.48
CA ARG A 235 -2.23 -29.31 12.43
C ARG A 235 -2.59 -27.86 12.81
N LEU A 236 -1.75 -26.88 12.49
CA LEU A 236 -2.07 -25.46 12.61
C LEU A 236 -3.35 -25.11 11.83
N ALA A 237 -3.61 -25.79 10.72
CA ALA A 237 -4.78 -25.57 9.88
C ALA A 237 -6.12 -25.96 10.54
N GLU A 238 -6.11 -26.54 11.75
CA GLU A 238 -7.31 -26.78 12.58
C GLU A 238 -7.51 -25.74 13.69
N LEU A 239 -6.46 -24.97 14.03
CA LEU A 239 -6.42 -24.08 15.20
C LEU A 239 -6.72 -22.61 14.89
N VAL A 240 -6.71 -22.24 13.61
CA VAL A 240 -6.66 -20.84 13.17
C VAL A 240 -8.04 -20.25 12.91
N ASP A 241 -8.34 -19.17 13.62
CA ASP A 241 -9.58 -18.40 13.49
C ASP A 241 -9.52 -17.32 12.38
N VAL A 242 -10.71 -16.88 11.94
CA VAL A 242 -10.93 -15.81 10.95
C VAL A 242 -10.27 -14.46 11.33
N ASN A 243 -9.92 -14.22 12.59
CA ASN A 243 -9.21 -13.00 13.02
C ASN A 243 -7.68 -13.13 13.00
N ASN A 244 -7.15 -14.35 12.94
CA ASN A 244 -5.74 -14.65 13.15
C ASN A 244 -5.05 -15.15 11.86
N TYR A 245 -5.78 -15.84 10.97
CA TYR A 245 -5.19 -16.43 9.74
C TYR A 245 -4.35 -15.45 8.92
N ALA A 246 -4.80 -14.20 8.76
CA ALA A 246 -4.09 -13.21 7.97
C ALA A 246 -2.71 -12.84 8.55
N ARG A 247 -2.53 -12.95 9.88
CA ARG A 247 -1.23 -12.75 10.55
C ARG A 247 -0.38 -14.02 10.51
N VAL A 248 -0.99 -15.17 10.78
CA VAL A 248 -0.32 -16.49 10.72
C VAL A 248 0.23 -16.76 9.32
N CYS A 249 -0.58 -16.63 8.27
CA CYS A 249 -0.14 -16.87 6.89
C CYS A 249 0.93 -15.88 6.45
N ALA A 250 0.82 -14.59 6.81
CA ALA A 250 1.85 -13.59 6.48
C ALA A 250 3.19 -13.90 7.16
N TYR A 251 3.15 -14.33 8.42
CA TYR A 251 4.34 -14.76 9.16
C TYR A 251 4.97 -16.00 8.52
N MET A 252 4.19 -17.07 8.32
CA MET A 252 4.68 -18.30 7.66
C MET A 252 5.31 -18.02 6.29
N VAL A 253 4.66 -17.21 5.43
CA VAL A 253 5.18 -16.84 4.10
C VAL A 253 6.51 -16.07 4.18
N SER A 254 6.73 -15.29 5.25
CA SER A 254 8.02 -14.63 5.49
C SER A 254 9.09 -15.60 6.02
N CYS A 255 8.70 -16.63 6.79
CA CYS A 255 9.63 -17.63 7.33
C CYS A 255 10.17 -18.61 6.29
N VAL A 256 9.44 -18.86 5.18
CA VAL A 256 9.85 -19.79 4.10
C VAL A 256 11.28 -19.56 3.59
N TYR A 257 11.80 -18.32 3.59
CA TYR A 257 13.16 -18.02 3.12
C TYR A 257 14.28 -18.44 4.09
N PHE A 258 13.95 -18.74 5.35
CA PHE A 258 14.90 -19.15 6.39
C PHE A 258 14.90 -20.66 6.64
N LEU A 259 13.86 -21.36 6.17
CA LEU A 259 13.72 -22.81 6.29
C LEU A 259 14.62 -23.57 5.28
N PRO A 260 15.20 -24.70 5.67
CA PRO A 260 15.79 -25.63 4.71
C PRO A 260 14.68 -26.38 3.95
N PRO A 261 14.92 -26.81 2.69
CA PRO A 261 14.10 -27.85 2.08
C PRO A 261 14.32 -29.17 2.85
N PRO A 262 13.27 -29.93 3.20
CA PRO A 262 11.91 -29.92 2.62
C PRO A 262 10.86 -29.05 3.36
N ASP A 263 11.21 -28.44 4.50
CA ASP A 263 10.25 -27.77 5.38
C ASP A 263 9.60 -26.53 4.72
N ASP A 264 10.33 -25.89 3.80
CA ASP A 264 9.85 -24.79 2.97
C ASP A 264 8.59 -25.15 2.16
N GLN A 265 8.53 -26.36 1.59
CA GLN A 265 7.37 -26.88 0.86
C GLN A 265 6.20 -27.21 1.80
N THR A 266 6.48 -27.82 2.96
CA THR A 266 5.47 -28.20 3.98
C THR A 266 4.78 -26.96 4.56
N PHE A 267 5.54 -25.89 4.84
CA PHE A 267 4.99 -24.59 5.23
C PHE A 267 4.08 -24.00 4.15
N LEU A 268 4.53 -23.96 2.90
CA LEU A 268 3.74 -23.43 1.79
C LEU A 268 2.44 -24.23 1.58
N ARG A 269 2.47 -25.57 1.67
CA ARG A 269 1.27 -26.43 1.60
C ARG A 269 0.31 -26.16 2.75
N THR A 270 0.80 -26.02 3.98
CA THR A 270 -0.04 -25.68 5.14
C THR A 270 -0.71 -24.31 4.97
N VAL A 271 0.00 -23.31 4.45
CA VAL A 271 -0.55 -21.97 4.17
C VAL A 271 -1.59 -22.02 3.04
N HIS A 272 -1.37 -22.86 2.01
CA HIS A 272 -2.33 -23.12 0.94
C HIS A 272 -3.66 -23.67 1.48
N GLU A 273 -3.61 -24.70 2.34
CA GLU A 273 -4.80 -25.25 3.00
C GLU A 273 -5.54 -24.20 3.85
N LEU A 274 -4.80 -23.39 4.63
CA LEU A 274 -5.38 -22.29 5.42
C LEU A 274 -6.15 -21.30 4.52
N TYR A 275 -5.62 -20.95 3.36
CA TYR A 275 -6.31 -20.06 2.43
C TYR A 275 -7.53 -20.69 1.77
N ILE A 276 -7.52 -22.00 1.46
CA ILE A 276 -8.72 -22.72 1.01
C ILE A 276 -9.79 -22.72 2.11
N LYS A 277 -9.44 -23.08 3.36
CA LYS A 277 -10.38 -23.12 4.49
C LYS A 277 -11.06 -21.76 4.75
N HIS A 278 -10.37 -20.65 4.50
CA HIS A 278 -10.93 -19.30 4.60
C HIS A 278 -11.50 -18.73 3.29
N GLY A 279 -11.57 -19.50 2.20
CA GLY A 279 -12.20 -19.12 0.93
C GLY A 279 -11.41 -18.11 0.09
N LYS A 280 -10.10 -17.98 0.33
CA LYS A 280 -9.20 -17.02 -0.33
C LYS A 280 -8.40 -17.63 -1.49
N LEU A 281 -9.10 -18.09 -2.51
CA LEU A 281 -8.49 -18.77 -3.67
C LEU A 281 -7.38 -17.97 -4.39
N PRO A 282 -7.40 -16.62 -4.51
CA PRO A 282 -6.29 -15.90 -5.18
C PRO A 282 -4.98 -15.88 -4.38
N GLU A 283 -5.05 -15.95 -3.04
CA GLU A 283 -3.87 -16.08 -2.17
C GLU A 283 -3.38 -17.54 -2.15
N ALA A 284 -4.30 -18.51 -2.16
CA ALA A 284 -3.97 -19.93 -2.35
C ALA A 284 -3.26 -20.18 -3.69
N LEU A 285 -3.85 -19.74 -4.81
CA LEU A 285 -3.30 -19.94 -6.16
C LEU A 285 -1.93 -19.29 -6.32
N THR A 286 -1.69 -18.15 -5.67
CA THR A 286 -0.38 -17.49 -5.63
C THR A 286 0.70 -18.41 -5.03
N ILE A 287 0.34 -19.20 -4.01
CA ILE A 287 1.23 -20.19 -3.39
C ILE A 287 1.34 -21.48 -4.21
N ALA A 288 0.24 -21.97 -4.78
CA ALA A 288 0.27 -23.11 -5.69
C ALA A 288 1.20 -22.86 -6.89
N LEU A 289 1.23 -21.63 -7.42
CA LEU A 289 2.16 -21.20 -8.46
C LEU A 289 3.61 -21.03 -7.98
N ARG A 290 3.84 -20.74 -6.69
CA ARG A 290 5.18 -20.70 -6.08
C ARG A 290 5.75 -22.10 -5.90
N LEU A 291 4.93 -23.06 -5.47
CA LEU A 291 5.25 -24.50 -5.43
C LEU A 291 5.38 -25.10 -6.85
N ALA A 292 4.61 -24.56 -7.79
CA ALA A 292 4.47 -25.05 -9.17
C ALA A 292 3.95 -26.50 -9.28
N ASP A 293 3.07 -26.90 -8.35
CA ASP A 293 2.40 -28.21 -8.39
C ASP A 293 1.10 -28.12 -9.19
N GLN A 294 1.03 -28.84 -10.31
CA GLN A 294 -0.09 -28.82 -11.27
C GLN A 294 -1.43 -29.20 -10.62
N GLU A 295 -1.43 -30.20 -9.73
CA GLU A 295 -2.64 -30.68 -9.07
C GLU A 295 -3.27 -29.62 -8.16
N LEU A 296 -2.46 -28.85 -7.42
CA LEU A 296 -2.97 -27.78 -6.54
C LEU A 296 -3.57 -26.63 -7.36
N VAL A 297 -2.94 -26.27 -8.48
CA VAL A 297 -3.45 -25.24 -9.41
C VAL A 297 -4.81 -25.66 -9.99
N LEU A 298 -4.97 -26.92 -10.39
CA LEU A 298 -6.24 -27.45 -10.90
C LEU A 298 -7.33 -27.45 -9.80
N GLN A 299 -7.00 -27.90 -8.59
CA GLN A 299 -7.93 -27.90 -7.46
C GLN A 299 -8.41 -26.47 -7.10
N ASP A 300 -7.51 -25.49 -7.03
CA ASP A 300 -7.87 -24.09 -6.79
C ASP A 300 -8.81 -23.51 -7.87
N PHE A 301 -8.57 -23.88 -9.14
CA PHE A 301 -9.37 -23.44 -10.27
C PHE A 301 -10.75 -24.10 -10.33
N GLN A 302 -10.85 -25.38 -9.98
CA GLN A 302 -12.12 -26.11 -9.89
C GLN A 302 -12.96 -25.66 -8.69
N ASN A 303 -12.35 -25.44 -7.51
CA ASN A 303 -13.02 -24.97 -6.29
C ASN A 303 -13.65 -23.56 -6.41
N ALA A 304 -13.27 -22.77 -7.42
CA ALA A 304 -13.81 -21.44 -7.69
C ALA A 304 -15.25 -21.49 -8.25
N GLY A 305 -16.24 -21.75 -7.40
CA GLY A 305 -17.66 -21.86 -7.81
C GLY A 305 -18.32 -20.58 -8.36
N ASN A 306 -17.66 -19.42 -8.34
CA ASN A 306 -18.17 -18.16 -8.90
C ASN A 306 -17.49 -17.85 -10.25
N PRO A 307 -18.23 -17.59 -11.35
CA PRO A 307 -17.63 -17.34 -12.67
C PRO A 307 -16.73 -16.08 -12.69
N VAL A 308 -17.13 -15.02 -11.99
CA VAL A 308 -16.32 -13.79 -11.84
C VAL A 308 -15.00 -14.06 -11.10
N MET A 309 -15.00 -15.01 -10.17
CA MET A 309 -13.80 -15.41 -9.44
C MET A 309 -12.88 -16.26 -10.34
N LYS A 310 -13.44 -17.19 -11.14
CA LYS A 310 -12.68 -17.90 -12.19
C LYS A 310 -12.03 -16.94 -13.19
N ARG A 311 -12.72 -15.89 -13.63
CA ARG A 311 -12.15 -14.82 -14.50
C ARG A 311 -10.96 -14.11 -13.84
N GLN A 312 -11.02 -13.80 -12.55
CA GLN A 312 -9.90 -13.19 -11.82
C GLN A 312 -8.70 -14.15 -11.67
N LEU A 313 -8.95 -15.43 -11.40
CA LEU A 313 -7.89 -16.45 -11.36
C LEU A 313 -7.27 -16.68 -12.75
N ALA A 314 -8.09 -16.67 -13.80
CA ALA A 314 -7.64 -16.77 -15.20
C ALA A 314 -6.66 -15.65 -15.58
N PHE A 315 -6.95 -14.39 -15.23
CA PHE A 315 -5.99 -13.29 -15.46
C PHE A 315 -4.67 -13.47 -14.69
N LEU A 316 -4.70 -14.07 -13.50
CA LEU A 316 -3.49 -14.35 -12.70
C LEU A 316 -2.65 -15.46 -13.34
N LEU A 317 -3.30 -16.54 -13.81
CA LEU A 317 -2.68 -17.64 -14.56
C LEU A 317 -2.11 -17.18 -15.91
N ALA A 318 -2.85 -16.34 -16.64
CA ALA A 318 -2.43 -15.76 -17.91
C ALA A 318 -1.21 -14.84 -17.75
N ARG A 319 -1.15 -14.04 -16.66
CA ARG A 319 0.04 -13.26 -16.29
C ARG A 319 1.23 -14.14 -15.91
N ALA A 320 0.99 -15.28 -15.26
CA ALA A 320 1.99 -16.28 -14.93
C ALA A 320 2.44 -17.13 -16.15
N GLN A 321 1.75 -17.02 -17.29
CA GLN A 321 1.98 -17.78 -18.54
C GLN A 321 1.86 -19.31 -18.39
N VAL A 322 1.05 -19.77 -17.43
CA VAL A 322 0.83 -21.19 -17.14
C VAL A 322 0.31 -21.94 -18.38
N PRO A 323 0.69 -23.22 -18.62
CA PRO A 323 0.10 -24.05 -19.67
C PRO A 323 -1.42 -24.16 -19.52
N LEU A 324 -2.16 -24.14 -20.64
CA LEU A 324 -3.63 -24.28 -20.61
C LEU A 324 -4.04 -25.68 -20.11
N GLU A 325 -3.21 -26.68 -20.39
CA GLU A 325 -3.33 -28.08 -19.96
C GLU A 325 -3.32 -28.25 -18.43
N TRP A 326 -2.84 -27.26 -17.67
CA TRP A 326 -2.89 -27.29 -16.19
C TRP A 326 -4.23 -26.81 -15.62
N THR A 327 -5.14 -26.30 -16.46
CA THR A 327 -6.44 -25.74 -16.02
C THR A 327 -7.65 -26.52 -16.54
N GLN A 328 -7.43 -27.57 -17.34
CA GLN A 328 -8.47 -28.36 -18.00
C GLN A 328 -8.26 -29.86 -17.73
N THR A 329 -9.34 -30.58 -17.46
CA THR A 329 -9.38 -32.04 -17.46
C THR A 329 -10.03 -32.52 -18.77
N GLU A 330 -9.67 -33.70 -19.28
CA GLU A 330 -10.24 -34.23 -20.54
C GLU A 330 -11.79 -34.40 -20.53
N ASP A 331 -12.41 -34.36 -19.34
CA ASP A 331 -13.85 -34.57 -19.11
C ASP A 331 -14.68 -33.27 -18.89
N ASP A 332 -14.08 -32.08 -18.90
CA ASP A 332 -14.81 -30.82 -18.64
C ASP A 332 -15.67 -30.38 -19.86
N GLU A 333 -16.95 -30.02 -19.63
CA GLU A 333 -17.82 -29.44 -20.66
C GLU A 333 -17.21 -28.14 -21.22
N GLU A 334 -17.33 -27.91 -22.54
CA GLU A 334 -16.70 -26.81 -23.29
C GLU A 334 -16.73 -25.47 -22.51
N PRO A 335 -15.57 -24.92 -22.10
CA PRO A 335 -15.54 -23.71 -21.28
C PRO A 335 -16.10 -22.50 -22.04
N GLU A 336 -16.77 -21.59 -21.32
CA GLU A 336 -17.29 -20.34 -21.88
C GLU A 336 -16.20 -19.60 -22.68
N GLU A 337 -16.51 -19.14 -23.91
CA GLU A 337 -15.55 -18.43 -24.80
C GLU A 337 -14.86 -17.25 -24.05
N ASP A 338 -15.60 -16.48 -23.27
CA ASP A 338 -15.11 -15.42 -22.36
C ASP A 338 -13.96 -15.87 -21.44
N LEU A 339 -14.00 -17.11 -20.94
CA LEU A 339 -12.98 -17.65 -20.02
C LEU A 339 -11.70 -18.03 -20.77
N VAL A 340 -11.82 -18.55 -21.99
CA VAL A 340 -10.69 -18.84 -22.87
C VAL A 340 -10.01 -17.54 -23.31
N GLU A 341 -10.77 -16.49 -23.64
CA GLU A 341 -10.22 -15.14 -23.89
C GLU A 341 -9.45 -14.59 -22.67
N CYS A 342 -9.97 -14.78 -21.45
CA CYS A 342 -9.29 -14.36 -20.22
C CYS A 342 -8.00 -15.16 -19.94
N LEU A 343 -8.00 -16.48 -20.18
CA LEU A 343 -6.81 -17.34 -20.03
C LEU A 343 -5.73 -17.05 -21.08
N SER A 344 -6.14 -16.61 -22.28
CA SER A 344 -5.26 -16.42 -23.43
C SER A 344 -4.76 -14.99 -23.63
N ASN A 345 -5.24 -14.02 -22.83
CA ASN A 345 -4.83 -12.61 -22.83
C ASN A 345 -5.11 -11.85 -24.15
N THR A 346 -6.02 -12.31 -25.01
CA THR A 346 -6.36 -11.69 -26.32
C THR A 346 -6.63 -10.19 -26.23
N ASN A 347 -7.41 -9.76 -25.23
CA ASN A 347 -7.81 -8.36 -25.05
C ASN A 347 -6.72 -7.44 -24.45
N LEU A 348 -5.52 -7.95 -24.11
CA LEU A 348 -4.44 -7.18 -23.46
C LEU A 348 -4.05 -5.91 -24.25
N SER A 349 -3.92 -5.99 -25.57
CA SER A 349 -3.55 -4.86 -26.44
C SER A 349 -4.60 -3.74 -26.43
N LYS A 350 -5.88 -4.10 -26.39
CA LYS A 350 -6.99 -3.13 -26.29
C LYS A 350 -6.91 -2.36 -24.98
N TRP A 351 -6.81 -3.06 -23.85
CA TRP A 351 -6.69 -2.44 -22.53
C TRP A 351 -5.43 -1.58 -22.38
N PHE A 352 -4.31 -2.00 -22.97
CA PHE A 352 -3.07 -1.22 -22.95
C PHE A 352 -3.15 0.08 -23.78
N LYS A 353 -3.88 0.07 -24.91
CA LYS A 353 -4.13 1.28 -25.72
C LYS A 353 -5.10 2.25 -25.05
N GLU A 354 -6.13 1.74 -24.37
CA GLU A 354 -7.05 2.55 -23.55
C GLU A 354 -6.28 3.22 -22.39
N PHE A 355 -5.48 2.45 -21.64
CA PHE A 355 -4.56 2.97 -20.63
C PHE A 355 -3.61 4.05 -21.17
N GLY A 356 -3.03 3.82 -22.35
CA GLY A 356 -2.19 4.81 -23.05
C GLY A 356 -2.92 6.08 -23.46
N THR A 357 -4.23 5.99 -23.71
CA THR A 357 -5.09 7.13 -24.06
C THR A 357 -5.36 8.00 -22.83
N GLU A 358 -5.73 7.38 -21.70
CA GLU A 358 -6.01 8.09 -20.45
C GLU A 358 -4.76 8.78 -19.85
N LEU A 359 -3.59 8.15 -19.97
CA LEU A 359 -2.30 8.75 -19.59
C LEU A 359 -1.80 9.84 -20.56
N GLY A 360 -2.46 10.07 -21.69
CA GLY A 360 -1.95 10.95 -22.76
C GLY A 360 -0.65 10.46 -23.39
N ALA A 361 -0.33 9.18 -23.25
CA ALA A 361 0.89 8.54 -23.73
C ALA A 361 0.77 7.99 -25.17
N LEU A 362 -0.40 8.05 -25.80
CA LEU A 362 -0.62 7.50 -27.14
C LEU A 362 0.28 8.15 -28.22
N GLU A 363 0.60 9.44 -28.12
CA GLU A 363 1.42 10.13 -29.13
C GLU A 363 2.85 9.55 -29.25
N PRO A 364 3.38 9.32 -30.46
CA PRO A 364 4.71 8.74 -30.66
C PRO A 364 5.83 9.76 -30.37
N LYS A 365 6.76 9.37 -29.48
CA LYS A 365 7.97 10.13 -29.16
C LYS A 365 9.00 9.95 -30.28
N SER A 366 9.69 11.02 -30.67
CA SER A 366 10.75 10.95 -31.68
C SER A 366 12.12 10.67 -31.05
N LEU A 367 13.08 10.22 -31.88
CA LEU A 367 14.48 10.04 -31.46
C LEU A 367 15.11 11.35 -30.94
N GLU A 368 14.71 12.49 -31.50
CA GLU A 368 15.23 13.81 -31.09
C GLU A 368 14.73 14.22 -29.69
N ASP A 369 13.49 13.87 -29.32
CA ASP A 369 12.91 14.09 -27.99
C ASP A 369 13.63 13.30 -26.89
N ILE A 370 14.15 12.12 -27.26
CA ILE A 370 14.86 11.18 -26.36
C ILE A 370 16.31 11.63 -26.18
N TYR A 371 17.05 11.77 -27.29
CA TYR A 371 18.45 12.18 -27.24
C TYR A 371 18.62 13.62 -26.74
N LYS A 372 17.62 14.48 -26.98
CA LYS A 372 17.65 15.92 -26.67
C LYS A 372 18.94 16.54 -27.16
N SER A 373 19.24 16.36 -28.45
CA SER A 373 20.49 16.76 -29.11
C SER A 373 20.87 18.23 -28.86
N HIS A 374 19.90 19.12 -28.69
CA HIS A 374 20.12 20.53 -28.30
C HIS A 374 20.73 20.74 -26.90
N LEU A 375 20.67 19.74 -26.01
CA LEU A 375 21.29 19.72 -24.68
C LEU A 375 22.62 18.93 -24.66
N GLU A 376 22.94 18.19 -25.72
CA GLU A 376 24.25 17.55 -25.88
C GLU A 376 25.24 18.62 -26.41
N ASN A 377 26.31 18.89 -25.66
CA ASN A 377 27.28 19.93 -25.99
C ASN A 377 28.16 19.47 -27.16
N THR A 378 27.68 19.64 -28.40
CA THR A 378 28.39 19.29 -29.62
C THR A 378 29.65 20.16 -29.80
N ARG A 379 30.75 19.73 -29.17
CA ARG A 379 32.10 20.20 -29.53
C ARG A 379 32.39 19.72 -30.95
N ALA A 380 32.40 20.65 -31.89
CA ALA A 380 32.62 20.36 -33.30
C ALA A 380 33.96 19.65 -33.54
N VAL A 381 33.93 18.55 -34.31
CA VAL A 381 34.85 18.16 -35.41
C VAL A 381 34.64 16.68 -35.78
N GLY A 382 34.53 16.38 -37.09
CA GLY A 382 34.88 15.08 -37.67
C GLY A 382 33.72 14.18 -38.15
N PRO A 383 33.61 13.91 -39.47
CA PRO A 383 32.67 12.92 -40.01
C PRO A 383 33.31 11.53 -40.00
N ASN A 384 33.23 10.82 -38.88
CA ASN A 384 33.59 9.39 -38.80
C ASN A 384 32.84 8.66 -37.67
N ILE A 385 31.55 8.95 -37.53
CA ILE A 385 30.61 8.04 -36.86
C ILE A 385 30.17 7.04 -37.92
N ASP A 386 30.30 5.74 -37.65
CA ASP A 386 29.85 4.70 -38.57
C ASP A 386 28.32 4.76 -38.70
N SER A 387 27.84 5.25 -39.84
CA SER A 387 26.43 5.55 -40.07
C SER A 387 25.54 4.31 -39.92
N ALA A 388 26.05 3.10 -40.18
CA ALA A 388 25.26 1.88 -40.06
C ALA A 388 24.91 1.57 -38.59
N ARG A 389 25.89 1.67 -37.68
CA ARG A 389 25.69 1.42 -36.24
C ARG A 389 24.84 2.51 -35.57
N ALA A 390 24.96 3.76 -36.01
CA ALA A 390 24.09 4.85 -35.57
C ALA A 390 22.62 4.62 -35.98
N ASN A 391 22.37 4.18 -37.23
CA ASN A 391 21.03 3.86 -37.71
C ASN A 391 20.42 2.65 -36.97
N LEU A 392 21.24 1.62 -36.69
CA LEU A 392 20.82 0.45 -35.92
C LEU A 392 20.48 0.82 -34.46
N ALA A 393 21.28 1.65 -33.79
CA ALA A 393 20.95 2.17 -32.47
C ALA A 393 19.64 2.96 -32.47
N GLY A 394 19.43 3.83 -33.47
CA GLY A 394 18.15 4.54 -33.66
C GLY A 394 16.96 3.60 -33.85
N THR A 395 17.17 2.46 -34.52
CA THR A 395 16.15 1.42 -34.72
C THR A 395 15.73 0.80 -33.38
N PHE A 396 16.69 0.34 -32.57
CA PHE A 396 16.40 -0.20 -31.23
C PHE A 396 15.78 0.82 -30.28
N VAL A 397 16.27 2.07 -30.25
CA VAL A 397 15.73 3.12 -29.39
C VAL A 397 14.27 3.43 -29.75
N ASN A 398 13.94 3.52 -31.03
CA ASN A 398 12.57 3.73 -31.47
C ASN A 398 11.65 2.57 -31.05
N ALA A 399 12.11 1.34 -31.26
CA ALA A 399 11.35 0.13 -30.96
C ALA A 399 11.08 -0.04 -29.45
N PHE A 400 12.09 0.13 -28.59
CA PHE A 400 11.87 0.05 -27.14
C PHE A 400 10.95 1.16 -26.62
N VAL A 401 11.07 2.40 -27.14
CA VAL A 401 10.26 3.52 -26.64
C VAL A 401 8.79 3.44 -27.08
N ASN A 402 8.51 3.02 -28.32
CA ASN A 402 7.14 2.93 -28.84
C ASN A 402 6.50 1.54 -28.71
N ALA A 403 7.15 0.60 -28.01
CA ALA A 403 6.66 -0.76 -27.76
C ALA A 403 5.20 -0.81 -27.28
N GLY A 404 4.41 -1.71 -27.88
CA GLY A 404 3.00 -1.98 -27.55
C GLY A 404 1.98 -0.91 -27.95
N PHE A 405 2.39 0.27 -28.45
CA PHE A 405 1.46 1.36 -28.78
C PHE A 405 0.99 1.40 -30.23
N GLY A 406 1.58 0.61 -31.15
CA GLY A 406 1.17 0.48 -32.55
C GLY A 406 1.34 1.73 -33.44
N ASN A 407 1.60 2.90 -32.87
CA ASN A 407 1.83 4.16 -33.58
C ASN A 407 3.34 4.46 -33.60
N ASP A 408 3.99 4.25 -34.74
CA ASP A 408 5.40 4.63 -34.97
C ASP A 408 5.53 5.45 -36.27
N LYS A 409 6.20 6.60 -36.20
CA LYS A 409 6.42 7.52 -37.33
C LYS A 409 7.51 7.06 -38.31
N LEU A 410 8.35 6.08 -37.95
CA LEU A 410 9.52 5.68 -38.76
C LEU A 410 9.33 4.37 -39.55
N MET A 411 8.50 3.45 -39.05
CA MET A 411 8.29 2.13 -39.65
C MET A 411 6.85 1.85 -40.07
N ILE A 412 5.88 2.31 -39.28
CA ILE A 412 4.45 2.09 -39.54
C ILE A 412 3.96 3.26 -40.43
N ASP A 413 3.09 2.97 -41.39
CA ASP A 413 2.59 3.88 -42.44
C ASP A 413 3.60 4.43 -43.48
N ALA A 414 4.87 4.01 -43.44
CA ALA A 414 5.85 4.37 -44.49
C ALA A 414 5.66 3.53 -45.77
N PRO A 415 5.66 4.13 -46.99
CA PRO A 415 5.52 3.38 -48.23
C PRO A 415 6.75 2.50 -48.54
N GLU A 416 6.51 1.35 -49.15
CA GLU A 416 7.54 0.38 -49.53
C GLU A 416 8.63 1.02 -50.40
N GLY A 417 9.86 1.06 -49.87
CA GLY A 417 11.03 1.65 -50.52
C GLY A 417 11.60 2.90 -49.82
N GLU A 418 10.78 3.67 -49.08
CA GLU A 418 11.27 4.77 -48.22
C GLU A 418 11.42 4.35 -46.74
N SER A 419 10.85 3.20 -46.36
CA SER A 419 10.89 2.61 -45.02
C SER A 419 12.32 2.49 -44.46
N TRP A 420 12.48 2.86 -43.18
CA TRP A 420 13.77 2.93 -42.50
C TRP A 420 14.57 1.60 -42.49
N ILE A 421 13.89 0.46 -42.63
CA ILE A 421 14.48 -0.90 -42.75
C ILE A 421 15.59 -0.96 -43.81
N TYR A 422 15.36 -0.43 -45.02
CA TYR A 422 16.31 -0.49 -46.14
C TYR A 422 17.56 0.40 -45.96
N LYS A 423 17.63 1.19 -44.88
CA LYS A 423 18.81 2.02 -44.54
C LYS A 423 19.83 1.27 -43.70
N ASN A 424 19.47 0.11 -43.16
CA ASN A 424 20.37 -0.81 -42.45
C ASN A 424 20.97 -1.84 -43.43
N LYS A 425 21.91 -2.66 -42.97
CA LYS A 425 22.59 -3.70 -43.77
C LYS A 425 22.57 -5.04 -43.07
N ASP A 426 22.48 -6.12 -43.83
CA ASP A 426 22.63 -7.51 -43.39
C ASP A 426 21.78 -7.83 -42.14
N HIS A 427 22.39 -8.29 -41.05
CA HIS A 427 21.70 -8.55 -39.77
C HIS A 427 21.00 -7.31 -39.15
N GLY A 428 21.38 -6.10 -39.55
CA GLY A 428 20.69 -4.86 -39.19
C GLY A 428 19.35 -4.67 -39.92
N MET A 429 19.15 -5.28 -41.10
CA MET A 429 17.85 -5.36 -41.77
C MET A 429 16.94 -6.36 -41.04
N MET A 430 17.47 -7.53 -40.66
CA MET A 430 16.77 -8.52 -39.83
C MET A 430 16.30 -7.91 -38.51
N SER A 431 17.20 -7.18 -37.82
CA SER A 431 16.87 -6.49 -36.57
C SER A 431 15.83 -5.38 -36.76
N ALA A 432 15.82 -4.71 -37.92
CA ALA A 432 14.84 -3.67 -38.24
C ALA A 432 13.46 -4.23 -38.59
N ALA A 433 13.39 -5.34 -39.32
CA ALA A 433 12.12 -6.03 -39.57
C ALA A 433 11.55 -6.62 -38.26
N ALA A 434 12.39 -7.24 -37.41
CA ALA A 434 11.98 -7.71 -36.08
C ALA A 434 11.43 -6.60 -35.18
N SER A 435 11.94 -5.35 -35.33
CA SER A 435 11.49 -4.20 -34.53
C SER A 435 10.02 -3.81 -34.75
N LEU A 436 9.42 -4.19 -35.88
CA LEU A 436 7.98 -4.02 -36.14
C LEU A 436 7.13 -4.79 -35.13
N GLY A 437 7.51 -6.05 -34.85
CA GLY A 437 6.82 -6.88 -33.86
C GLY A 437 6.88 -6.28 -32.45
N LEU A 438 7.98 -5.60 -32.10
CA LEU A 438 8.09 -4.91 -30.81
C LEU A 438 7.18 -3.68 -30.71
N SER A 439 7.08 -2.88 -31.78
CA SER A 439 6.18 -1.72 -31.83
C SER A 439 4.69 -2.11 -31.76
N LEU A 440 4.34 -3.28 -32.31
CA LEU A 440 2.99 -3.85 -32.39
C LEU A 440 2.75 -4.98 -31.36
N LEU A 441 3.57 -5.03 -30.30
CA LEU A 441 3.53 -6.08 -29.28
C LEU A 441 2.11 -6.32 -28.73
N TRP A 442 1.72 -7.59 -28.60
CA TRP A 442 0.40 -8.08 -28.17
C TRP A 442 -0.77 -7.81 -29.15
N ASP A 443 -0.56 -7.18 -30.31
CA ASP A 443 -1.60 -6.95 -31.33
C ASP A 443 -1.52 -7.99 -32.45
N THR A 444 -2.31 -9.05 -32.34
CA THR A 444 -2.32 -10.17 -33.31
C THR A 444 -2.90 -9.72 -34.66
N ASP A 445 -4.06 -9.07 -34.66
CA ASP A 445 -4.86 -8.87 -35.86
C ASP A 445 -4.26 -7.81 -36.80
N SER A 446 -3.88 -6.66 -36.25
CA SER A 446 -3.25 -5.60 -37.04
C SER A 446 -1.75 -5.83 -37.19
N GLY A 447 -1.11 -6.46 -36.20
CA GLY A 447 0.32 -6.80 -36.24
C GLY A 447 0.66 -7.78 -37.38
N LEU A 448 -0.06 -8.90 -37.49
CA LEU A 448 0.17 -9.88 -38.56
C LEU A 448 -0.01 -9.24 -39.95
N THR A 449 -1.03 -8.41 -40.14
CA THR A 449 -1.30 -7.68 -41.40
C THR A 449 -0.17 -6.71 -41.80
N GLN A 450 0.61 -6.21 -40.84
CA GLN A 450 1.77 -5.33 -41.10
C GLN A 450 3.05 -6.15 -41.34
N VAL A 451 3.24 -7.26 -40.63
CA VAL A 451 4.41 -8.15 -40.78
C VAL A 451 4.35 -8.92 -42.11
N ASP A 452 3.18 -9.40 -42.54
CA ASP A 452 2.98 -10.18 -43.77
C ASP A 452 3.51 -9.48 -45.03
N ARG A 453 3.46 -8.15 -45.07
CA ARG A 453 4.06 -7.32 -46.15
C ARG A 453 5.55 -7.57 -46.34
N TYR A 454 6.27 -7.82 -45.25
CA TYR A 454 7.71 -8.06 -45.25
C TYR A 454 8.06 -9.55 -45.41
N THR A 455 7.14 -10.46 -45.07
CA THR A 455 7.28 -11.92 -45.24
C THR A 455 7.52 -12.34 -46.70
N TYR A 456 7.00 -11.60 -47.68
CA TYR A 456 7.20 -11.90 -49.10
C TYR A 456 8.42 -11.22 -49.75
N SER A 457 9.17 -10.40 -49.01
CA SER A 457 10.31 -9.62 -49.54
C SER A 457 11.39 -10.49 -50.22
N SER A 458 12.11 -9.94 -51.20
CA SER A 458 13.17 -10.66 -51.91
C SER A 458 14.43 -10.90 -51.07
N GLU A 459 14.63 -10.18 -49.96
CA GLU A 459 15.82 -10.30 -49.12
C GLU A 459 15.62 -11.28 -47.95
N GLU A 460 16.53 -12.26 -47.83
CA GLU A 460 16.48 -13.31 -46.80
C GLU A 460 16.54 -12.75 -45.36
N TYR A 461 17.30 -11.68 -45.13
CA TYR A 461 17.39 -11.05 -43.80
C TYR A 461 16.08 -10.36 -43.39
N ILE A 462 15.35 -9.75 -44.33
CA ILE A 462 14.05 -9.13 -44.04
C ILE A 462 13.02 -10.22 -43.73
N LYS A 463 13.01 -11.32 -44.48
CA LYS A 463 12.19 -12.51 -44.19
C LYS A 463 12.48 -13.12 -42.83
N ALA A 464 13.75 -13.33 -42.50
CA ALA A 464 14.18 -13.81 -41.17
C ALA A 464 13.68 -12.90 -40.04
N GLY A 465 13.73 -11.58 -40.25
CA GLY A 465 13.23 -10.60 -39.29
C GLY A 465 11.71 -10.53 -39.21
N ALA A 466 10.99 -10.80 -40.30
CA ALA A 466 9.52 -10.93 -40.30
C ALA A 466 9.05 -12.16 -39.53
N PHE A 467 9.71 -13.32 -39.69
CA PHE A 467 9.44 -14.51 -38.87
C PHE A 467 9.69 -14.27 -37.38
N LEU A 468 10.81 -13.59 -37.05
CA LEU A 468 11.09 -13.17 -35.68
C LEU A 468 10.03 -12.17 -35.15
N ALA A 469 9.57 -11.23 -35.97
CA ALA A 469 8.47 -10.32 -35.62
C ALA A 469 7.17 -11.07 -35.32
N THR A 470 6.81 -12.08 -36.11
CA THR A 470 5.63 -12.94 -35.88
C THR A 470 5.69 -13.65 -34.52
N GLY A 471 6.88 -14.09 -34.10
CA GLY A 471 7.09 -14.64 -32.76
C GLY A 471 6.95 -13.60 -31.65
N ILE A 472 7.52 -12.41 -31.85
CA ILE A 472 7.44 -11.28 -30.90
C ILE A 472 5.99 -10.81 -30.69
N LEU A 473 5.18 -10.72 -31.75
CA LEU A 473 3.76 -10.30 -31.67
C LEU A 473 2.94 -11.17 -30.72
N ASN A 474 3.15 -12.49 -30.79
CA ASN A 474 2.42 -13.50 -30.02
C ASN A 474 3.06 -13.79 -28.65
N CYS A 475 4.09 -13.05 -28.23
CA CYS A 475 4.72 -13.25 -26.93
C CYS A 475 3.77 -12.91 -25.78
N GLY A 476 3.28 -13.94 -25.07
CA GLY A 476 2.38 -13.78 -23.92
C GLY A 476 0.89 -13.58 -24.26
N VAL A 477 0.51 -13.75 -25.53
CA VAL A 477 -0.89 -13.84 -25.99
C VAL A 477 -1.03 -15.15 -26.76
N ARG A 478 -2.02 -15.96 -26.41
CA ARG A 478 -2.38 -17.17 -27.17
C ARG A 478 -3.64 -16.86 -27.99
N THR A 479 -3.75 -17.42 -29.19
CA THR A 479 -4.95 -17.28 -30.03
C THR A 479 -5.29 -18.66 -30.58
N GLU A 480 -6.57 -19.01 -30.60
CA GLU A 480 -7.05 -20.34 -31.01
C GLU A 480 -6.64 -20.72 -32.44
N ALA A 481 -6.44 -19.74 -33.31
CA ALA A 481 -5.96 -19.92 -34.69
C ALA A 481 -4.47 -20.33 -34.79
N ASP A 482 -3.73 -20.36 -33.67
CA ASP A 482 -2.33 -20.78 -33.51
C ASP A 482 -1.36 -20.32 -34.62
N ALA A 483 -1.52 -19.06 -35.03
CA ALA A 483 -0.89 -18.49 -36.21
C ALA A 483 0.65 -18.55 -36.20
N ALA A 484 1.29 -18.55 -35.03
CA ALA A 484 2.75 -18.67 -34.92
C ALA A 484 3.26 -20.04 -35.36
N LEU A 485 2.65 -21.14 -34.90
CA LEU A 485 3.00 -22.50 -35.33
C LEU A 485 2.72 -22.67 -36.82
N ALA A 486 1.52 -22.29 -37.27
CA ALA A 486 1.10 -22.45 -38.67
C ALA A 486 1.98 -21.69 -39.68
N LEU A 487 2.50 -20.51 -39.32
CA LEU A 487 3.34 -19.69 -40.21
C LEU A 487 4.85 -20.01 -40.11
N LEU A 488 5.31 -20.61 -39.01
CA LEU A 488 6.75 -20.82 -38.78
C LEU A 488 7.20 -22.27 -38.96
N ALA A 489 6.35 -23.27 -38.76
CA ALA A 489 6.71 -24.69 -38.82
C ALA A 489 7.36 -25.09 -40.17
N ASP A 490 6.74 -24.70 -41.30
CA ASP A 490 7.23 -24.99 -42.66
C ASP A 490 8.61 -24.35 -42.98
N HIS A 491 9.08 -23.41 -42.16
CA HIS A 491 10.31 -22.66 -42.40
C HIS A 491 11.50 -23.15 -41.57
N ILE A 492 11.26 -24.05 -40.60
CA ILE A 492 12.27 -24.71 -39.78
C ILE A 492 13.22 -25.56 -40.64
N ASP A 493 12.74 -26.21 -41.71
CA ASP A 493 13.57 -27.06 -42.58
C ASP A 493 14.33 -26.31 -43.70
N SER A 494 14.23 -24.98 -43.73
CA SER A 494 14.85 -24.17 -44.78
C SER A 494 16.38 -24.28 -44.80
N LYS A 495 17.01 -24.24 -45.99
CA LYS A 495 18.48 -24.43 -46.12
C LYS A 495 19.31 -23.21 -45.71
N SER A 496 18.68 -22.06 -45.52
CA SER A 496 19.30 -20.77 -45.19
C SER A 496 19.30 -20.56 -43.67
N VAL A 497 20.50 -20.42 -43.08
CA VAL A 497 20.68 -20.22 -41.63
C VAL A 497 19.84 -19.06 -41.07
N PRO A 498 19.76 -17.86 -41.67
CA PRO A 498 18.97 -16.76 -41.10
C PRO A 498 17.47 -17.06 -41.00
N LEU A 499 16.88 -17.78 -41.98
CA LEU A 499 15.46 -18.14 -41.94
C LEU A 499 15.20 -19.20 -40.85
N LYS A 500 16.05 -20.24 -40.74
CA LYS A 500 16.00 -21.22 -39.65
C LYS A 500 16.06 -20.53 -38.28
N THR A 501 17.06 -19.67 -38.08
CA THR A 501 17.21 -18.92 -36.82
C THR A 501 16.00 -18.03 -36.54
N GLY A 502 15.47 -17.32 -37.55
CA GLY A 502 14.25 -16.51 -37.40
C GLY A 502 13.01 -17.31 -36.99
N ALA A 503 12.82 -18.50 -37.57
CA ALA A 503 11.68 -19.37 -37.26
C ALA A 503 11.81 -20.04 -35.87
N ILE A 504 12.98 -20.61 -35.55
CA ILE A 504 13.24 -21.29 -34.26
C ILE A 504 13.14 -20.31 -33.10
N VAL A 505 13.73 -19.12 -33.22
CA VAL A 505 13.65 -18.07 -32.18
C VAL A 505 12.24 -17.49 -32.11
N GLY A 506 11.55 -17.32 -33.24
CA GLY A 506 10.16 -16.87 -33.27
C GLY A 506 9.22 -17.82 -32.51
N LEU A 507 9.35 -19.14 -32.71
CA LEU A 507 8.60 -20.15 -31.98
C LEU A 507 8.96 -20.20 -30.48
N GLY A 508 10.26 -20.13 -30.16
CA GLY A 508 10.72 -20.10 -28.76
C GLY A 508 10.23 -18.88 -27.97
N LEU A 509 10.06 -17.73 -28.63
CA LEU A 509 9.50 -16.52 -28.02
C LEU A 509 7.97 -16.55 -27.91
N ALA A 510 7.26 -17.05 -28.94
CA ALA A 510 5.81 -17.14 -28.94
C ALA A 510 5.29 -18.12 -27.87
N TYR A 511 5.96 -19.27 -27.73
CA TYR A 511 5.54 -20.36 -26.84
C TYR A 511 6.35 -20.46 -25.55
N ALA A 512 7.03 -19.37 -25.14
CA ALA A 512 7.75 -19.32 -23.88
C ALA A 512 6.85 -19.74 -22.69
N GLY A 513 7.33 -20.65 -21.84
CA GLY A 513 6.59 -21.20 -20.70
C GLY A 513 5.35 -22.04 -21.03
N SER A 514 5.07 -22.34 -22.30
CA SER A 514 3.82 -22.99 -22.71
C SER A 514 3.83 -24.53 -22.64
N GLN A 515 5.01 -25.15 -22.49
CA GLN A 515 5.21 -26.59 -22.24
C GLN A 515 4.54 -27.58 -23.23
N ARG A 516 4.07 -27.15 -24.41
CA ARG A 516 3.42 -28.04 -25.39
C ARG A 516 4.36 -29.10 -25.94
N GLU A 517 3.98 -30.37 -25.84
CA GLU A 517 4.76 -31.51 -26.33
C GLU A 517 4.97 -31.48 -27.86
N ASP A 518 4.00 -31.04 -28.66
CA ASP A 518 4.09 -30.97 -30.14
C ASP A 518 5.35 -30.23 -30.63
N LEU A 519 5.73 -29.14 -29.93
CA LEU A 519 6.91 -28.35 -30.25
C LEU A 519 8.21 -29.08 -29.89
N SER A 520 8.19 -29.96 -28.89
CA SER A 520 9.35 -30.82 -28.58
C SER A 520 9.62 -31.79 -29.72
N ILE A 521 8.59 -32.44 -30.26
CA ILE A 521 8.70 -33.42 -31.36
C ILE A 521 9.28 -32.76 -32.62
N LEU A 522 8.93 -31.49 -32.86
CA LEU A 522 9.40 -30.71 -34.01
C LEU A 522 10.85 -30.21 -33.87
N LEU A 523 11.28 -29.82 -32.68
CA LEU A 523 12.59 -29.17 -32.45
C LEU A 523 13.68 -30.12 -31.94
N LEU A 524 13.34 -31.17 -31.19
CA LEU A 524 14.30 -32.13 -30.63
C LEU A 524 15.17 -32.83 -31.70
N PRO A 525 14.64 -33.24 -32.88
CA PRO A 525 15.46 -33.83 -33.95
C PRO A 525 16.59 -32.91 -34.47
N LEU A 526 16.41 -31.59 -34.41
CA LEU A 526 17.44 -30.62 -34.83
C LEU A 526 18.59 -30.48 -33.82
N VAL A 527 18.34 -30.81 -32.55
CA VAL A 527 19.38 -30.87 -31.50
C VAL A 527 20.19 -32.15 -31.65
N ALA A 528 19.51 -33.28 -31.91
CA ALA A 528 20.14 -34.59 -32.08
C ALA A 528 20.94 -34.76 -33.40
N ASP A 529 20.71 -33.94 -34.41
CA ASP A 529 21.41 -34.02 -35.71
C ASP A 529 22.78 -33.30 -35.69
N ASP A 530 23.85 -34.10 -35.62
CA ASP A 530 25.24 -33.64 -35.70
C ASP A 530 25.65 -32.98 -37.02
N ALA A 531 24.87 -33.13 -38.10
CA ALA A 531 25.16 -32.42 -39.35
C ALA A 531 24.85 -30.91 -39.27
N ASN A 532 24.09 -30.45 -38.27
CA ASN A 532 23.75 -29.04 -38.10
C ASN A 532 24.84 -28.25 -37.37
N SER A 533 25.07 -27.02 -37.82
CA SER A 533 26.03 -26.11 -37.20
C SER A 533 25.74 -25.86 -35.72
N MET A 534 26.78 -25.62 -34.92
CA MET A 534 26.67 -25.41 -33.47
C MET A 534 25.74 -24.24 -33.12
N GLU A 535 25.69 -23.21 -33.98
CA GLU A 535 24.73 -22.11 -33.92
C GLU A 535 23.28 -22.59 -33.91
N ILE A 536 22.88 -23.47 -34.84
CA ILE A 536 21.49 -23.96 -34.95
C ILE A 536 21.16 -24.89 -33.79
N ALA A 537 22.06 -25.84 -33.46
CA ALA A 537 21.83 -26.77 -32.34
C ALA A 537 21.69 -26.02 -31.00
N SER A 538 22.54 -25.03 -30.74
CA SER A 538 22.50 -24.25 -29.51
C SER A 538 21.29 -23.30 -29.43
N ILE A 539 20.88 -22.69 -30.55
CA ILE A 539 19.68 -21.85 -30.60
C ILE A 539 18.40 -22.71 -30.45
N THR A 540 18.40 -23.94 -30.97
CA THR A 540 17.27 -24.87 -30.81
C THR A 540 17.16 -25.38 -29.38
N ALA A 541 18.28 -25.77 -28.75
CA ALA A 541 18.32 -26.12 -27.34
C ALA A 541 17.90 -24.95 -26.43
N LEU A 542 18.28 -23.71 -26.78
CA LEU A 542 17.82 -22.51 -26.09
C LEU A 542 16.31 -22.27 -26.28
N ALA A 543 15.78 -22.42 -27.49
CA ALA A 543 14.34 -22.27 -27.78
C ALA A 543 13.50 -23.32 -27.03
N LEU A 544 13.94 -24.59 -27.01
CA LEU A 544 13.35 -25.63 -26.17
C LEU A 544 13.41 -25.26 -24.68
N GLY A 545 14.55 -24.75 -24.20
CA GLY A 545 14.70 -24.23 -22.84
C GLY A 545 13.72 -23.11 -22.49
N HIS A 546 13.39 -22.22 -23.44
CA HIS A 546 12.36 -21.17 -23.26
C HIS A 546 10.93 -21.70 -23.29
N ILE A 547 10.63 -22.74 -24.08
CA ILE A 547 9.29 -23.35 -24.14
C ILE A 547 8.99 -24.17 -22.86
N PHE A 548 10.01 -24.88 -22.36
CA PHE A 548 9.90 -25.86 -21.26
C PHE A 548 10.50 -25.39 -19.92
N VAL A 549 10.52 -24.07 -19.66
CA VAL A 549 11.14 -23.52 -18.43
C VAL A 549 10.51 -24.14 -17.17
N GLY A 550 11.33 -24.83 -16.37
CA GLY A 550 10.93 -25.43 -15.10
C GLY A 550 9.94 -26.61 -15.20
N SER A 551 9.82 -27.26 -16.36
CA SER A 551 9.02 -28.49 -16.52
C SER A 551 9.79 -29.77 -16.17
N CYS A 552 11.13 -29.73 -16.18
CA CYS A 552 12.00 -30.88 -15.95
C CYS A 552 11.80 -32.07 -16.93
N ASN A 553 11.49 -31.81 -18.21
CA ASN A 553 11.31 -32.87 -19.22
C ASN A 553 12.60 -33.67 -19.46
N GLY A 554 12.63 -34.90 -18.96
CA GLY A 554 13.80 -35.78 -18.98
C GLY A 554 14.29 -36.15 -20.39
N GLU A 555 13.41 -36.20 -21.38
CA GLU A 555 13.78 -36.51 -22.78
C GLU A 555 14.61 -35.38 -23.41
N ILE A 556 14.24 -34.12 -23.16
CA ILE A 556 14.97 -32.95 -23.68
C ILE A 556 16.33 -32.85 -22.97
N ALA A 557 16.36 -33.01 -21.65
CA ALA A 557 17.60 -33.00 -20.89
C ALA A 557 18.53 -34.15 -21.30
N GLY A 558 18.01 -35.37 -21.45
CA GLY A 558 18.75 -36.54 -21.93
C GLY A 558 19.32 -36.34 -23.33
N THR A 559 18.54 -35.77 -24.25
CA THR A 559 19.00 -35.45 -25.62
C THR A 559 20.13 -34.41 -25.60
N ILE A 560 19.98 -33.32 -24.84
CA ILE A 560 21.03 -32.29 -24.75
C ILE A 560 22.31 -32.86 -24.12
N LEU A 561 22.20 -33.70 -23.08
CA LEU A 561 23.34 -34.39 -22.47
C LEU A 561 24.01 -35.35 -23.46
N GLN A 562 23.23 -36.10 -24.25
CA GLN A 562 23.75 -36.98 -25.30
C GLN A 562 24.52 -36.17 -26.36
N THR A 563 23.97 -35.07 -26.88
CA THR A 563 24.67 -34.22 -27.85
C THR A 563 25.93 -33.55 -27.26
N LEU A 564 25.96 -33.28 -25.96
CA LEU A 564 27.17 -32.81 -25.26
C LEU A 564 28.24 -33.92 -25.10
N MET A 565 27.87 -35.19 -25.12
CA MET A 565 28.78 -36.34 -25.06
C MET A 565 29.27 -36.80 -26.45
N GLU A 566 28.46 -36.61 -27.50
CA GLU A 566 28.75 -37.13 -28.86
C GLU A 566 29.58 -36.17 -29.72
N ARG A 567 29.62 -34.86 -29.40
CA ARG A 567 30.29 -33.83 -30.22
C ARG A 567 31.77 -33.62 -29.89
N ASP A 568 32.56 -33.32 -30.93
CA ASP A 568 34.00 -33.03 -30.85
C ASP A 568 34.34 -31.80 -29.97
N ASP A 569 35.45 -31.88 -29.23
CA ASP A 569 36.03 -30.78 -28.43
C ASP A 569 36.11 -29.44 -29.19
N ALA A 570 36.37 -29.48 -30.50
CA ALA A 570 36.50 -28.27 -31.31
C ALA A 570 35.16 -27.52 -31.50
N ALA A 571 34.03 -28.24 -31.55
CA ALA A 571 32.69 -27.67 -31.62
C ALA A 571 32.20 -27.23 -30.23
N LEU A 572 32.57 -27.98 -29.19
CA LEU A 572 32.30 -27.60 -27.79
C LEU A 572 32.99 -26.28 -27.43
N ASN A 573 34.26 -26.08 -27.81
CA ASN A 573 34.98 -24.82 -27.59
C ASN A 573 34.44 -23.64 -28.45
N GLU A 574 33.41 -23.83 -29.28
CA GLU A 574 32.75 -22.75 -30.00
C GLU A 574 31.83 -21.94 -29.07
N LYS A 575 31.75 -20.62 -29.29
CA LYS A 575 31.05 -19.66 -28.43
C LYS A 575 29.57 -20.01 -28.18
N TRP A 576 28.94 -20.69 -29.13
CA TRP A 576 27.53 -21.07 -29.09
C TRP A 576 27.20 -22.11 -28.02
N ALA A 577 28.15 -22.94 -27.59
CA ALA A 577 27.92 -23.98 -26.57
C ALA A 577 27.34 -23.43 -25.25
N ARG A 578 27.63 -22.17 -24.91
CA ARG A 578 27.08 -21.47 -23.74
C ARG A 578 25.55 -21.39 -23.75
N PHE A 579 24.94 -21.26 -24.93
CA PHE A 579 23.48 -21.19 -25.06
C PHE A 579 22.80 -22.56 -25.03
N MET A 580 23.50 -23.61 -25.46
CA MET A 580 23.05 -25.00 -25.28
C MET A 580 23.01 -25.37 -23.79
N VAL A 581 24.07 -25.01 -23.05
CA VAL A 581 24.13 -25.17 -21.60
C VAL A 581 23.07 -24.33 -20.88
N LEU A 582 22.84 -23.08 -21.30
CA LEU A 582 21.74 -22.27 -20.77
C LEU A 582 20.38 -22.94 -21.04
N GLY A 583 20.16 -23.48 -22.25
CA GLY A 583 18.95 -24.24 -22.58
C GLY A 583 18.68 -25.39 -21.62
N LEU A 584 19.71 -26.19 -21.30
CA LEU A 584 19.63 -27.23 -20.26
C LEU A 584 19.28 -26.67 -18.88
N ALA A 585 19.95 -25.58 -18.46
CA ALA A 585 19.72 -24.97 -17.14
C ALA A 585 18.31 -24.38 -16.98
N LEU A 586 17.71 -23.84 -18.04
CA LEU A 586 16.35 -23.30 -18.02
C LEU A 586 15.28 -24.38 -17.77
N LEU A 587 15.52 -25.64 -18.16
CA LEU A 587 14.60 -26.76 -17.88
C LEU A 587 14.44 -27.02 -16.37
N TYR A 588 15.48 -26.74 -15.58
CA TYR A 588 15.54 -26.95 -14.12
C TYR A 588 15.18 -25.70 -13.30
N MET A 589 14.73 -24.62 -13.95
CA MET A 589 14.43 -23.34 -13.30
C MET A 589 13.38 -23.49 -12.17
N GLY A 590 13.79 -23.26 -10.93
CA GLY A 590 12.91 -23.29 -9.76
C GLY A 590 12.44 -24.69 -9.34
N ARG A 591 13.19 -25.75 -9.64
CA ARG A 591 13.00 -27.11 -9.07
C ARG A 591 14.33 -27.56 -8.45
N GLN A 592 14.36 -27.71 -7.11
CA GLN A 592 15.58 -27.95 -6.34
C GLN A 592 16.04 -29.42 -6.44
N GLU A 593 15.23 -30.36 -5.94
CA GLU A 593 15.56 -31.79 -5.79
C GLU A 593 15.89 -32.51 -7.12
N THR A 594 15.16 -32.20 -8.20
CA THR A 594 15.29 -32.89 -9.49
C THR A 594 16.59 -32.53 -10.24
N SER A 595 17.33 -31.51 -9.79
CA SER A 595 18.58 -31.09 -10.42
C SER A 595 19.80 -31.92 -9.99
N ASP A 596 19.81 -32.49 -8.79
CA ASP A 596 20.98 -33.21 -8.26
C ASP A 596 21.37 -34.42 -9.12
N ALA A 597 20.38 -35.19 -9.59
CA ALA A 597 20.62 -36.33 -10.48
C ALA A 597 21.32 -35.91 -11.78
N THR A 598 20.99 -34.73 -12.34
CA THR A 598 21.64 -34.25 -13.57
C THR A 598 22.98 -33.58 -13.30
N LEU A 599 23.17 -32.93 -12.14
CA LEU A 599 24.47 -32.46 -11.69
C LEU A 599 25.48 -33.62 -11.55
N GLU A 600 25.07 -34.79 -11.05
CA GLU A 600 25.92 -36.00 -11.05
C GLU A 600 26.23 -36.51 -12.47
N THR A 601 25.27 -36.51 -13.40
CA THR A 601 25.55 -36.89 -14.79
C THR A 601 26.52 -35.91 -15.47
N LEU A 602 26.44 -34.61 -15.18
CA LEU A 602 27.36 -33.60 -15.68
C LEU A 602 28.78 -33.81 -15.12
N LYS A 603 28.93 -34.18 -13.85
CA LYS A 603 30.25 -34.50 -13.24
C LYS A 603 30.98 -35.64 -13.94
N ALA A 604 30.28 -36.54 -14.62
CA ALA A 604 30.88 -37.62 -15.40
C ALA A 604 31.49 -37.17 -16.75
N ILE A 605 31.23 -35.93 -17.20
CA ILE A 605 31.74 -35.37 -18.47
C ILE A 605 33.11 -34.73 -18.23
N GLU A 606 34.15 -35.22 -18.90
CA GLU A 606 35.56 -34.79 -18.72
C GLU A 606 35.90 -33.41 -19.33
N HIS A 607 34.99 -32.77 -20.07
CA HIS A 607 35.24 -31.50 -20.78
C HIS A 607 35.01 -30.24 -19.91
N ASN A 608 35.80 -29.18 -20.14
CA ASN A 608 35.77 -27.90 -19.40
C ASN A 608 34.38 -27.24 -19.27
N ILE A 609 33.50 -27.46 -20.25
CA ILE A 609 32.14 -26.91 -20.26
C ILE A 609 31.26 -27.53 -19.18
N SER A 610 31.58 -28.75 -18.71
CA SER A 610 30.86 -29.38 -17.60
C SER A 610 30.84 -28.50 -16.36
N LYS A 611 31.95 -27.83 -16.01
CA LYS A 611 31.99 -26.87 -14.88
C LYS A 611 31.05 -25.68 -15.07
N GLN A 612 30.89 -25.19 -16.30
CA GLN A 612 29.94 -24.11 -16.62
C GLN A 612 28.49 -24.60 -16.54
N ALA A 613 28.24 -25.84 -17.00
CA ALA A 613 26.92 -26.46 -16.97
C ALA A 613 26.46 -26.81 -15.57
N GLN A 614 27.34 -27.38 -14.74
CA GLN A 614 27.10 -27.61 -13.32
C GLN A 614 26.65 -26.30 -12.65
N ILE A 615 27.48 -25.26 -12.71
CA ILE A 615 27.17 -23.96 -12.10
C ILE A 615 25.86 -23.37 -12.64
N LEU A 616 25.60 -23.40 -13.95
CA LEU A 616 24.37 -22.82 -14.52
C LEU A 616 23.10 -23.59 -14.13
N VAL A 617 23.09 -24.93 -14.20
CA VAL A 617 21.96 -25.77 -13.77
C VAL A 617 21.68 -25.54 -12.29
N ASP A 618 22.74 -25.58 -11.48
CA ASP A 618 22.72 -25.42 -10.04
C ASP A 618 22.19 -24.06 -9.58
N ILE A 619 22.61 -22.96 -10.21
CA ILE A 619 22.03 -21.64 -9.90
C ILE A 619 20.55 -21.58 -10.32
N CYS A 620 20.18 -22.17 -11.47
CA CYS A 620 18.80 -22.10 -11.97
C CYS A 620 17.82 -22.91 -11.09
N SER A 621 18.24 -24.03 -10.50
CA SER A 621 17.41 -24.77 -9.54
C SER A 621 17.16 -24.00 -8.24
N TYR A 622 18.14 -23.23 -7.75
CA TYR A 622 18.02 -22.38 -6.55
C TYR A 622 17.60 -20.92 -6.81
N ALA A 623 17.11 -20.59 -8.01
CA ALA A 623 16.71 -19.22 -8.37
C ALA A 623 15.59 -18.69 -7.45
N GLY A 624 15.81 -17.51 -6.84
CA GLY A 624 14.83 -16.85 -5.95
C GLY A 624 14.67 -17.45 -4.55
N THR A 625 15.44 -18.48 -4.17
CA THR A 625 15.34 -19.14 -2.85
C THR A 625 16.09 -18.39 -1.73
N THR A 626 17.07 -17.55 -2.07
CA THR A 626 17.94 -16.83 -1.12
C THR A 626 18.78 -17.74 -0.19
N ASN A 627 18.96 -19.03 -0.52
CA ASN A 627 19.70 -19.97 0.33
C ASN A 627 21.17 -19.52 0.58
N PRO A 628 21.58 -19.24 1.84
CA PRO A 628 22.89 -18.66 2.15
C PRO A 628 24.05 -19.63 1.94
N LEU A 629 23.84 -20.94 2.15
CA LEU A 629 24.86 -21.96 1.88
C LEU A 629 25.25 -21.94 0.40
N LYS A 630 24.26 -21.75 -0.48
CA LYS A 630 24.50 -21.72 -1.93
C LYS A 630 25.26 -20.47 -2.37
N VAL A 631 24.88 -19.32 -1.83
CA VAL A 631 25.62 -18.07 -2.03
C VAL A 631 27.07 -18.20 -1.54
N GLN A 632 27.31 -18.88 -0.41
CA GLN A 632 28.66 -19.17 0.10
C GLN A 632 29.47 -20.08 -0.84
N THR A 633 28.87 -21.15 -1.38
CA THR A 633 29.54 -22.02 -2.37
C THR A 633 29.93 -21.24 -3.64
N MET A 634 29.03 -20.39 -4.16
CA MET A 634 29.32 -19.54 -5.32
C MET A 634 30.42 -18.51 -5.02
N LEU A 635 30.48 -17.97 -3.80
CA LEU A 635 31.58 -17.11 -3.35
C LEU A 635 32.91 -17.85 -3.25
N HIS A 636 32.93 -19.13 -2.87
CA HIS A 636 34.14 -19.96 -2.90
C HIS A 636 34.68 -20.09 -4.33
N HIS A 637 33.82 -20.45 -5.29
CA HIS A 637 34.19 -20.53 -6.71
C HIS A 637 34.66 -19.19 -7.31
N CYS A 638 34.25 -18.05 -6.74
CA CYS A 638 34.74 -16.72 -7.12
C CYS A 638 36.07 -16.34 -6.45
N ASN A 639 36.45 -17.01 -5.36
CA ASN A 639 37.68 -16.76 -4.58
C ASN A 639 38.81 -17.75 -4.94
N ASP A 640 38.49 -18.88 -5.57
CA ASP A 640 39.46 -19.83 -6.13
C ASP A 640 40.22 -19.20 -7.32
N HIS A 641 41.42 -18.67 -7.04
CA HIS A 641 42.34 -18.14 -8.05
C HIS A 641 42.91 -19.26 -8.93
N ILE A 642 42.76 -19.15 -10.25
CA ILE A 642 43.34 -20.11 -11.21
C ILE A 642 44.70 -19.62 -11.72
N ASP A 643 45.74 -20.43 -11.48
CA ASP A 643 47.08 -20.25 -12.04
C ASP A 643 47.05 -20.40 -13.58
N LYS A 644 46.93 -19.28 -14.30
CA LYS A 644 46.83 -19.22 -15.79
C LYS A 644 48.03 -19.81 -16.55
N GLU A 645 49.09 -20.21 -15.86
CA GLU A 645 50.27 -20.87 -16.42
C GLU A 645 50.20 -22.41 -16.39
N LYS A 646 49.25 -23.02 -15.66
CA LYS A 646 49.17 -24.50 -15.51
C LYS A 646 47.96 -25.14 -16.16
N THR A 647 46.82 -24.44 -16.21
CA THR A 647 45.60 -24.94 -16.85
C THR A 647 45.10 -23.96 -17.92
N LYS A 648 44.73 -24.50 -19.09
CA LYS A 648 43.89 -23.80 -20.08
C LYS A 648 42.42 -23.88 -19.64
N GLU A 649 42.12 -23.43 -18.44
CA GLU A 649 40.76 -23.34 -17.93
C GLU A 649 40.14 -22.01 -18.38
N ASP A 650 38.92 -22.05 -18.89
CA ASP A 650 38.19 -20.85 -19.30
C ASP A 650 37.62 -20.14 -18.06
N ASP A 651 38.09 -18.92 -17.76
CA ASP A 651 37.62 -18.07 -16.64
C ASP A 651 36.09 -17.83 -16.59
N THR A 652 35.33 -18.22 -17.63
CA THR A 652 33.90 -17.90 -17.81
C THR A 652 32.98 -18.52 -16.76
N PHE A 653 33.35 -19.63 -16.13
CA PHE A 653 32.54 -20.21 -15.04
C PHE A 653 32.43 -19.25 -13.84
N GLN A 654 33.46 -18.45 -13.55
CA GLN A 654 33.42 -17.42 -12.51
C GLN A 654 32.43 -16.31 -12.85
N ALA A 655 32.28 -15.95 -14.14
CA ALA A 655 31.29 -14.96 -14.56
C ALA A 655 29.86 -15.45 -14.31
N PHE A 656 29.60 -16.75 -14.53
CA PHE A 656 28.30 -17.35 -14.21
C PHE A 656 28.07 -17.46 -12.70
N ALA A 657 29.08 -17.81 -11.90
CA ALA A 657 28.97 -17.80 -10.44
C ALA A 657 28.62 -16.41 -9.86
N VAL A 658 29.19 -15.33 -10.42
CA VAL A 658 28.87 -13.94 -10.02
C VAL A 658 27.42 -13.56 -10.37
N ILE A 659 26.93 -13.94 -11.55
CA ILE A 659 25.51 -13.78 -11.92
C ILE A 659 24.63 -14.67 -11.02
N GLY A 660 25.16 -15.81 -10.58
CA GLY A 660 24.45 -16.76 -9.72
C GLY A 660 24.18 -16.29 -8.31
N ILE A 661 25.16 -15.64 -7.67
CA ILE A 661 24.96 -14.95 -6.39
C ILE A 661 23.73 -14.03 -6.47
N THR A 662 23.52 -13.37 -7.61
CA THR A 662 22.37 -12.49 -7.79
C THR A 662 21.07 -13.20 -8.11
N LEU A 663 21.09 -14.27 -8.90
CA LEU A 663 19.87 -15.02 -9.21
C LEU A 663 19.30 -15.75 -7.98
N VAL A 664 20.16 -16.24 -7.09
CA VAL A 664 19.73 -16.83 -5.80
C VAL A 664 19.19 -15.74 -4.86
N ALA A 665 19.90 -14.62 -4.72
CA ALA A 665 19.56 -13.54 -3.77
C ALA A 665 18.47 -12.56 -4.25
N MET A 666 17.80 -12.84 -5.37
CA MET A 666 16.77 -11.98 -5.96
C MET A 666 15.39 -12.07 -5.27
N GLY A 667 15.14 -13.11 -4.47
CA GLY A 667 13.83 -13.35 -3.85
C GLY A 667 13.47 -12.37 -2.73
N GLU A 668 14.45 -11.80 -2.04
CA GLU A 668 14.25 -11.01 -0.83
C GLU A 668 15.07 -9.71 -0.82
N ASP A 669 14.55 -8.64 -0.20
CA ASP A 669 15.29 -7.37 -0.09
C ASP A 669 16.56 -7.50 0.75
N VAL A 670 16.53 -8.22 1.88
CA VAL A 670 17.70 -8.41 2.75
C VAL A 670 18.79 -9.21 2.03
N GLY A 671 18.43 -10.34 1.42
CA GLY A 671 19.32 -11.10 0.53
C GLY A 671 19.93 -10.23 -0.58
N SER A 672 19.11 -9.40 -1.23
CA SER A 672 19.57 -8.49 -2.29
C SER A 672 20.58 -7.45 -1.79
N GLU A 673 20.38 -6.87 -0.60
CA GLU A 673 21.33 -5.95 0.02
C GLU A 673 22.65 -6.64 0.38
N MET A 674 22.60 -7.87 0.91
CA MET A 674 23.79 -8.67 1.19
C MET A 674 24.58 -8.95 -0.10
N ALA A 675 23.90 -9.37 -1.17
CA ALA A 675 24.52 -9.59 -2.47
C ALA A 675 25.16 -8.32 -3.04
N VAL A 676 24.49 -7.16 -2.99
CA VAL A 676 25.08 -5.87 -3.42
C VAL A 676 26.36 -5.54 -2.64
N ARG A 677 26.43 -5.83 -1.33
CA ARG A 677 27.66 -5.63 -0.54
C ARG A 677 28.79 -6.56 -1.01
N GLN A 678 28.51 -7.85 -1.21
CA GLN A 678 29.53 -8.82 -1.68
C GLN A 678 30.01 -8.52 -3.11
N LEU A 679 29.12 -8.11 -4.01
CA LEU A 679 29.48 -7.68 -5.36
C LEU A 679 30.44 -6.48 -5.36
N ASN A 680 30.25 -5.52 -4.46
CA ASN A 680 31.19 -4.40 -4.31
C ASN A 680 32.60 -4.86 -3.87
N HIS A 681 32.70 -5.92 -3.04
CA HIS A 681 34.00 -6.52 -2.69
C HIS A 681 34.62 -7.27 -3.89
N LEU A 682 33.84 -8.13 -4.56
CA LEU A 682 34.28 -8.86 -5.77
C LEU A 682 34.75 -7.93 -6.89
N MET A 683 34.19 -6.72 -6.99
CA MET A 683 34.56 -5.72 -7.99
C MET A 683 35.90 -5.02 -7.73
N HIS A 684 36.37 -5.00 -6.47
CA HIS A 684 37.67 -4.44 -6.10
C HIS A 684 38.80 -5.48 -6.10
N TYR A 685 38.51 -6.73 -5.72
CA TYR A 685 39.51 -7.78 -5.54
C TYR A 685 39.47 -8.89 -6.59
N GLY A 686 38.37 -9.02 -7.34
CA GLY A 686 38.17 -10.06 -8.33
C GLY A 686 38.94 -9.88 -9.63
N GLU A 687 39.11 -10.98 -10.35
CA GLU A 687 39.75 -11.04 -11.65
C GLU A 687 39.02 -10.21 -12.73
N PRO A 688 39.66 -9.88 -13.87
CA PRO A 688 39.02 -9.13 -14.95
C PRO A 688 37.70 -9.73 -15.44
N THR A 689 37.56 -11.05 -15.43
CA THR A 689 36.34 -11.76 -15.83
C THR A 689 35.21 -11.55 -14.81
N ILE A 690 35.52 -11.65 -13.51
CA ILE A 690 34.60 -11.31 -12.40
C ILE A 690 34.18 -9.83 -12.48
N ARG A 691 35.15 -8.91 -12.66
CA ARG A 691 34.89 -7.46 -12.79
C ARG A 691 33.98 -7.09 -13.97
N ARG A 692 33.95 -7.88 -15.04
CA ARG A 692 33.03 -7.70 -16.17
C ARG A 692 31.63 -8.23 -15.90
N ALA A 693 31.50 -9.25 -15.05
CA ALA A 693 30.22 -9.85 -14.66
C ALA A 693 29.49 -9.05 -13.58
N VAL A 694 30.20 -8.46 -12.60
CA VAL A 694 29.58 -7.73 -11.48
C VAL A 694 28.58 -6.64 -11.91
N PRO A 695 28.85 -5.77 -12.91
CA PRO A 695 27.87 -4.78 -13.34
C PRO A 695 26.58 -5.41 -13.90
N LEU A 696 26.69 -6.52 -14.63
CA LEU A 696 25.53 -7.27 -15.16
C LEU A 696 24.70 -7.86 -14.01
N ALA A 697 25.37 -8.40 -13.00
CA ALA A 697 24.75 -8.95 -11.80
C ALA A 697 24.03 -7.87 -10.97
N LEU A 698 24.65 -6.70 -10.76
CA LEU A 698 23.99 -5.53 -10.16
C LEU A 698 22.78 -5.04 -10.97
N GLY A 699 22.84 -5.16 -12.30
CA GLY A 699 21.71 -4.90 -13.18
C GLY A 699 20.55 -5.85 -12.92
N LEU A 700 20.84 -7.16 -12.84
CA LEU A 700 19.86 -8.23 -12.66
C LEU A 700 19.08 -8.10 -11.33
N ILE A 701 19.75 -7.84 -10.19
CA ILE A 701 19.07 -7.64 -8.89
C ILE A 701 18.00 -6.55 -8.98
N SER A 702 18.33 -5.44 -9.65
CA SER A 702 17.56 -4.20 -9.62
C SER A 702 16.91 -3.85 -10.96
N ALA A 703 16.48 -4.87 -11.71
CA ALA A 703 15.74 -4.70 -12.95
C ALA A 703 14.52 -3.78 -12.75
N SER A 704 14.46 -2.67 -13.48
CA SER A 704 13.45 -1.61 -13.32
C SER A 704 13.30 -1.01 -11.90
N ASN A 705 14.30 -1.15 -11.02
CA ASN A 705 14.31 -0.59 -9.68
C ASN A 705 15.52 0.37 -9.48
N PRO A 706 15.40 1.67 -9.82
CA PRO A 706 16.51 2.60 -9.81
C PRO A 706 16.89 3.09 -8.39
N GLN A 707 17.44 2.20 -7.57
CA GLN A 707 18.01 2.53 -6.28
C GLN A 707 19.25 3.44 -6.43
N LEU A 708 19.31 4.52 -5.65
CA LEU A 708 20.39 5.51 -5.74
C LEU A 708 21.80 4.94 -5.48
N PRO A 709 22.03 4.04 -4.47
CA PRO A 709 23.36 3.48 -4.24
C PRO A 709 23.90 2.69 -5.44
N ILE A 710 23.04 1.90 -6.10
CA ILE A 710 23.41 1.09 -7.27
C ILE A 710 23.69 1.98 -8.48
N LEU A 711 22.90 3.04 -8.70
CA LEU A 711 23.20 4.01 -9.75
C LEU A 711 24.53 4.73 -9.52
N ASP A 712 24.86 5.10 -8.28
CA ASP A 712 26.10 5.78 -7.93
C ASP A 712 27.33 4.85 -7.91
N THR A 713 27.15 3.53 -7.77
CA THR A 713 28.22 2.55 -8.06
C THR A 713 28.40 2.39 -9.56
N LEU A 714 27.36 2.01 -10.31
CA LEU A 714 27.43 1.79 -11.77
C LEU A 714 27.98 3.01 -12.53
N SER A 715 27.65 4.23 -12.12
CA SER A 715 28.19 5.46 -12.70
C SER A 715 29.71 5.63 -12.56
N LYS A 716 30.33 5.04 -11.54
CA LYS A 716 31.79 5.07 -11.37
C LYS A 716 32.44 4.06 -12.32
N TYR A 717 31.83 2.88 -12.45
CA TYR A 717 32.33 1.80 -13.32
C TYR A 717 32.09 2.07 -14.81
N SER A 718 31.11 2.89 -15.17
CA SER A 718 30.97 3.38 -16.55
C SER A 718 32.10 4.33 -17.00
N HIS A 719 33.04 4.67 -16.13
CA HIS A 719 34.27 5.41 -16.45
C HIS A 719 35.54 4.58 -16.17
N ASP A 720 35.44 3.25 -16.03
CA ASP A 720 36.59 2.35 -15.90
C ASP A 720 37.45 2.38 -17.18
N TYR A 721 38.73 2.01 -17.05
CA TYR A 721 39.69 1.93 -18.15
C TYR A 721 39.45 0.68 -19.03
N ASP A 722 38.95 -0.43 -18.46
CA ASP A 722 38.52 -1.57 -19.28
C ASP A 722 37.16 -1.27 -19.93
N LEU A 723 37.18 -1.05 -21.25
CA LEU A 723 35.99 -0.83 -22.07
C LEU A 723 34.94 -1.94 -21.92
N ALA A 724 35.32 -3.19 -21.64
CA ALA A 724 34.37 -4.28 -21.42
C ALA A 724 33.57 -4.10 -20.12
N VAL A 725 34.22 -3.63 -19.05
CA VAL A 725 33.56 -3.30 -17.78
C VAL A 725 32.65 -2.08 -17.97
N ALA A 726 33.13 -1.06 -18.67
CA ALA A 726 32.34 0.14 -18.96
C ALA A 726 31.10 -0.16 -19.81
N LEU A 727 31.21 -0.99 -20.87
CA LEU A 727 30.08 -1.45 -21.68
C LEU A 727 29.01 -2.14 -20.84
N ASN A 728 29.41 -3.09 -19.98
CA ASN A 728 28.50 -3.85 -19.13
C ASN A 728 27.85 -2.96 -18.06
N ALA A 729 28.58 -2.00 -17.49
CA ALA A 729 28.02 -0.99 -16.57
C ALA A 729 27.03 -0.05 -17.24
N ILE A 730 27.27 0.36 -18.50
CA ILE A 730 26.34 1.18 -19.29
C ILE A 730 25.05 0.42 -19.58
N PHE A 731 25.15 -0.86 -19.99
CA PHE A 731 23.97 -1.70 -20.21
C PHE A 731 23.17 -1.93 -18.92
N ALA A 732 23.86 -2.26 -17.82
CA ALA A 732 23.24 -2.44 -16.51
C ALA A 732 22.50 -1.18 -16.04
N MET A 733 23.03 0.03 -16.25
CA MET A 733 22.31 1.28 -15.98
C MET A 733 21.02 1.41 -16.80
N GLY A 734 21.02 0.95 -18.06
CA GLY A 734 19.81 0.88 -18.89
C GLY A 734 18.76 -0.08 -18.35
N LEU A 735 19.20 -1.25 -17.87
CA LEU A 735 18.33 -2.32 -17.33
C LEU A 735 17.74 -1.97 -15.96
N VAL A 736 18.53 -1.35 -15.07
CA VAL A 736 18.07 -0.80 -13.78
C VAL A 736 17.05 0.33 -13.97
N GLY A 737 17.24 1.14 -15.01
CA GLY A 737 16.35 2.24 -15.35
C GLY A 737 15.13 1.86 -16.18
N ALA A 738 15.00 0.61 -16.63
CA ALA A 738 14.08 0.21 -17.68
C ALA A 738 12.64 0.64 -17.39
N GLY A 739 12.03 1.38 -18.33
CA GLY A 739 10.66 1.87 -18.20
C GLY A 739 10.40 2.89 -17.08
N THR A 740 11.37 3.24 -16.23
CA THR A 740 11.14 4.12 -15.07
C THR A 740 11.17 5.61 -15.40
N ASN A 741 11.71 6.00 -16.57
CA ASN A 741 11.83 7.39 -17.00
C ASN A 741 12.55 8.31 -15.97
N ASN A 742 13.48 7.75 -15.19
CA ASN A 742 14.19 8.49 -14.13
C ASN A 742 15.09 9.60 -14.73
N ALA A 743 14.75 10.85 -14.41
CA ALA A 743 15.41 12.04 -14.94
C ALA A 743 16.92 12.13 -14.60
N ARG A 744 17.34 11.64 -13.42
CA ARG A 744 18.76 11.65 -13.00
C ARG A 744 19.57 10.69 -13.87
N LEU A 745 19.09 9.46 -14.02
CA LEU A 745 19.71 8.45 -14.88
C LEU A 745 19.74 8.90 -16.36
N ALA A 746 18.64 9.44 -16.88
CA ALA A 746 18.59 9.98 -18.24
C ALA A 746 19.55 11.18 -18.44
N GLN A 747 19.93 11.91 -17.38
CA GLN A 747 20.99 12.92 -17.43
C GLN A 747 22.39 12.29 -17.43
N MET A 748 22.62 11.26 -16.61
CA MET A 748 23.90 10.54 -16.56
C MET A 748 24.21 9.85 -17.90
N LEU A 749 23.23 9.17 -18.52
CA LEU A 749 23.39 8.56 -19.85
C LEU A 749 23.68 9.59 -20.95
N ARG A 750 23.13 10.81 -20.87
CA ARG A 750 23.49 11.91 -21.80
C ARG A 750 24.91 12.42 -21.56
N GLN A 751 25.38 12.47 -20.32
CA GLN A 751 26.77 12.82 -20.01
C GLN A 751 27.74 11.73 -20.54
N LEU A 752 27.38 10.46 -20.40
CA LEU A 752 28.14 9.33 -20.94
C LEU A 752 28.18 9.30 -22.48
N ALA A 753 27.08 9.65 -23.15
CA ALA A 753 27.06 9.80 -24.62
C ALA A 753 28.05 10.88 -25.09
N ASN A 754 28.13 12.02 -24.37
CA ASN A 754 29.11 13.08 -24.63
C ASN A 754 30.56 12.68 -24.27
N TYR A 755 30.76 11.74 -23.35
CA TYR A 755 32.09 11.22 -22.98
C TYR A 755 32.61 10.21 -24.03
N TYR A 756 31.78 9.22 -24.38
CA TYR A 756 32.12 8.13 -25.31
C TYR A 756 31.90 8.46 -26.79
N TYR A 757 31.74 9.73 -27.19
CA TYR A 757 31.42 10.11 -28.57
C TYR A 757 32.41 9.61 -29.65
N LYS A 758 33.64 9.26 -29.25
CA LYS A 758 34.68 8.69 -30.14
C LYS A 758 34.63 7.17 -30.29
N GLU A 759 34.05 6.47 -29.31
CA GLU A 759 34.06 5.00 -29.24
C GLU A 759 32.69 4.47 -29.69
N PRO A 760 32.57 3.92 -30.92
CA PRO A 760 31.27 3.58 -31.49
C PRO A 760 30.56 2.46 -30.73
N ASP A 761 31.29 1.51 -30.18
CA ASP A 761 30.74 0.38 -29.39
C ASP A 761 30.07 0.90 -28.10
N CYS A 762 30.78 1.73 -27.33
CA CYS A 762 30.24 2.34 -26.12
C CYS A 762 29.06 3.27 -26.43
N LEU A 763 29.17 4.08 -27.50
CA LEU A 763 28.08 4.97 -27.89
C LEU A 763 26.81 4.21 -28.30
N PHE A 764 26.95 3.09 -29.03
CA PHE A 764 25.85 2.19 -29.39
C PHE A 764 25.12 1.68 -28.13
N THR A 765 25.86 1.17 -27.15
CA THR A 765 25.30 0.67 -25.89
C THR A 765 24.68 1.79 -25.04
N VAL A 766 25.27 3.00 -25.00
CA VAL A 766 24.65 4.16 -24.32
C VAL A 766 23.32 4.53 -24.96
N ARG A 767 23.21 4.53 -26.30
CA ARG A 767 21.94 4.83 -26.96
C ARG A 767 20.88 3.76 -26.68
N ILE A 768 21.23 2.47 -26.70
CA ILE A 768 20.30 1.40 -26.28
C ILE A 768 19.84 1.60 -24.83
N ALA A 769 20.75 1.91 -23.90
CA ALA A 769 20.40 2.20 -22.52
C ALA A 769 19.44 3.41 -22.38
N GLN A 770 19.60 4.46 -23.21
CA GLN A 770 18.65 5.59 -23.27
C GLN A 770 17.27 5.13 -23.77
N GLY A 771 17.20 4.21 -24.73
CA GLY A 771 15.94 3.60 -25.19
C GLY A 771 15.24 2.81 -24.07
N LEU A 772 15.98 1.95 -23.35
CA LEU A 772 15.45 1.15 -22.24
C LEU A 772 14.88 2.02 -21.11
N VAL A 773 15.54 3.11 -20.72
CA VAL A 773 15.04 4.05 -19.67
C VAL A 773 13.67 4.66 -20.02
N HIS A 774 13.39 4.83 -21.32
CA HIS A 774 12.14 5.38 -21.83
C HIS A 774 11.20 4.32 -22.42
N MET A 775 11.43 3.03 -22.14
CA MET A 775 10.69 1.89 -22.70
C MET A 775 9.17 1.99 -22.48
N GLY A 776 8.39 1.67 -23.51
CA GLY A 776 6.93 1.88 -23.51
C GLY A 776 6.54 3.29 -23.10
N LYS A 777 7.32 4.30 -23.51
CA LYS A 777 7.24 5.72 -23.12
C LYS A 777 7.33 5.99 -21.61
N GLY A 778 7.61 4.98 -20.78
CA GLY A 778 7.48 4.99 -19.32
C GLY A 778 6.24 4.26 -18.79
N THR A 779 5.81 3.14 -19.41
CA THR A 779 4.67 2.31 -18.95
C THR A 779 5.01 0.82 -18.82
N ILE A 780 5.85 0.30 -19.72
CA ILE A 780 6.35 -1.09 -19.71
C ILE A 780 7.63 -1.15 -18.88
N GLY A 781 7.75 -2.11 -17.97
CA GLY A 781 8.98 -2.39 -17.22
C GLY A 781 9.54 -3.78 -17.54
N LEU A 782 10.80 -4.00 -17.18
CA LEU A 782 11.42 -5.32 -17.09
C LEU A 782 11.37 -5.76 -15.62
N ASN A 783 10.38 -6.56 -15.22
CA ASN A 783 10.30 -7.06 -13.84
C ASN A 783 10.08 -8.58 -13.83
N PRO A 784 11.06 -9.37 -13.35
CA PRO A 784 10.91 -10.82 -13.24
C PRO A 784 9.93 -11.26 -12.14
N PHE A 785 9.48 -10.37 -11.24
CA PHE A 785 8.57 -10.71 -10.15
C PHE A 785 7.22 -9.97 -10.18
N PHE A 786 6.18 -10.67 -9.75
CA PHE A 786 4.82 -10.13 -9.60
C PHE A 786 4.17 -10.57 -8.29
N GLY A 787 3.15 -9.83 -7.84
CA GLY A 787 2.44 -10.12 -6.60
C GLY A 787 3.32 -9.89 -5.36
N ASP A 788 3.72 -8.63 -5.11
CA ASP A 788 4.53 -8.24 -3.94
C ASP A 788 5.83 -9.07 -3.78
N ARG A 789 6.49 -9.34 -4.92
CA ARG A 789 7.66 -10.23 -5.10
C ARG A 789 7.46 -11.72 -4.78
N GLY A 790 6.25 -12.16 -4.41
CA GLY A 790 5.97 -13.55 -4.07
C GLY A 790 6.05 -14.56 -5.22
N ILE A 791 5.81 -14.15 -6.47
CA ILE A 791 5.88 -15.05 -7.65
C ILE A 791 6.99 -14.60 -8.62
N MET A 792 7.87 -15.55 -8.96
CA MET A 792 8.88 -15.41 -10.01
C MET A 792 8.30 -15.83 -11.37
N SER A 793 8.27 -14.92 -12.35
CA SER A 793 8.00 -15.27 -13.75
C SER A 793 9.23 -15.95 -14.34
N ARG A 794 9.12 -17.27 -14.52
CA ARG A 794 10.21 -18.13 -15.03
C ARG A 794 10.66 -17.71 -16.45
N SER A 795 9.72 -17.35 -17.33
CA SER A 795 9.97 -16.88 -18.70
C SER A 795 10.65 -15.50 -18.75
N ALA A 796 10.28 -14.58 -17.86
CA ALA A 796 10.94 -13.28 -17.74
C ALA A 796 12.40 -13.41 -17.26
N VAL A 797 12.65 -14.28 -16.27
CA VAL A 797 14.00 -14.62 -15.82
C VAL A 797 14.81 -15.27 -16.94
N ALA A 798 14.23 -16.21 -17.69
CA ALA A 798 14.89 -16.84 -18.84
C ALA A 798 15.32 -15.83 -19.92
N GLY A 799 14.46 -14.86 -20.24
CA GLY A 799 14.78 -13.78 -21.20
C GLY A 799 15.91 -12.89 -20.72
N LEU A 800 15.88 -12.47 -19.46
CA LEU A 800 16.94 -11.66 -18.84
C LEU A 800 18.27 -12.42 -18.81
N LEU A 801 18.27 -13.69 -18.38
CA LEU A 801 19.48 -14.53 -18.36
C LEU A 801 20.06 -14.71 -19.76
N THR A 802 19.23 -14.99 -20.78
CA THR A 802 19.68 -15.13 -22.18
C THR A 802 20.42 -13.89 -22.70
N VAL A 803 19.97 -12.70 -22.27
CA VAL A 803 20.63 -11.43 -22.65
C VAL A 803 21.90 -11.21 -21.83
N LEU A 804 21.89 -11.49 -20.52
CA LEU A 804 23.05 -11.33 -19.65
C LEU A 804 24.18 -12.32 -20.01
N THR A 805 23.86 -13.56 -20.38
CA THR A 805 24.85 -14.52 -20.90
C THR A 805 25.46 -14.03 -22.22
N ALA A 806 24.68 -13.40 -23.11
CA ALA A 806 25.21 -12.77 -24.32
C ALA A 806 26.15 -11.58 -24.02
N PHE A 807 25.89 -10.80 -22.96
CA PHE A 807 26.77 -9.72 -22.51
C PHE A 807 28.09 -10.21 -21.83
N THR A 808 28.24 -11.50 -21.51
CA THR A 808 29.54 -12.04 -21.05
C THR A 808 30.65 -11.92 -22.11
N ASP A 809 30.28 -11.96 -23.40
CA ASP A 809 31.15 -11.60 -24.53
C ASP A 809 30.42 -10.66 -25.51
N ALA A 810 30.04 -9.48 -25.00
CA ALA A 810 29.29 -8.47 -25.73
C ALA A 810 29.93 -8.06 -27.08
N LYS A 811 31.27 -8.21 -27.22
CA LYS A 811 31.99 -7.87 -28.46
C LYS A 811 31.70 -8.82 -29.60
N SER A 812 31.50 -10.11 -29.34
CA SER A 812 31.32 -11.09 -30.40
C SER A 812 29.87 -11.42 -30.72
N PHE A 813 28.97 -11.34 -29.74
CA PHE A 813 27.54 -11.51 -29.98
C PHE A 813 26.89 -10.19 -30.37
N ILE A 814 26.77 -9.27 -29.42
CA ILE A 814 25.87 -8.11 -29.49
C ILE A 814 26.41 -6.97 -30.35
N LEU A 815 27.74 -6.82 -30.46
CA LEU A 815 28.35 -5.73 -31.24
C LEU A 815 28.71 -6.11 -32.69
N ASP A 816 28.85 -7.40 -33.01
CA ASP A 816 29.27 -7.89 -34.34
C ASP A 816 28.09 -8.23 -35.26
N LYS A 817 27.31 -9.28 -34.96
CA LYS A 817 26.27 -9.81 -35.88
C LYS A 817 24.91 -10.11 -35.24
N TYR A 818 24.86 -10.34 -33.93
CA TYR A 818 23.69 -10.93 -33.25
C TYR A 818 22.94 -9.91 -32.40
N HIS A 819 22.79 -8.67 -32.90
CA HIS A 819 22.10 -7.58 -32.21
C HIS A 819 20.64 -7.91 -31.87
N TRP A 820 20.00 -8.75 -32.68
CA TRP A 820 18.61 -9.22 -32.49
C TRP A 820 18.41 -10.03 -31.20
N MET A 821 19.47 -10.54 -30.56
CA MET A 821 19.35 -11.23 -29.26
C MET A 821 18.81 -10.31 -28.15
N LEU A 822 18.88 -8.99 -28.31
CA LEU A 822 18.24 -8.03 -27.40
C LEU A 822 16.70 -8.16 -27.37
N TYR A 823 16.08 -8.79 -28.37
CA TYR A 823 14.64 -9.06 -28.38
C TYR A 823 14.21 -10.20 -27.43
N TYR A 824 15.13 -10.99 -26.87
CA TYR A 824 14.81 -11.89 -25.75
C TYR A 824 14.35 -11.14 -24.49
N LEU A 825 14.59 -9.82 -24.38
CA LEU A 825 14.01 -8.99 -23.31
C LEU A 825 12.47 -8.93 -23.36
N VAL A 826 11.84 -9.25 -24.50
CA VAL A 826 10.38 -9.15 -24.67
C VAL A 826 9.64 -10.08 -23.71
N THR A 827 10.17 -11.27 -23.40
CA THR A 827 9.55 -12.17 -22.42
C THR A 827 9.50 -11.59 -21.00
N ALA A 828 10.34 -10.59 -20.70
CA ALA A 828 10.36 -9.85 -19.45
C ALA A 828 9.64 -8.49 -19.52
N MET A 829 9.17 -8.07 -20.70
CA MET A 829 8.44 -6.82 -20.88
C MET A 829 6.99 -6.97 -20.45
N TYR A 830 6.60 -6.33 -19.35
CA TYR A 830 5.22 -6.28 -18.92
C TYR A 830 4.82 -4.87 -18.42
N PRO A 831 3.62 -4.36 -18.73
CA PRO A 831 3.15 -3.09 -18.23
C PRO A 831 2.70 -3.20 -16.76
N ARG A 832 3.33 -2.44 -15.86
CA ARG A 832 2.88 -2.32 -14.45
C ARG A 832 1.79 -1.24 -14.34
N PHE A 833 0.57 -1.62 -14.71
CA PHE A 833 -0.64 -0.85 -14.46
C PHE A 833 -1.53 -1.50 -13.40
N LEU A 834 -2.50 -0.73 -12.92
CA LEU A 834 -3.70 -1.18 -12.22
C LEU A 834 -4.91 -0.70 -13.04
N ILE A 835 -5.64 -1.66 -13.62
CA ILE A 835 -6.91 -1.45 -14.34
C ILE A 835 -7.99 -2.18 -13.56
N THR A 836 -9.07 -1.48 -13.22
CA THR A 836 -10.23 -2.03 -12.53
C THR A 836 -11.35 -2.33 -13.51
N LEU A 837 -11.80 -3.58 -13.54
CA LEU A 837 -12.86 -4.08 -14.43
C LEU A 837 -14.13 -4.39 -13.63
N ASP A 838 -15.30 -4.07 -14.17
CA ASP A 838 -16.60 -4.46 -13.60
C ASP A 838 -16.90 -5.96 -13.85
N GLU A 839 -18.00 -6.48 -13.31
CA GLU A 839 -18.42 -7.89 -13.52
C GLU A 839 -18.62 -8.22 -15.02
N ASP A 840 -18.97 -7.22 -15.84
CA ASP A 840 -19.09 -7.28 -17.32
C ASP A 840 -17.76 -7.00 -18.07
N LEU A 841 -16.59 -7.10 -17.42
CA LEU A 841 -15.25 -6.85 -17.99
C LEU A 841 -15.02 -5.42 -18.56
N ASN A 842 -15.86 -4.44 -18.20
CA ASN A 842 -15.70 -3.05 -18.65
C ASN A 842 -14.83 -2.22 -17.67
N PRO A 843 -13.97 -1.31 -18.15
CA PRO A 843 -13.08 -0.53 -17.30
C PRO A 843 -13.87 0.52 -16.52
N THR A 844 -13.76 0.49 -15.20
CA THR A 844 -14.49 1.41 -14.31
C THR A 844 -13.50 2.22 -13.46
N PRO A 845 -13.48 3.56 -13.55
CA PRO A 845 -12.52 4.39 -12.83
C PRO A 845 -12.88 4.48 -11.34
N VAL A 846 -12.03 3.89 -10.49
CA VAL A 846 -12.15 3.87 -9.03
C VAL A 846 -10.98 4.64 -8.40
N THR A 847 -11.25 5.36 -7.32
CA THR A 847 -10.19 6.07 -6.57
C THR A 847 -9.33 5.10 -5.77
N VAL A 848 -8.01 5.12 -6.02
CA VAL A 848 -7.00 4.30 -5.35
C VAL A 848 -5.97 5.16 -4.64
N ARG A 849 -5.45 4.69 -3.52
CA ARG A 849 -4.31 5.25 -2.80
C ARG A 849 -3.08 4.44 -3.15
N VAL A 850 -2.08 5.08 -3.75
CA VAL A 850 -0.80 4.46 -4.09
C VAL A 850 0.26 5.03 -3.17
N GLY A 851 1.05 4.16 -2.52
CA GLY A 851 2.13 4.54 -1.61
C GLY A 851 3.17 3.44 -1.50
N GLN A 852 4.28 3.71 -0.82
CA GLN A 852 5.34 2.71 -0.64
C GLN A 852 4.84 1.61 0.30
N ALA A 853 5.01 0.35 -0.10
CA ALA A 853 4.69 -0.81 0.73
C ALA A 853 5.50 -0.77 2.05
N VAL A 854 4.85 -1.12 3.16
CA VAL A 854 5.48 -1.29 4.46
C VAL A 854 5.02 -2.60 5.05
N ASP A 855 5.96 -3.39 5.56
CA ASP A 855 5.63 -4.59 6.29
C ASP A 855 4.93 -4.23 7.62
N VAL A 856 3.82 -4.90 7.87
CA VAL A 856 2.87 -4.64 8.94
C VAL A 856 2.91 -5.69 10.05
N VAL A 857 3.70 -6.76 9.88
CA VAL A 857 3.88 -7.80 10.88
C VAL A 857 4.37 -7.20 12.21
N GLY A 858 3.72 -7.57 13.32
CA GLY A 858 4.02 -7.07 14.67
C GLY A 858 3.34 -5.75 15.10
N GLN A 859 2.57 -5.08 14.23
CA GLN A 859 1.81 -3.88 14.62
C GLN A 859 0.40 -4.23 15.16
N ALA A 860 0.12 -3.86 16.41
CA ALA A 860 -1.19 -4.08 17.02
C ALA A 860 -2.30 -3.20 16.39
N GLY A 861 -3.34 -3.84 15.84
CA GLY A 861 -4.55 -3.20 15.31
C GLY A 861 -4.88 -3.59 13.87
N LYS A 862 -5.41 -2.65 13.09
CA LYS A 862 -5.46 -2.73 11.61
C LYS A 862 -4.32 -1.86 11.05
N PRO A 863 -3.10 -2.38 10.92
CA PRO A 863 -1.99 -1.62 10.36
C PRO A 863 -2.24 -1.30 8.88
N ARG A 864 -1.71 -0.16 8.42
CA ARG A 864 -1.82 0.26 7.01
C ARG A 864 -0.67 -0.33 6.22
N THR A 865 -0.95 -0.96 5.08
CA THR A 865 0.09 -1.61 4.25
C THR A 865 0.89 -0.61 3.41
N ILE A 866 0.47 0.65 3.39
CA ILE A 866 1.11 1.75 2.65
C ILE A 866 1.57 2.89 3.56
N SER A 867 2.78 3.39 3.28
CA SER A 867 3.27 4.68 3.78
C SER A 867 3.25 5.74 2.68
N GLY A 868 3.06 7.00 3.07
CA GLY A 868 3.18 8.15 2.15
C GLY A 868 2.28 8.09 0.92
N PHE A 869 0.96 7.95 1.10
CA PHE A 869 0.04 7.72 -0.01
C PHE A 869 -0.32 8.98 -0.83
N GLN A 870 -0.52 8.79 -2.14
CA GLN A 870 -1.17 9.72 -3.06
C GLN A 870 -2.47 9.10 -3.57
N THR A 871 -3.53 9.89 -3.67
CA THR A 871 -4.81 9.41 -4.24
C THR A 871 -4.85 9.68 -5.74
N HIS A 872 -5.01 8.61 -6.52
CA HIS A 872 -5.17 8.61 -7.98
C HIS A 872 -6.52 7.99 -8.35
N GLN A 873 -6.91 8.07 -9.63
CA GLN A 873 -8.05 7.33 -10.18
C GLN A 873 -7.51 6.26 -11.13
N THR A 874 -8.04 5.04 -11.06
CA THR A 874 -7.73 4.01 -12.05
C THR A 874 -8.20 4.43 -13.44
N PRO A 875 -7.42 4.13 -14.48
CA PRO A 875 -6.24 3.28 -14.47
C PRO A 875 -4.93 4.01 -14.11
N VAL A 876 -4.09 3.39 -13.27
CA VAL A 876 -2.84 4.01 -12.73
C VAL A 876 -1.62 3.17 -13.06
N ARG A 877 -0.47 3.79 -13.36
CA ARG A 877 0.83 3.11 -13.38
C ARG A 877 1.37 2.95 -11.96
N LEU A 878 1.71 1.73 -11.55
CA LEU A 878 2.36 1.47 -10.28
C LEU A 878 3.89 1.52 -10.42
N GLY A 879 4.58 1.99 -9.38
CA GLY A 879 6.02 1.81 -9.23
C GLY A 879 6.39 0.36 -8.88
N THR A 880 7.70 0.11 -8.77
CA THR A 880 8.24 -1.23 -8.49
C THR A 880 8.06 -1.63 -7.02
N THR A 881 8.02 -0.65 -6.12
CA THR A 881 7.83 -0.78 -4.66
C THR A 881 6.52 -0.15 -4.16
N ASP A 882 5.65 0.25 -5.09
CA ASP A 882 4.41 0.94 -4.76
C ASP A 882 3.26 -0.07 -4.67
N ARG A 883 2.51 0.01 -3.57
CA ARG A 883 1.31 -0.77 -3.32
C ARG A 883 0.08 0.12 -3.41
N ALA A 884 -1.00 -0.43 -3.95
CA ALA A 884 -2.29 0.25 -4.06
C ALA A 884 -3.29 -0.31 -3.04
N GLU A 885 -4.08 0.58 -2.45
CA GLU A 885 -5.27 0.28 -1.65
C GLU A 885 -6.46 1.08 -2.22
N PHE A 886 -7.70 0.60 -2.12
CA PHE A 886 -8.86 1.43 -2.50
C PHE A 886 -9.05 2.62 -1.54
N ALA A 887 -9.43 3.77 -2.09
CA ALA A 887 -9.70 4.96 -1.28
C ALA A 887 -11.10 4.96 -0.62
N THR A 888 -12.01 4.13 -1.13
CA THR A 888 -13.41 4.00 -0.71
C THR A 888 -13.84 2.53 -0.65
N GLU A 889 -14.74 2.20 0.28
CA GLU A 889 -15.31 0.84 0.46
C GLU A 889 -16.53 0.56 -0.44
N GLU A 890 -16.75 1.37 -1.49
CA GLU A 890 -17.83 1.15 -2.48
C GLU A 890 -17.61 -0.12 -3.30
N PHE A 891 -16.34 -0.51 -3.49
CA PHE A 891 -15.92 -1.66 -4.28
C PHE A 891 -15.04 -2.60 -3.46
N ILE A 892 -15.26 -3.90 -3.62
CA ILE A 892 -14.47 -4.98 -3.03
C ILE A 892 -13.72 -5.66 -4.19
N PRO A 893 -12.38 -5.75 -4.16
CA PRO A 893 -11.64 -6.51 -5.17
C PRO A 893 -11.82 -8.01 -4.94
N TYR A 894 -11.82 -8.80 -6.02
CA TYR A 894 -11.55 -10.23 -5.90
C TYR A 894 -10.06 -10.52 -5.69
N ALA A 895 -9.15 -9.66 -6.18
CA ALA A 895 -7.70 -9.81 -5.98
C ALA A 895 -7.22 -9.27 -4.62
N ALA A 896 -6.33 -10.01 -3.95
CA ALA A 896 -5.71 -9.59 -2.69
C ALA A 896 -4.65 -8.49 -2.85
N VAL A 897 -3.88 -8.56 -3.94
CA VAL A 897 -2.89 -7.55 -4.32
C VAL A 897 -3.44 -6.80 -5.52
N LEU A 898 -3.54 -5.47 -5.41
CA LEU A 898 -4.03 -4.60 -6.49
C LEU A 898 -2.92 -4.33 -7.54
N GLU A 899 -2.62 -5.34 -8.36
CA GLU A 899 -1.74 -5.23 -9.54
C GLU A 899 -2.43 -5.79 -10.81
N GLY A 900 -2.18 -5.18 -11.98
CA GLY A 900 -2.66 -5.68 -13.26
C GLY A 900 -4.16 -5.47 -13.45
N PHE A 901 -4.88 -6.53 -13.83
CA PHE A 901 -6.34 -6.53 -13.95
C PHE A 901 -6.98 -6.97 -12.63
N VAL A 902 -7.81 -6.09 -12.07
CA VAL A 902 -8.58 -6.37 -10.85
C VAL A 902 -10.06 -6.23 -11.16
N ILE A 903 -10.78 -7.34 -11.11
CA ILE A 903 -12.24 -7.35 -11.15
C ILE A 903 -12.74 -6.85 -9.79
N ILE A 904 -13.63 -5.86 -9.83
CA ILE A 904 -14.26 -5.25 -8.67
C ILE A 904 -15.72 -5.68 -8.56
N LYS A 905 -16.15 -6.00 -7.35
CA LYS A 905 -17.57 -6.16 -7.01
C LYS A 905 -18.07 -4.92 -6.27
N LYS A 906 -19.24 -4.41 -6.64
CA LYS A 906 -19.90 -3.36 -5.86
C LYS A 906 -20.36 -3.91 -4.50
N ASN A 907 -19.98 -3.22 -3.42
CA ASN A 907 -20.28 -3.65 -2.05
C ASN A 907 -21.80 -3.59 -1.77
N PRO A 908 -22.47 -4.73 -1.47
CA PRO A 908 -23.92 -4.76 -1.25
C PRO A 908 -24.34 -4.10 0.08
N GLY A 909 -23.40 -3.87 1.01
CA GLY A 909 -23.64 -3.12 2.25
C GLY A 909 -23.44 -1.60 2.12
N TRP A 910 -23.01 -1.10 0.96
CA TRP A 910 -22.72 0.32 0.75
C TRP A 910 -23.93 1.06 0.20
N GLU A 911 -24.74 1.63 1.09
CA GLU A 911 -25.70 2.66 0.72
C GLU A 911 -24.96 3.98 0.45
N LYS A 912 -25.23 4.63 -0.69
CA LYS A 912 -24.79 6.02 -0.89
C LYS A 912 -25.37 6.86 0.22
N GLU A 913 -24.53 7.68 0.88
CA GLU A 913 -25.03 8.66 1.82
C GLU A 913 -25.83 9.74 1.06
N ASP A 914 -27.14 9.52 0.91
CA ASP A 914 -28.13 10.47 0.37
C ASP A 914 -28.34 11.70 1.29
N LYS A 915 -27.32 12.03 2.10
CA LYS A 915 -27.19 13.28 2.86
C LYS A 915 -27.35 14.51 1.98
N MET A 916 -27.03 14.46 0.69
CA MET A 916 -27.29 15.56 -0.25
C MET A 916 -28.79 15.78 -0.46
N GLU A 917 -29.57 14.75 -0.80
CA GLU A 917 -31.03 14.90 -0.94
C GLU A 917 -31.70 15.24 0.39
N LEU A 918 -31.26 14.59 1.47
CA LEU A 918 -31.75 14.83 2.82
C LEU A 918 -31.46 16.27 3.29
N PHE A 919 -30.25 16.79 3.03
CA PHE A 919 -29.87 18.17 3.36
C PHE A 919 -30.65 19.19 2.52
N VAL A 920 -30.89 18.92 1.24
CA VAL A 920 -31.72 19.77 0.38
C VAL A 920 -33.16 19.81 0.88
N ILE A 921 -33.75 18.66 1.22
CA ILE A 921 -35.09 18.60 1.82
C ILE A 921 -35.13 19.34 3.17
N GLN A 922 -34.15 19.11 4.05
CA GLN A 922 -34.05 19.75 5.35
C GLN A 922 -33.90 21.28 5.25
N ALA A 923 -33.05 21.76 4.33
CA ALA A 923 -32.86 23.18 4.07
C ALA A 923 -34.14 23.85 3.52
N VAL A 924 -34.82 23.19 2.58
CA VAL A 924 -36.14 23.63 2.07
C VAL A 924 -37.16 23.73 3.21
N LEU A 925 -37.21 22.72 4.07
CA LEU A 925 -38.17 22.65 5.17
C LEU A 925 -37.89 23.73 6.24
N PHE A 926 -36.61 24.00 6.54
CA PHE A 926 -36.22 25.11 7.43
C PHE A 926 -36.48 26.50 6.83
N VAL A 927 -36.28 26.72 5.53
CA VAL A 927 -36.63 28.00 4.87
C VAL A 927 -38.14 28.29 4.94
N ILE A 928 -38.98 27.24 4.88
CA ILE A 928 -40.44 27.36 4.99
C ILE A 928 -40.89 27.54 6.46
N ILE A 929 -40.31 26.81 7.42
CA ILE A 929 -40.66 26.95 8.84
C ILE A 929 -40.13 28.25 9.44
N GLY A 930 -38.96 28.75 8.99
CA GLY A 930 -38.39 30.01 9.43
C GLY A 930 -39.33 31.20 9.20
N SER A 931 -39.94 31.29 8.00
CA SER A 931 -40.90 32.37 7.71
C SER A 931 -42.20 32.25 8.52
N TRP A 932 -42.59 31.05 8.95
CA TRP A 932 -43.72 30.84 9.87
C TRP A 932 -43.40 31.24 11.32
N ALA A 933 -42.13 31.17 11.72
CA ALA A 933 -41.71 31.62 13.05
C ALA A 933 -41.73 33.16 13.12
N ASP A 934 -41.28 33.87 12.09
CA ASP A 934 -41.16 35.32 12.13
C ASP A 934 -42.50 36.06 12.09
N TYR A 935 -43.47 35.60 11.29
CA TYR A 935 -44.75 36.28 11.07
C TYR A 935 -45.93 35.60 11.80
N GLY A 936 -46.74 36.36 12.54
CA GLY A 936 -48.00 35.90 13.15
C GLY A 936 -47.97 35.45 14.63
N ARG A 937 -48.98 34.66 15.05
CA ARG A 937 -49.23 34.27 16.46
C ARG A 937 -48.95 32.77 16.77
N TRP A 938 -48.40 32.02 15.82
CA TRP A 938 -48.28 30.55 15.91
C TRP A 938 -47.08 30.03 16.72
N ARG A 939 -46.15 30.92 17.10
CA ARG A 939 -44.88 30.59 17.77
C ARG A 939 -44.93 29.55 18.92
N PRO A 940 -45.88 29.60 19.88
CA PRO A 940 -45.94 28.58 20.95
C PRO A 940 -46.55 27.25 20.47
N TYR A 941 -47.50 27.29 19.53
CA TYR A 941 -48.15 26.09 18.99
C TYR A 941 -47.19 25.23 18.16
N ILE A 942 -46.23 25.85 17.47
CA ILE A 942 -45.16 25.16 16.75
C ILE A 942 -44.33 24.33 17.74
N THR A 943 -43.84 24.92 18.84
CA THR A 943 -43.06 24.19 19.85
C THR A 943 -43.85 23.03 20.43
N ILE A 944 -45.08 23.29 20.89
CA ILE A 944 -45.95 22.28 21.52
C ILE A 944 -46.20 21.11 20.55
N PHE A 945 -46.52 21.41 19.29
CA PHE A 945 -46.76 20.38 18.26
C PHE A 945 -45.52 19.51 18.02
N PHE A 946 -44.35 20.11 17.79
CA PHE A 946 -43.13 19.34 17.51
C PHE A 946 -42.61 18.59 18.74
N THR A 947 -42.75 19.11 19.97
CA THR A 947 -42.44 18.34 21.18
C THR A 947 -43.36 17.13 21.37
N VAL A 948 -44.68 17.30 21.16
CA VAL A 948 -45.64 16.18 21.27
C VAL A 948 -45.40 15.16 20.17
N LEU A 949 -45.06 15.59 18.96
CA LEU A 949 -44.68 14.72 17.85
C LEU A 949 -43.41 13.93 18.17
N ALA A 950 -42.37 14.57 18.69
CA ALA A 950 -41.12 13.90 19.05
C ALA A 950 -41.31 12.86 20.16
N VAL A 951 -42.09 13.20 21.20
CA VAL A 951 -42.47 12.24 22.26
C VAL A 951 -43.29 11.07 21.69
N ALA A 952 -44.25 11.33 20.80
CA ALA A 952 -45.03 10.27 20.16
C ALA A 952 -44.15 9.34 19.30
N VAL A 953 -43.17 9.88 18.59
CA VAL A 953 -42.15 9.09 17.87
C VAL A 953 -41.28 8.27 18.83
N SER A 954 -40.83 8.85 19.95
CA SER A 954 -40.05 8.13 20.97
C SER A 954 -40.80 6.93 21.56
N PHE A 955 -42.12 7.02 21.74
CA PHE A 955 -42.93 5.87 22.14
C PHE A 955 -43.22 4.90 20.98
N ALA A 956 -43.29 5.37 19.73
CA ALA A 956 -43.48 4.51 18.56
C ALA A 956 -42.28 3.57 18.30
N TRP A 957 -41.08 3.92 18.77
CA TRP A 957 -39.90 3.04 18.72
C TRP A 957 -40.09 1.70 19.46
N LEU A 958 -40.98 1.62 20.45
CA LEU A 958 -41.34 0.35 21.10
C LEU A 958 -41.97 -0.68 20.13
N GLY A 959 -42.51 -0.26 18.99
CA GLY A 959 -43.07 -1.16 17.97
C GLY A 959 -42.04 -1.79 17.02
N VAL A 960 -40.76 -1.39 17.10
CA VAL A 960 -39.67 -1.84 16.23
C VAL A 960 -38.85 -2.92 16.94
N GLU A 961 -39.44 -4.10 17.08
CA GLU A 961 -38.81 -5.25 17.73
C GLU A 961 -38.06 -6.20 16.77
N ASP A 962 -38.29 -6.07 15.45
CA ASP A 962 -37.78 -6.99 14.41
C ASP A 962 -36.96 -6.26 13.33
N ALA A 963 -35.88 -6.90 12.86
CA ALA A 963 -35.04 -6.38 11.77
C ALA A 963 -35.81 -6.13 10.46
N SER A 964 -36.90 -6.88 10.21
CA SER A 964 -37.78 -6.71 9.04
C SER A 964 -38.48 -5.34 8.98
N LYS A 965 -38.52 -4.59 10.09
CA LYS A 965 -39.14 -3.27 10.20
C LYS A 965 -38.14 -2.11 10.07
N TRP A 966 -36.88 -2.36 9.67
CA TRP A 966 -35.82 -1.34 9.56
C TRP A 966 -36.26 -0.06 8.81
N ARG A 967 -36.97 -0.18 7.68
CA ARG A 967 -37.49 0.98 6.92
C ARG A 967 -38.45 1.86 7.74
N ALA A 968 -39.24 1.28 8.64
CA ALA A 968 -40.09 2.04 9.56
C ALA A 968 -39.26 2.68 10.68
N GLY A 969 -38.23 2.01 11.18
CA GLY A 969 -37.24 2.58 12.11
C GLY A 969 -36.53 3.81 11.53
N VAL A 970 -36.06 3.74 10.28
CA VAL A 970 -35.44 4.88 9.57
C VAL A 970 -36.44 6.04 9.39
N ALA A 971 -37.69 5.75 9.02
CA ALA A 971 -38.72 6.80 8.92
C ALA A 971 -39.01 7.48 10.28
N LEU A 972 -39.11 6.69 11.37
CA LEU A 972 -39.26 7.21 12.73
C LEU A 972 -38.02 8.02 13.17
N TYR A 973 -36.82 7.57 12.82
CA TYR A 973 -35.57 8.30 13.09
C TYR A 973 -35.56 9.68 12.43
N ILE A 974 -35.92 9.77 11.14
CA ILE A 974 -35.96 11.02 10.38
C ILE A 974 -36.99 11.99 10.98
N ILE A 975 -38.21 11.52 11.27
CA ILE A 975 -39.26 12.37 11.86
C ILE A 975 -38.85 12.83 13.26
N GLY A 976 -38.24 11.95 14.07
CA GLY A 976 -37.73 12.26 15.40
C GLY A 976 -36.61 13.31 15.38
N LEU A 977 -35.62 13.16 14.49
CA LEU A 977 -34.54 14.14 14.31
C LEU A 977 -35.06 15.52 13.90
N ILE A 978 -35.97 15.58 12.91
CA ILE A 978 -36.53 16.86 12.44
C ILE A 978 -37.31 17.53 13.57
N ALA A 979 -38.16 16.79 14.29
CA ALA A 979 -38.92 17.32 15.41
C ALA A 979 -38.01 17.82 16.54
N TYR A 980 -36.99 17.04 16.92
CA TYR A 980 -35.99 17.41 17.92
C TYR A 980 -35.26 18.70 17.56
N GLN A 981 -34.71 18.80 16.34
CA GLN A 981 -33.95 19.98 15.91
C GLN A 981 -34.82 21.25 15.85
N VAL A 982 -36.08 21.14 15.41
CA VAL A 982 -37.02 22.28 15.42
C VAL A 982 -37.33 22.73 16.86
N THR A 983 -37.44 21.80 17.81
CA THR A 983 -37.64 22.15 19.22
C THR A 983 -36.41 22.80 19.86
N LEU A 984 -35.19 22.28 19.63
CA LEU A 984 -33.94 22.88 20.12
C LEU A 984 -33.74 24.30 19.59
N TRP A 985 -33.88 24.50 18.28
CA TRP A 985 -33.75 25.81 17.64
C TRP A 985 -34.66 26.86 18.28
N ARG A 986 -35.90 26.48 18.57
CA ARG A 986 -36.87 27.37 19.21
C ARG A 986 -36.55 27.67 20.67
N THR A 987 -35.99 26.71 21.41
CA THR A 987 -35.55 26.87 22.82
C THR A 987 -34.41 27.90 22.92
N HIS A 988 -33.39 27.83 22.04
CA HIS A 988 -32.31 28.84 22.03
C HIS A 988 -32.79 30.26 21.68
N ILE A 989 -33.84 30.39 20.85
CA ILE A 989 -34.49 31.69 20.60
C ILE A 989 -35.24 32.20 21.85
N LEU A 990 -35.70 31.30 22.74
CA LEU A 990 -36.38 31.68 23.98
C LEU A 990 -35.42 32.30 25.00
N ASP A 991 -34.18 31.83 25.10
CA ASP A 991 -33.15 32.38 26.01
C ASP A 991 -32.93 33.88 25.74
N CYS A 992 -32.89 34.27 24.46
CA CYS A 992 -32.80 35.67 24.02
C CYS A 992 -34.03 36.51 24.44
N GLY A 993 -35.21 35.89 24.51
CA GLY A 993 -36.44 36.53 24.99
C GLY A 993 -36.50 36.65 26.51
N LEU A 994 -35.98 35.64 27.22
CA LEU A 994 -35.97 35.59 28.68
C LEU A 994 -35.00 36.61 29.29
N ALA A 995 -33.83 36.82 28.66
CA ALA A 995 -32.87 37.84 29.06
C ALA A 995 -33.47 39.25 29.14
N ARG A 996 -34.35 39.60 28.21
CA ARG A 996 -35.06 40.90 28.19
C ARG A 996 -36.13 41.04 29.27
N ASP A 997 -36.61 39.92 29.80
CA ASP A 997 -37.67 39.90 30.81
C ASP A 997 -37.13 39.95 32.26
N LEU A 998 -35.82 39.81 32.46
CA LEU A 998 -35.14 39.96 33.75
C LEU A 998 -35.46 41.29 34.44
N PRO A 999 -35.64 41.32 35.78
CA PRO A 999 -35.87 42.56 36.51
C PRO A 999 -34.65 43.50 36.46
N GLU A 1000 -33.43 42.96 36.44
CA GLU A 1000 -32.17 43.71 36.30
C GLU A 1000 -32.08 44.43 34.93
N VAL A 1001 -32.46 43.74 33.86
CA VAL A 1001 -32.44 44.32 32.49
C VAL A 1001 -33.56 45.35 32.35
N LYS A 1002 -34.76 45.09 32.90
CA LYS A 1002 -35.87 46.06 32.93
C LYS A 1002 -35.59 47.30 33.79
N ALA A 1003 -34.80 47.17 34.85
CA ALA A 1003 -34.27 48.32 35.58
C ALA A 1003 -33.34 49.11 34.65
N SER A 1004 -32.32 48.46 34.06
CA SER A 1004 -31.42 49.13 33.12
C SER A 1004 -32.12 49.77 31.91
N THR A 1005 -33.25 49.24 31.42
CA THR A 1005 -34.07 49.90 30.37
C THR A 1005 -34.79 51.15 30.89
N ARG A 1006 -35.22 51.17 32.16
CA ARG A 1006 -35.80 52.37 32.80
C ARG A 1006 -34.74 53.44 33.05
N ASP A 1007 -33.54 53.02 33.43
CA ASP A 1007 -32.42 53.93 33.71
C ASP A 1007 -31.96 54.63 32.40
N VAL A 1008 -32.00 53.94 31.25
CA VAL A 1008 -31.84 54.54 29.92
C VAL A 1008 -33.00 55.48 29.56
N LEU A 1009 -34.25 55.10 29.86
CA LEU A 1009 -35.42 55.96 29.63
C LEU A 1009 -35.45 57.24 30.49
N ASN A 1010 -34.63 57.28 31.55
CA ASN A 1010 -34.44 58.45 32.41
C ASN A 1010 -33.16 59.25 32.08
N ASP A 1011 -32.46 58.92 30.98
CA ASP A 1011 -31.14 59.47 30.60
C ASP A 1011 -30.01 59.30 31.64
N GLU A 1012 -30.15 58.38 32.61
CA GLU A 1012 -29.14 58.12 33.64
C GLU A 1012 -28.05 57.14 33.18
N LYS A 1013 -28.27 56.41 32.07
CA LYS A 1013 -27.34 55.41 31.52
C LYS A 1013 -27.36 55.44 29.99
N SER A 1014 -26.20 55.26 29.35
CA SER A 1014 -26.13 55.27 27.88
C SER A 1014 -26.81 54.04 27.26
N LEU A 1015 -27.28 54.20 26.01
CA LEU A 1015 -27.88 53.11 25.24
C LEU A 1015 -26.86 51.98 25.00
N GLU A 1016 -25.58 52.30 24.81
CA GLU A 1016 -24.50 51.35 24.59
C GLU A 1016 -24.24 50.49 25.85
N ASP A 1017 -24.16 51.11 27.03
CA ASP A 1017 -24.00 50.40 28.32
C ASP A 1017 -25.19 49.47 28.65
N HIS A 1018 -26.37 49.75 28.09
CA HIS A 1018 -27.54 48.88 28.22
C HIS A 1018 -27.49 47.69 27.26
N ILE A 1019 -27.05 47.89 26.02
CA ILE A 1019 -26.88 46.84 25.01
C ILE A 1019 -25.78 45.86 25.46
N GLU A 1020 -24.66 46.35 25.99
CA GLU A 1020 -23.60 45.50 26.55
C GLU A 1020 -24.12 44.69 27.76
N PHE A 1021 -24.86 45.35 28.66
CA PHE A 1021 -25.48 44.67 29.81
C PHE A 1021 -26.52 43.61 29.42
N GLU A 1022 -27.38 43.87 28.44
CA GLU A 1022 -28.32 42.86 27.89
C GLU A 1022 -27.56 41.66 27.30
N SER A 1023 -26.46 41.92 26.56
CA SER A 1023 -25.63 40.87 25.98
C SER A 1023 -24.96 40.00 27.04
N LEU A 1024 -24.41 40.60 28.11
CA LEU A 1024 -23.81 39.89 29.24
C LEU A 1024 -24.83 39.03 30.00
N GLN A 1025 -26.04 39.55 30.26
CA GLN A 1025 -27.08 38.78 30.95
C GLN A 1025 -27.65 37.65 30.07
N ARG A 1026 -27.73 37.83 28.75
CA ARG A 1026 -28.05 36.76 27.79
C ARG A 1026 -27.01 35.65 27.82
N ASN A 1027 -25.72 36.00 27.82
CA ASN A 1027 -24.62 35.03 27.91
C ASN A 1027 -24.69 34.26 29.25
N ARG A 1028 -24.94 34.96 30.37
CA ARG A 1028 -25.13 34.35 31.69
C ARG A 1028 -26.29 33.34 31.72
N ILE A 1029 -27.47 33.68 31.17
CA ILE A 1029 -28.60 32.76 31.09
C ILE A 1029 -28.25 31.53 30.25
N SER A 1030 -27.65 31.73 29.07
CA SER A 1030 -27.22 30.65 28.19
C SER A 1030 -26.29 29.67 28.93
N ASN A 1031 -25.25 30.19 29.60
CA ASN A 1031 -24.27 29.35 30.30
C ASN A 1031 -24.88 28.60 31.50
N VAL A 1032 -25.80 29.22 32.25
CA VAL A 1032 -26.53 28.54 33.33
C VAL A 1032 -27.48 27.47 32.79
N SER A 1033 -28.18 27.75 31.68
CA SER A 1033 -29.08 26.81 30.99
C SER A 1033 -28.31 25.57 30.51
N PHE A 1034 -27.19 25.77 29.82
CA PHE A 1034 -26.30 24.68 29.38
C PHE A 1034 -25.72 23.90 30.57
N ALA A 1035 -25.25 24.56 31.63
CA ALA A 1035 -24.71 23.87 32.80
C ALA A 1035 -25.74 22.98 33.51
N VAL A 1036 -26.99 23.45 33.66
CA VAL A 1036 -28.09 22.66 34.23
C VAL A 1036 -28.49 21.51 33.29
N CYS A 1037 -28.50 21.75 31.98
CA CYS A 1037 -28.76 20.71 30.97
C CYS A 1037 -27.73 19.57 31.08
N SER A 1038 -26.43 19.89 31.03
CA SER A 1038 -25.35 18.90 31.14
C SER A 1038 -25.37 18.12 32.46
N ALA A 1039 -25.69 18.78 33.58
CA ALA A 1039 -25.83 18.10 34.87
C ALA A 1039 -27.02 17.12 34.89
N GLY A 1040 -28.14 17.47 34.25
CA GLY A 1040 -29.30 16.58 34.09
C GLY A 1040 -29.02 15.41 33.15
N GLU A 1041 -28.29 15.66 32.05
CA GLU A 1041 -27.90 14.66 31.06
C GLU A 1041 -27.04 13.55 31.69
N ILE A 1042 -26.04 13.91 32.52
CA ILE A 1042 -25.21 12.93 33.25
C ILE A 1042 -26.08 12.00 34.13
N LEU A 1043 -27.09 12.54 34.82
CA LEU A 1043 -27.97 11.76 35.68
C LEU A 1043 -28.86 10.81 34.85
N ILE A 1044 -29.37 11.26 33.71
CA ILE A 1044 -30.17 10.44 32.80
C ILE A 1044 -29.31 9.34 32.17
N LEU A 1045 -28.09 9.65 31.71
CA LEU A 1045 -27.15 8.69 31.15
C LEU A 1045 -26.78 7.59 32.16
N ALA A 1046 -26.57 7.93 33.43
CA ALA A 1046 -26.32 6.93 34.48
C ALA A 1046 -27.49 5.93 34.63
N VAL A 1047 -28.74 6.40 34.52
CA VAL A 1047 -29.92 5.53 34.53
C VAL A 1047 -30.01 4.69 33.24
N MET A 1048 -29.69 5.27 32.08
CA MET A 1048 -29.64 4.54 30.80
C MET A 1048 -28.62 3.39 30.80
N VAL A 1049 -27.41 3.62 31.34
CA VAL A 1049 -26.40 2.57 31.52
C VAL A 1049 -26.88 1.47 32.48
N GLY A 1050 -27.63 1.84 33.53
CA GLY A 1050 -28.31 0.88 34.40
C GLY A 1050 -29.34 0.02 33.68
N ILE A 1051 -30.13 0.61 32.78
CA ILE A 1051 -31.12 -0.10 31.95
C ILE A 1051 -30.44 -1.06 30.96
N LEU A 1052 -29.38 -0.62 30.27
CA LEU A 1052 -28.59 -1.47 29.36
C LEU A 1052 -28.05 -2.71 30.08
N LYS A 1053 -27.40 -2.51 31.25
CA LYS A 1053 -26.84 -3.59 32.05
C LYS A 1053 -27.93 -4.52 32.62
N GLY A 1054 -29.11 -3.99 32.92
CA GLY A 1054 -30.27 -4.78 33.36
C GLY A 1054 -30.92 -5.62 32.24
N LEU A 1055 -30.77 -5.22 30.98
CA LEU A 1055 -31.33 -5.91 29.80
C LEU A 1055 -30.34 -6.85 29.09
N LYS A 1056 -29.10 -6.99 29.59
CA LYS A 1056 -28.07 -7.87 29.01
C LYS A 1056 -27.87 -7.64 27.50
N SER A 1057 -27.53 -6.40 27.14
CA SER A 1057 -27.27 -5.96 25.75
C SER A 1057 -26.25 -6.84 25.00
N ASP A 1058 -25.35 -7.47 25.75
CA ASP A 1058 -24.13 -8.08 25.21
C ASP A 1058 -24.32 -9.54 24.79
N GLU A 1059 -25.47 -10.16 25.11
CA GLU A 1059 -25.74 -11.58 24.82
C GLU A 1059 -26.32 -11.84 23.42
N SER A 1060 -26.96 -10.85 22.77
CA SER A 1060 -27.43 -11.01 21.37
C SER A 1060 -27.81 -9.70 20.68
N THR A 1061 -27.76 -9.69 19.34
CA THR A 1061 -28.19 -8.55 18.50
C THR A 1061 -29.66 -8.18 18.72
N GLN A 1062 -30.55 -9.17 18.93
CA GLN A 1062 -31.97 -8.92 19.22
C GLN A 1062 -32.19 -8.26 20.59
N ASN A 1063 -31.45 -8.68 21.62
CA ASN A 1063 -31.51 -8.05 22.94
C ASN A 1063 -30.99 -6.61 22.89
N ASN A 1064 -29.92 -6.36 22.12
CA ASN A 1064 -29.37 -5.03 21.92
C ASN A 1064 -30.40 -4.08 21.25
N THR A 1065 -31.08 -4.52 20.18
CA THR A 1065 -32.16 -3.74 19.53
C THR A 1065 -33.33 -3.43 20.47
N LYS A 1066 -33.73 -4.41 21.31
CA LYS A 1066 -34.77 -4.20 22.34
C LYS A 1066 -34.32 -3.20 23.41
N ALA A 1067 -33.07 -3.26 23.84
CA ALA A 1067 -32.52 -2.32 24.81
C ALA A 1067 -32.52 -0.88 24.26
N PHE A 1068 -32.08 -0.65 23.02
CA PHE A 1068 -32.17 0.67 22.38
C PHE A 1068 -33.60 1.21 22.30
N SER A 1069 -34.58 0.37 21.93
CA SER A 1069 -35.99 0.79 21.83
C SER A 1069 -36.57 1.20 23.19
N VAL A 1070 -36.20 0.48 24.26
CA VAL A 1070 -36.59 0.81 25.65
C VAL A 1070 -35.91 2.10 26.13
N LEU A 1071 -34.63 2.33 25.80
CA LEU A 1071 -33.92 3.57 26.13
C LEU A 1071 -34.55 4.80 25.48
N ILE A 1072 -34.93 4.71 24.20
CA ILE A 1072 -35.56 5.81 23.45
C ILE A 1072 -36.94 6.14 24.04
N ALA A 1073 -37.72 5.12 24.43
CA ALA A 1073 -39.00 5.34 25.10
C ALA A 1073 -38.84 5.97 26.50
N PHE A 1074 -37.83 5.56 27.26
CA PHE A 1074 -37.49 6.17 28.54
C PHE A 1074 -37.10 7.65 28.38
N SER A 1075 -36.25 7.99 27.40
CA SER A 1075 -35.86 9.38 27.15
C SER A 1075 -37.04 10.26 26.74
N GLY A 1076 -37.94 9.74 25.89
CA GLY A 1076 -39.19 10.41 25.52
C GLY A 1076 -40.13 10.66 26.71
N GLY A 1077 -40.23 9.70 27.65
CA GLY A 1077 -40.99 9.84 28.89
C GLY A 1077 -40.42 10.92 29.83
N VAL A 1078 -39.10 10.96 30.00
CA VAL A 1078 -38.42 12.00 30.79
C VAL A 1078 -38.58 13.37 30.15
N TRP A 1079 -38.42 13.45 28.82
CA TRP A 1079 -38.60 14.71 28.07
C TRP A 1079 -40.03 15.25 28.22
N LEU A 1080 -41.06 14.41 28.12
CA LEU A 1080 -42.44 14.81 28.35
C LEU A 1080 -42.65 15.37 29.76
N LEU A 1081 -42.10 14.71 30.79
CA LEU A 1081 -42.20 15.14 32.18
C LEU A 1081 -41.58 16.54 32.37
N CYS A 1082 -40.39 16.76 31.82
CA CYS A 1082 -39.71 18.06 31.87
C CYS A 1082 -40.42 19.15 31.05
N ALA A 1083 -41.15 18.79 29.98
CA ALA A 1083 -41.84 19.75 29.11
C ALA A 1083 -43.22 20.20 29.63
N ILE A 1084 -43.94 19.36 30.41
CA ILE A 1084 -45.29 19.66 30.92
C ILE A 1084 -45.38 21.01 31.68
N PRO A 1085 -44.48 21.36 32.62
CA PRO A 1085 -44.54 22.66 33.30
C PRO A 1085 -44.41 23.84 32.35
N TRP A 1086 -43.60 23.69 31.29
CA TRP A 1086 -43.37 24.74 30.29
C TRP A 1086 -44.62 24.97 29.41
N PHE A 1087 -45.30 23.91 28.96
CA PHE A 1087 -46.54 24.02 28.18
C PHE A 1087 -47.66 24.77 28.91
N ILE A 1088 -47.71 24.67 30.24
CA ILE A 1088 -48.76 25.28 31.07
C ILE A 1088 -48.46 26.76 31.39
N LEU A 1089 -47.17 27.13 31.45
CA LEU A 1089 -46.73 28.44 31.96
C LEU A 1089 -46.34 29.46 30.86
N GLU A 1090 -46.19 29.06 29.58
CA GLU A 1090 -45.76 29.98 28.51
C GLU A 1090 -46.80 31.09 28.19
N LYS A 1091 -46.36 32.36 28.21
CA LYS A 1091 -47.21 33.54 27.92
C LYS A 1091 -47.09 33.97 26.44
N LYS A 1092 -48.22 34.18 25.78
CA LYS A 1092 -48.29 34.48 24.33
C LYS A 1092 -47.95 35.94 24.00
N ARG A 1093 -47.05 36.18 23.03
CA ARG A 1093 -46.76 37.49 22.42
C ARG A 1093 -47.17 37.48 20.92
N PRO A 1094 -47.70 38.59 20.34
CA PRO A 1094 -47.98 38.69 18.91
C PRO A 1094 -46.72 39.03 18.08
N GLY A 1095 -46.51 38.36 16.95
CA GLY A 1095 -45.45 38.66 15.98
C GLY A 1095 -45.85 39.68 14.89
N LEU A 1096 -44.92 39.97 13.97
CA LEU A 1096 -45.13 40.95 12.88
C LEU A 1096 -46.21 40.51 11.88
N MET A 1097 -46.81 41.50 11.21
CA MET A 1097 -47.76 41.30 10.11
C MET A 1097 -47.03 41.11 8.77
N LEU A 1098 -47.61 40.31 7.88
CA LEU A 1098 -47.10 40.10 6.51
C LEU A 1098 -47.29 41.35 5.63
N PRO A 1099 -46.37 41.65 4.70
CA PRO A 1099 -46.58 42.65 3.67
C PRO A 1099 -47.65 42.19 2.66
N PRO A 1100 -48.52 43.10 2.18
CA PRO A 1100 -49.69 42.73 1.38
C PRO A 1100 -49.31 42.08 0.06
N GLY A 1101 -49.97 40.95 -0.26
CA GLY A 1101 -49.79 40.21 -1.50
C GLY A 1101 -48.79 39.04 -1.45
N THR A 1102 -48.35 38.59 -0.27
CA THR A 1102 -47.42 37.45 -0.13
C THR A 1102 -47.99 36.31 0.73
N LEU A 1103 -47.67 35.08 0.37
CA LEU A 1103 -47.98 33.86 1.14
C LEU A 1103 -46.75 33.46 1.97
N PHE A 1104 -46.95 32.97 3.20
CA PHE A 1104 -45.89 32.60 4.15
C PHE A 1104 -44.77 31.73 3.51
N ILE A 1105 -45.14 30.76 2.67
CA ILE A 1105 -44.22 29.82 2.01
C ILE A 1105 -43.29 30.53 0.99
N THR A 1106 -43.78 31.56 0.32
CA THR A 1106 -43.09 32.19 -0.83
C THR A 1106 -42.00 33.19 -0.46
N ILE A 1107 -41.97 33.67 0.79
CA ILE A 1107 -41.12 34.80 1.19
C ILE A 1107 -39.64 34.39 1.32
N GLY A 1108 -39.36 33.21 1.89
CA GLY A 1108 -37.99 32.71 2.11
C GLY A 1108 -37.23 32.45 0.81
N PHE A 1109 -37.87 31.77 -0.16
CA PHE A 1109 -37.27 31.51 -1.48
C PHE A 1109 -36.93 32.81 -2.24
N ARG A 1110 -37.79 33.83 -2.16
CA ARG A 1110 -37.54 35.11 -2.82
C ARG A 1110 -36.32 35.84 -2.23
N GLN A 1111 -36.09 35.70 -0.92
CA GLN A 1111 -34.95 36.29 -0.23
C GLN A 1111 -33.63 35.56 -0.57
N VAL A 1112 -33.65 34.23 -0.64
CA VAL A 1112 -32.51 33.41 -1.09
C VAL A 1112 -32.12 33.75 -2.54
N TYR A 1113 -33.10 33.87 -3.44
CA TYR A 1113 -32.82 34.13 -4.86
C TYR A 1113 -32.15 35.50 -5.10
N VAL A 1114 -32.48 36.53 -4.32
CA VAL A 1114 -31.80 37.85 -4.39
C VAL A 1114 -30.34 37.75 -3.93
N ALA A 1115 -30.04 36.96 -2.89
CA ALA A 1115 -28.67 36.73 -2.45
C ALA A 1115 -27.85 35.97 -3.52
N LEU A 1116 -28.44 34.94 -4.12
CA LEU A 1116 -27.80 34.09 -5.13
C LEU A 1116 -27.43 34.89 -6.40
N LEU A 1117 -28.33 35.78 -6.86
CA LEU A 1117 -28.04 36.69 -7.98
C LEU A 1117 -26.81 37.57 -7.74
N GLY A 1118 -26.59 38.01 -6.49
CA GLY A 1118 -25.41 38.81 -6.14
C GLY A 1118 -24.09 38.03 -6.22
N ILE A 1119 -24.08 36.75 -5.82
CA ILE A 1119 -22.87 35.92 -5.86
C ILE A 1119 -22.45 35.62 -7.31
N VAL A 1120 -23.41 35.33 -8.18
CA VAL A 1120 -23.14 35.03 -9.60
C VAL A 1120 -22.58 36.26 -10.34
N THR A 1121 -23.12 37.46 -10.09
CA THR A 1121 -22.61 38.70 -10.72
C THR A 1121 -21.23 39.09 -10.20
N GLN A 1122 -20.92 38.81 -8.92
CA GLN A 1122 -19.58 38.98 -8.35
C GLN A 1122 -18.52 38.13 -9.06
N GLY A 1123 -18.79 36.82 -9.24
CA GLY A 1123 -17.87 35.91 -9.94
C GLY A 1123 -17.59 36.35 -11.37
N LEU A 1124 -18.64 36.73 -12.11
CA LEU A 1124 -18.54 37.26 -13.48
C LEU A 1124 -17.72 38.56 -13.55
N GLY A 1125 -17.94 39.50 -12.63
CA GLY A 1125 -17.21 40.77 -12.58
C GLY A 1125 -15.70 40.56 -12.38
N ILE A 1126 -15.31 39.75 -11.40
CA ILE A 1126 -13.90 39.48 -11.10
C ILE A 1126 -13.21 38.82 -12.30
N TYR A 1127 -13.83 37.80 -12.90
CA TYR A 1127 -13.25 37.07 -14.02
C TYR A 1127 -13.12 37.92 -15.30
N LEU A 1128 -14.12 38.74 -15.61
CA LEU A 1128 -14.09 39.64 -16.77
C LEU A 1128 -12.99 40.69 -16.65
N PHE A 1129 -12.85 41.32 -15.48
CA PHE A 1129 -11.79 42.31 -15.26
C PHE A 1129 -10.39 41.68 -15.31
N TRP A 1130 -10.22 40.47 -14.78
CA TRP A 1130 -8.96 39.72 -14.88
C TRP A 1130 -8.59 39.38 -16.34
N LEU A 1131 -9.55 38.96 -17.16
CA LEU A 1131 -9.33 38.74 -18.59
C LEU A 1131 -8.89 40.03 -19.32
N VAL A 1132 -9.50 41.17 -19.00
CA VAL A 1132 -9.08 42.48 -19.55
C VAL A 1132 -7.67 42.83 -19.12
N GLN A 1133 -7.31 42.64 -17.85
CA GLN A 1133 -5.95 42.87 -17.36
C GLN A 1133 -4.93 41.97 -18.09
N LYS A 1134 -5.21 40.67 -18.22
CA LYS A 1134 -4.36 39.69 -18.92
C LYS A 1134 -4.17 40.03 -20.40
N LYS A 1135 -5.23 40.50 -21.08
CA LYS A 1135 -5.21 40.83 -22.51
C LYS A 1135 -4.47 42.12 -22.83
N PHE A 1136 -4.59 43.15 -21.99
CA PHE A 1136 -4.00 44.48 -22.24
C PHE A 1136 -2.75 44.80 -21.41
N LYS A 1137 -2.31 43.91 -20.51
CA LYS A 1137 -1.15 44.08 -19.61
C LYS A 1137 -1.16 45.41 -18.81
N ILE A 1138 -2.35 45.81 -18.36
CA ILE A 1138 -2.55 47.06 -17.62
C ILE A 1138 -2.10 46.87 -16.17
N SER A 1139 -1.42 47.87 -15.61
CA SER A 1139 -0.90 47.83 -14.23
C SER A 1139 -2.01 47.81 -13.18
N THR A 1140 -1.76 47.10 -12.07
CA THR A 1140 -2.70 46.90 -10.96
C THR A 1140 -3.26 48.22 -10.42
N LYS A 1141 -2.39 49.24 -10.28
CA LYS A 1141 -2.76 50.61 -9.89
C LYS A 1141 -3.75 51.29 -10.85
N ALA A 1142 -3.61 51.08 -12.16
CA ALA A 1142 -4.52 51.65 -13.15
C ALA A 1142 -5.89 50.96 -13.12
N MET A 1143 -5.92 49.64 -12.92
CA MET A 1143 -7.17 48.89 -12.73
C MET A 1143 -7.87 49.24 -11.41
N LEU A 1144 -7.14 49.43 -10.30
CA LEU A 1144 -7.75 49.91 -9.06
C LEU A 1144 -8.37 51.31 -9.24
N SER A 1145 -7.64 52.21 -9.91
CA SER A 1145 -8.13 53.57 -10.22
C SER A 1145 -9.40 53.56 -11.10
N PHE A 1146 -9.48 52.64 -12.07
CA PHE A 1146 -10.65 52.45 -12.92
C PHE A 1146 -11.87 51.93 -12.11
N ASN A 1147 -11.68 50.97 -11.21
CA ASN A 1147 -12.75 50.48 -10.32
C ASN A 1147 -13.29 51.59 -9.40
N CYS A 1148 -12.43 52.47 -8.87
CA CYS A 1148 -12.86 53.60 -8.04
C CYS A 1148 -13.81 54.56 -8.78
N VAL A 1149 -13.73 54.70 -10.11
CA VAL A 1149 -14.68 55.52 -10.89
C VAL A 1149 -16.09 54.93 -10.84
N TRP A 1150 -16.23 53.61 -10.94
CA TRP A 1150 -17.54 52.93 -10.89
C TRP A 1150 -18.17 52.95 -9.49
N ILE A 1151 -17.34 53.00 -8.44
CA ILE A 1151 -17.78 53.24 -7.05
C ILE A 1151 -18.33 54.68 -6.90
N ILE A 1152 -17.68 55.69 -7.50
CA ILE A 1152 -18.17 57.07 -7.49
C ILE A 1152 -19.49 57.20 -8.27
N ILE A 1153 -19.64 56.48 -9.39
CA ILE A 1153 -20.92 56.43 -10.12
C ILE A 1153 -22.04 55.83 -9.26
N LEU A 1154 -21.73 54.84 -8.42
CA LEU A 1154 -22.69 54.26 -7.47
C LEU A 1154 -23.13 55.26 -6.39
N THR A 1155 -22.20 56.00 -5.80
CA THR A 1155 -22.54 57.01 -4.77
C THR A 1155 -23.33 58.17 -5.37
N ILE A 1156 -23.02 58.60 -6.61
CA ILE A 1156 -23.81 59.59 -7.35
C ILE A 1156 -25.24 59.08 -7.59
N TRP A 1157 -25.43 57.80 -7.96
CA TRP A 1157 -26.77 57.23 -8.16
C TRP A 1157 -27.59 57.21 -6.86
N GLY A 1158 -26.98 56.89 -5.71
CA GLY A 1158 -27.62 57.04 -4.40
C GLY A 1158 -28.00 58.48 -4.07
N LEU A 1159 -27.15 59.45 -4.44
CA LEU A 1159 -27.34 60.87 -4.15
C LEU A 1159 -28.46 61.51 -4.99
N VAL A 1160 -28.67 61.07 -6.24
CA VAL A 1160 -29.82 61.46 -7.08
C VAL A 1160 -31.16 61.09 -6.40
N GLY A 1161 -31.20 59.95 -5.68
CA GLY A 1161 -32.36 59.50 -4.91
C GLY A 1161 -32.73 60.38 -3.71
N VAL A 1162 -31.89 61.36 -3.33
CA VAL A 1162 -32.20 62.31 -2.25
C VAL A 1162 -33.17 63.41 -2.72
N HIS A 1163 -33.14 63.78 -4.01
CA HIS A 1163 -33.88 64.92 -4.56
C HIS A 1163 -35.03 64.56 -5.53
N THR A 1164 -35.20 63.28 -5.91
CA THR A 1164 -36.28 62.86 -6.83
C THR A 1164 -37.05 61.64 -6.36
N ASP A 1165 -38.38 61.66 -6.56
CA ASP A 1165 -39.28 60.56 -6.15
C ASP A 1165 -39.49 59.46 -7.20
N LYS A 1166 -38.84 59.57 -8.37
CA LYS A 1166 -38.98 58.61 -9.48
C LYS A 1166 -37.78 57.70 -9.69
N PHE A 1167 -36.64 57.97 -9.05
CA PHE A 1167 -35.39 57.27 -9.32
C PHE A 1167 -34.46 57.36 -8.09
N GLY A 1168 -33.93 56.22 -7.64
CA GLY A 1168 -32.96 56.14 -6.55
C GLY A 1168 -33.48 55.38 -5.32
N PHE A 1169 -33.44 54.05 -5.40
CA PHE A 1169 -33.68 53.11 -4.29
C PHE A 1169 -35.08 53.16 -3.65
N LYS A 1170 -36.10 53.56 -4.40
CA LYS A 1170 -37.51 53.56 -3.96
C LYS A 1170 -38.34 52.43 -4.57
N HIS A 1171 -37.87 51.79 -5.65
CA HIS A 1171 -38.57 50.69 -6.31
C HIS A 1171 -37.82 49.36 -6.17
N VAL A 1172 -38.59 48.26 -6.05
CA VAL A 1172 -38.03 46.90 -5.88
C VAL A 1172 -37.07 46.52 -7.02
N TRP A 1173 -37.36 46.91 -8.27
CA TRP A 1173 -36.47 46.60 -9.41
C TRP A 1173 -35.12 47.33 -9.35
N GLU A 1174 -35.04 48.49 -8.70
CA GLU A 1174 -33.78 49.23 -8.52
C GLU A 1174 -32.83 48.48 -7.58
N ILE A 1175 -33.36 47.80 -6.56
CA ILE A 1175 -32.58 46.95 -5.63
C ILE A 1175 -31.94 45.77 -6.38
N TRP A 1176 -32.63 45.23 -7.40
CA TRP A 1176 -32.09 44.14 -8.23
C TRP A 1176 -31.02 44.66 -9.19
N LEU A 1177 -31.26 45.81 -9.82
CA LEU A 1177 -30.27 46.47 -10.68
C LEU A 1177 -29.00 46.85 -9.88
N TYR A 1178 -29.18 47.32 -8.64
CA TYR A 1178 -28.10 47.59 -7.70
C TYR A 1178 -27.29 46.33 -7.38
N GLN A 1179 -27.93 45.23 -6.98
CA GLN A 1179 -27.21 44.00 -6.60
C GLN A 1179 -26.40 43.45 -7.78
N ALA A 1180 -26.93 43.56 -9.01
CA ALA A 1180 -26.20 43.20 -10.22
C ALA A 1180 -25.04 44.16 -10.53
N TYR A 1181 -25.25 45.47 -10.44
CA TYR A 1181 -24.23 46.50 -10.69
C TYR A 1181 -23.10 46.44 -9.66
N TYR A 1182 -23.43 46.33 -8.37
CA TYR A 1182 -22.47 46.23 -7.27
C TYR A 1182 -21.60 44.97 -7.42
N GLY A 1183 -22.23 43.82 -7.69
CA GLY A 1183 -21.49 42.57 -7.94
C GLY A 1183 -20.55 42.68 -9.13
N LEU A 1184 -21.02 43.19 -10.27
CA LEU A 1184 -20.26 43.16 -11.52
C LEU A 1184 -19.17 44.25 -11.62
N MET A 1185 -19.42 45.46 -11.11
CA MET A 1185 -18.55 46.62 -11.30
C MET A 1185 -17.83 47.12 -10.03
N VAL A 1186 -18.33 46.80 -8.83
CA VAL A 1186 -17.72 47.27 -7.57
C VAL A 1186 -16.93 46.18 -6.86
N CYS A 1187 -17.43 44.95 -6.80
CA CYS A 1187 -16.72 43.87 -6.10
C CYS A 1187 -15.29 43.54 -6.60
N PRO A 1188 -14.92 43.71 -7.90
CA PRO A 1188 -13.52 43.55 -8.33
C PRO A 1188 -12.52 44.44 -7.57
N TRP A 1189 -12.95 45.57 -7.00
CA TRP A 1189 -12.13 46.43 -6.15
C TRP A 1189 -11.52 45.68 -4.95
N TYR A 1190 -12.23 44.73 -4.34
CA TYR A 1190 -11.71 43.97 -3.20
C TYR A 1190 -10.52 43.08 -3.59
N ALA A 1191 -10.57 42.46 -4.77
CA ALA A 1191 -9.45 41.67 -5.29
C ALA A 1191 -8.25 42.57 -5.64
N TYR A 1192 -8.47 43.65 -6.40
CA TYR A 1192 -7.39 44.54 -6.83
C TYR A 1192 -6.72 45.32 -5.69
N SER A 1193 -7.47 45.69 -4.65
CA SER A 1193 -6.90 46.38 -3.48
C SER A 1193 -5.97 45.47 -2.68
N GLN A 1194 -6.33 44.19 -2.49
CA GLN A 1194 -5.44 43.20 -1.86
C GLN A 1194 -4.16 42.98 -2.69
N THR A 1195 -4.27 42.81 -4.01
CA THR A 1195 -3.07 42.63 -4.87
C THR A 1195 -2.16 43.86 -4.88
N MET A 1196 -2.73 45.07 -4.81
CA MET A 1196 -1.93 46.30 -4.76
C MET A 1196 -1.21 46.48 -3.41
N ILE A 1197 -1.74 45.92 -2.31
CA ILE A 1197 -1.06 45.93 -1.01
C ILE A 1197 0.17 45.01 -1.03
N SER A 1198 0.10 43.82 -1.65
CA SER A 1198 1.28 42.95 -1.83
C SER A 1198 2.39 43.60 -2.66
N GLU A 1199 2.06 44.47 -3.63
CA GLU A 1199 3.05 45.23 -4.42
C GLU A 1199 3.75 46.34 -3.61
N VAL A 1200 3.14 46.82 -2.52
CA VAL A 1200 3.63 47.95 -1.71
C VAL A 1200 4.24 47.52 -0.37
N SER A 1201 3.89 46.33 0.14
CA SER A 1201 4.41 45.81 1.41
C SER A 1201 5.85 45.29 1.30
N PRO A 1202 6.75 45.61 2.24
CA PRO A 1202 8.11 45.07 2.25
C PRO A 1202 8.13 43.56 2.54
N LEU A 1203 8.95 42.82 1.77
CA LEU A 1203 8.99 41.35 1.72
C LEU A 1203 9.06 40.64 3.08
N SER A 1204 9.81 41.18 4.06
CA SER A 1204 10.00 40.56 5.38
C SER A 1204 8.86 40.82 6.37
N GLN A 1205 7.89 41.67 6.06
CA GLN A 1205 6.78 42.03 6.97
C GLN A 1205 5.40 41.96 6.32
N MET A 1206 5.27 41.28 5.16
CA MET A 1206 4.02 41.13 4.41
C MET A 1206 2.84 40.71 5.29
N PHE A 1207 3.04 39.72 6.17
CA PHE A 1207 2.01 39.21 7.08
C PHE A 1207 1.45 40.29 8.02
N LEU A 1208 2.30 41.16 8.56
CA LEU A 1208 1.88 42.24 9.47
C LEU A 1208 1.02 43.28 8.73
N PHE A 1209 1.39 43.65 7.51
CA PHE A 1209 0.62 44.59 6.69
C PHE A 1209 -0.73 44.00 6.26
N PHE A 1210 -0.79 42.73 5.86
CA PHE A 1210 -2.04 42.04 5.56
C PHE A 1210 -2.94 41.87 6.79
N ALA A 1211 -2.37 41.56 7.96
CA ALA A 1211 -3.11 41.50 9.23
C ALA A 1211 -3.68 42.88 9.62
N LEU A 1212 -2.88 43.95 9.54
CA LEU A 1212 -3.32 45.31 9.83
C LEU A 1212 -4.43 45.76 8.86
N PHE A 1213 -4.30 45.47 7.56
CA PHE A 1213 -5.34 45.76 6.57
C PHE A 1213 -6.64 44.97 6.85
N SER A 1214 -6.54 43.70 7.25
CA SER A 1214 -7.71 42.89 7.63
C SER A 1214 -8.40 43.45 8.88
N ILE A 1215 -7.63 43.89 9.88
CA ILE A 1215 -8.15 44.52 11.10
C ILE A 1215 -8.86 45.84 10.75
N VAL A 1216 -8.17 46.77 10.06
CA VAL A 1216 -8.75 48.07 9.67
C VAL A 1216 -9.97 47.90 8.76
N GLY A 1217 -9.95 46.94 7.83
CA GLY A 1217 -11.09 46.60 6.97
C GLY A 1217 -12.30 46.08 7.75
N LYS A 1218 -12.09 45.21 8.75
CA LYS A 1218 -13.16 44.73 9.63
C LYS A 1218 -13.68 45.84 10.56
N THR A 1219 -12.80 46.71 11.07
CA THR A 1219 -13.19 47.86 11.90
C THR A 1219 -13.98 48.91 11.10
N SER A 1220 -13.61 49.18 9.84
CA SER A 1220 -14.38 50.10 8.99
C SER A 1220 -15.74 49.54 8.58
N ALA A 1221 -15.83 48.22 8.33
CA ALA A 1221 -17.10 47.52 8.11
C ALA A 1221 -18.03 47.53 9.34
N PHE A 1222 -17.48 47.65 10.55
CA PHE A 1222 -18.23 47.86 11.78
C PHE A 1222 -18.70 49.32 11.93
N ILE A 1223 -17.81 50.30 11.74
CA ILE A 1223 -18.13 51.73 11.93
C ILE A 1223 -19.12 52.28 10.87
N GLY A 1224 -18.99 51.85 9.61
CA GLY A 1224 -19.78 52.35 8.48
C GLY A 1224 -21.30 52.28 8.70
N PRO A 1225 -21.86 51.14 9.13
CA PRO A 1225 -23.27 51.02 9.51
C PRO A 1225 -23.73 51.96 10.63
N PHE A 1226 -22.94 52.16 11.70
CA PHE A 1226 -23.33 53.08 12.79
C PHE A 1226 -23.39 54.54 12.33
N VAL A 1227 -22.39 54.99 11.58
CA VAL A 1227 -22.38 56.36 11.03
C VAL A 1227 -23.51 56.54 10.02
N SER A 1228 -23.77 55.52 9.19
CA SER A 1228 -24.90 55.55 8.24
C SER A 1228 -26.25 55.57 8.94
N SER A 1229 -26.43 54.81 10.03
CA SER A 1229 -27.67 54.83 10.85
C SER A 1229 -27.86 56.21 11.48
N ALA A 1230 -26.85 56.74 12.17
CA ALA A 1230 -26.92 58.05 12.81
C ALA A 1230 -27.31 59.16 11.83
N ILE A 1231 -26.81 59.11 10.59
CA ILE A 1231 -27.18 60.04 9.51
C ILE A 1231 -28.63 59.85 9.02
N ILE A 1232 -29.16 58.62 9.00
CA ILE A 1232 -30.56 58.35 8.65
C ILE A 1232 -31.50 58.85 9.75
N ASP A 1233 -31.13 58.61 11.01
CA ASP A 1233 -31.91 58.96 12.19
C ASP A 1233 -32.01 60.49 12.35
N ASP A 1234 -30.90 61.23 12.21
CA ASP A 1234 -30.86 62.70 12.28
C ASP A 1234 -31.50 63.38 11.05
N ALA A 1235 -31.55 62.70 9.89
CA ALA A 1235 -32.19 63.17 8.67
C ALA A 1235 -33.69 62.80 8.53
N GLY A 1236 -34.32 62.35 9.61
CA GLY A 1236 -35.77 62.08 9.65
C GLY A 1236 -36.21 60.86 8.83
N GLY A 1237 -35.36 59.83 8.73
CA GLY A 1237 -35.69 58.56 8.06
C GLY A 1237 -35.47 58.54 6.54
N ASN A 1238 -34.65 59.46 5.99
CA ASN A 1238 -34.29 59.42 4.58
C ASN A 1238 -33.08 58.52 4.33
N ASN A 1239 -33.35 57.26 3.96
CA ASN A 1239 -32.37 56.20 3.70
C ASN A 1239 -31.26 56.55 2.67
N ASN A 1240 -31.44 57.59 1.86
CA ASN A 1240 -30.48 57.98 0.81
C ASN A 1240 -29.41 59.00 1.29
N MET A 1241 -29.55 59.59 2.48
CA MET A 1241 -28.57 60.57 3.01
C MET A 1241 -27.15 60.02 3.28
N PRO A 1242 -26.92 58.75 3.71
CA PRO A 1242 -25.56 58.23 3.92
C PRO A 1242 -24.67 58.25 2.67
N PHE A 1243 -25.25 58.23 1.46
CA PHE A 1243 -24.48 58.36 0.21
C PHE A 1243 -23.83 59.74 0.06
N ALA A 1244 -24.36 60.79 0.69
CA ALA A 1244 -23.71 62.11 0.73
C ALA A 1244 -22.45 62.10 1.62
N PHE A 1245 -22.46 61.35 2.73
CA PHE A 1245 -21.27 61.16 3.58
C PHE A 1245 -20.18 60.32 2.91
N LEU A 1246 -20.56 59.29 2.15
CA LEU A 1246 -19.62 58.53 1.32
C LEU A 1246 -18.99 59.37 0.20
N PHE A 1247 -19.69 60.40 -0.29
CA PHE A 1247 -19.17 61.32 -1.31
C PHE A 1247 -18.15 62.33 -0.74
N THR A 1248 -18.33 62.81 0.50
CA THR A 1248 -17.45 63.83 1.09
C THR A 1248 -16.10 63.29 1.62
N LEU A 1249 -15.96 61.98 1.83
CA LEU A 1249 -14.73 61.35 2.31
C LEU A 1249 -13.57 61.28 1.29
N VAL A 1250 -13.79 61.67 0.03
CA VAL A 1250 -12.82 61.48 -1.07
C VAL A 1250 -11.94 62.74 -1.28
N ASP A 1251 -11.03 63.04 -0.35
CA ASP A 1251 -10.02 64.10 -0.53
C ASP A 1251 -8.68 63.55 -1.05
N VAL A 1252 -8.53 63.58 -2.38
CA VAL A 1252 -7.32 63.14 -3.11
C VAL A 1252 -6.09 64.02 -2.82
N ALA A 1253 -6.28 65.27 -2.38
CA ALA A 1253 -5.16 66.17 -2.10
C ALA A 1253 -4.44 65.79 -0.79
N LYS A 1254 -5.21 65.36 0.22
CA LYS A 1254 -4.68 64.93 1.52
C LYS A 1254 -3.79 63.69 1.40
N SER A 1255 -4.26 62.62 0.77
CA SER A 1255 -3.47 61.38 0.61
C SER A 1255 -2.18 61.57 -0.20
N ARG A 1256 -2.13 62.51 -1.15
CA ARG A 1256 -0.88 62.85 -1.87
C ARG A 1256 0.16 63.54 -0.99
N LYS A 1257 -0.24 64.14 0.13
CA LYS A 1257 0.64 64.83 1.07
C LYS A 1257 1.21 63.82 2.07
N GLU A 1258 0.35 63.02 2.68
CA GLU A 1258 0.71 61.95 3.62
C GLU A 1258 1.63 60.88 2.98
N CYS A 1259 1.35 60.49 1.73
CA CYS A 1259 2.19 59.55 0.99
C CYS A 1259 3.61 60.12 0.69
N LYS A 1260 3.75 61.44 0.51
CA LYS A 1260 5.07 62.09 0.38
C LYS A 1260 5.82 62.18 1.72
N GLU A 1261 5.10 62.42 2.81
CA GLU A 1261 5.67 62.41 4.17
C GLU A 1261 6.15 61.01 4.56
N PHE A 1262 5.40 59.95 4.20
CA PHE A 1262 5.78 58.56 4.42
C PHE A 1262 7.08 58.19 3.68
N VAL A 1263 7.18 58.47 2.38
CA VAL A 1263 8.41 58.23 1.59
C VAL A 1263 9.61 59.04 2.10
N ALA A 1264 9.37 60.26 2.61
CA ALA A 1264 10.42 61.08 3.23
C ALA A 1264 10.87 60.56 4.61
N ALA A 1265 10.01 59.85 5.34
CA ALA A 1265 10.32 59.21 6.61
C ALA A 1265 11.05 57.86 6.42
N GLU A 1266 10.61 57.06 5.44
CA GLU A 1266 11.26 55.79 5.06
C GLU A 1266 12.73 56.00 4.65
N ALA A 1267 13.00 57.05 3.86
CA ALA A 1267 14.34 57.45 3.45
C ALA A 1267 15.29 57.82 4.61
N LYS A 1268 14.77 58.03 5.83
CA LYS A 1268 15.56 58.36 7.04
C LYS A 1268 15.74 57.20 8.03
N ARG A 1269 15.05 56.05 7.87
CA ARG A 1269 15.13 54.87 8.76
C ARG A 1269 14.89 55.11 10.27
N THR A 1270 14.35 56.25 10.68
CA THR A 1270 14.16 56.61 12.11
C THR A 1270 12.86 56.11 12.76
N LEU A 1271 12.16 55.15 12.14
CA LEU A 1271 10.85 54.64 12.61
C LEU A 1271 10.89 53.20 13.14
N PHE A 1272 12.09 52.61 13.26
CA PHE A 1272 12.29 51.22 13.72
C PHE A 1272 13.36 51.14 14.82
N VAL A 1273 13.22 52.02 15.83
CA VAL A 1273 13.75 51.87 17.20
C VAL A 1273 12.56 52.06 18.14
#